data_AF-A0A9D6ZRI2-F1
#
_entry.id   AF-A0A9D6ZRI2-F1
#
_cell.length_a   1.000
_cell.length_b   1.000
_cell.length_c   1.000
_cell.angle_alpha   90.00
_cell.angle_beta   90.00
_cell.angle_gamma   90.00
#
_symmetry.space_group_name_H-M   'P 1'
#
loop_
_entity.id
_entity.type
_entity.pdbx_description
1 polymer ?
#
loop_
_entity_poly.entity_id
_entity_poly.type
_entity_poly.pdbx_seq_one_letter_code
_entity_poly.pdbx_strand_id
1 'polypeptide(L)'
;MTRTGWAHVVVLLVGVGIGAVQACDSSPGSGSGSCDGIPPEVDDTVEGVSWLCVGPGGGSVLVPGRAGEASELIIPPEALAASTKVVIRRPKEADWNRLDLRIEPADAVLSRPVTLRVRPHYVRGDTATVLALHAGPSNPIRESDAEDSNWRHADVVARDSSSGSFDVELNGFGGVFLAFDPADRAVLVPEVPRGMLRPGDILPWLTQVEGEPGPGWLPGHVGLFACHGERGDMVFDVTPGRGICMRSLDDLLGDATLTSLGVRRFGEPYHEPYDDDLRRLVVDAAVAASLRPSSYAMAGSVSTEAPSSASFVEDALDAAGRGLLPSVPGFWGSIPHGTFADTVPIDELPVPRETELQLPVSLRRMHGGLTPTGQYLGDLAVGGTIAAEGLPEGATFEALEDGRYVLSWRPTWAHVGERHTVTLAAGGEVAPGVPYDASLELGLFVPGIRGAFHVSPGNRRRLYECIPEGVEMGEYRLLHEATGESVSAHPFPGTTLVISEIGPDPTDPDCWRGVEFWVRDDLPEYVPRGSQDWILVQEYANNFWGGPAECEPDPDCSVPGRVNSGGDAPDRDPGDGVCDTGARTPSDEPECTLRAALEEANAAPDRDRITFDIPGAGPHVIAPGLPLPSIRQGIVIDGTSEAVAGRHGIVVDGSAVVASSGGDRAGLLVEGGLVEVRAIVVRGFGGDGVRSESASPLVLDSVEIADNAGWGVFSDSPVTLADGGGLGAVVRGNGSSPDREAGGVFSRAGGPLTAATLSGVTIVDNDGPGVLTLGRVRLGGASTISGNLGEGISVVLGGPTLWGAAVTVESGGATISGNRGQGLAVAEGDVIVPWGTSVAVTANAGWGIYVGNGVIRVGSDHSPLSPSPTTVSGNGAGGPCRMWGVDAALEPGFSDETCEGGGVFADTNNERTAVWLFGVEILDNGGPGVLVAEGIFRLGQARIERNRGPGIGAVAGTTGNAVKVWADWWDVAIRENWGPGILCDLGGVRVGWGAHLDLADNGSWGIFVPFGTVTMEADPELPSATSRVTGNGFGSECFWWDVGVDGRPGGDAFACEGGGIYAGPSGSGDTHALRGAEIGGNNGAGILATPRLRLEQCTVVDNAGPGVVVPEDPDEPPADLEVWGPAEIARNAGAGIEVVTGEVHLEGTSVSANAGTGVFVGAGNVEASGVAPDHPRIVGNGVGPTCHAVRLDRGVFPPWPERELAPCGGGGIVLGGGSVAAGQLDVEDNVGDGIRAEGDVRVEAGRICNNTGEQVVASGVVDLGTATTVCP
;
A
#
# COMPACT_ATOMS: atom_id res chain seq x y z
N MET A 1 35.25 -35.00 22.89
CA MET A 1 36.68 -35.20 23.23
C MET A 1 37.25 -33.89 23.79
N THR A 2 38.54 -33.79 24.11
CA THR A 2 39.05 -32.98 25.26
C THR A 2 39.94 -31.76 24.93
N ARG A 3 39.79 -30.67 25.72
CA ARG A 3 40.80 -29.60 26.09
C ARG A 3 41.29 -28.67 24.95
N THR A 4 41.74 -27.40 25.11
CA THR A 4 41.87 -26.36 26.19
C THR A 4 42.24 -25.01 25.51
N GLY A 5 42.05 -23.79 26.05
CA GLY A 5 41.39 -23.34 27.30
C GLY A 5 42.12 -22.17 28.02
N TRP A 6 41.35 -21.26 28.66
CA TRP A 6 41.72 -20.15 29.58
C TRP A 6 42.34 -18.84 29.05
N ALA A 7 41.58 -17.74 29.17
CA ALA A 7 42.06 -16.46 29.74
C ALA A 7 40.87 -15.66 30.31
N HIS A 8 40.85 -15.37 31.61
CA HIS A 8 39.84 -14.51 32.24
C HIS A 8 40.28 -13.04 32.19
N VAL A 9 39.44 -12.16 31.62
CA VAL A 9 39.54 -10.71 31.82
C VAL A 9 38.47 -10.30 32.85
N VAL A 10 38.89 -9.59 33.88
CA VAL A 10 37.99 -9.02 34.90
C VAL A 10 37.51 -7.66 34.41
N VAL A 11 36.20 -7.51 34.17
CA VAL A 11 35.55 -6.22 33.95
C VAL A 11 34.70 -5.91 35.18
N LEU A 12 34.94 -4.76 35.81
CA LEU A 12 34.09 -4.25 36.88
C LEU A 12 32.75 -3.80 36.31
N LEU A 13 31.66 -4.44 36.72
CA LEU A 13 30.33 -3.86 36.63
C LEU A 13 30.14 -2.88 37.80
N VAL A 14 30.16 -1.59 37.50
CA VAL A 14 29.69 -0.55 38.42
C VAL A 14 28.16 -0.59 38.39
N GLY A 15 27.55 -1.16 39.42
CA GLY A 15 26.10 -1.13 39.58
C GLY A 15 25.61 0.29 39.83
N VAL A 16 24.81 0.84 38.91
CA VAL A 16 24.06 2.06 39.15
C VAL A 16 22.94 1.74 40.15
N GLY A 17 22.82 2.57 41.19
CA GLY A 17 22.07 2.22 42.39
C GLY A 17 20.56 2.23 42.19
N ILE A 18 19.90 1.18 42.69
CA ILE A 18 18.48 1.23 43.04
C ILE A 18 18.35 2.20 44.21
N GLY A 19 17.68 3.34 43.99
CA GLY A 19 17.39 4.31 45.05
C GLY A 19 16.56 3.66 46.16
N ALA A 20 16.99 3.81 47.41
CA ALA A 20 16.31 3.20 48.55
C ALA A 20 14.93 3.85 48.77
N VAL A 21 13.85 3.11 48.47
CA VAL A 21 12.52 3.42 48.98
C VAL A 21 12.55 3.24 50.49
N GLN A 22 12.39 4.32 51.23
CA GLN A 22 12.45 4.30 52.70
C GLN A 22 11.16 3.70 53.27
N ALA A 23 11.17 2.38 53.46
CA ALA A 23 10.11 1.69 54.18
C ALA A 23 9.96 2.26 55.61
N CYS A 24 8.72 2.47 56.05
CA CYS A 24 8.42 2.89 57.42
C CYS A 24 8.68 1.74 58.41
N ASP A 25 9.93 1.61 58.87
CA ASP A 25 10.25 0.69 59.97
C ASP A 25 9.99 1.33 61.35
N SER A 26 9.72 0.43 62.28
CA SER A 26 9.18 0.58 63.61
C SER A 26 10.00 1.42 64.60
N SER A 27 9.28 2.27 65.35
CA SER A 27 9.66 2.63 66.71
C SER A 27 8.43 2.53 67.64
N PRO A 28 8.55 1.95 68.85
CA PRO A 28 7.39 1.49 69.61
C PRO A 28 6.77 2.60 70.49
N GLY A 29 5.71 3.26 70.01
CA GLY A 29 4.92 4.15 70.87
C GLY A 29 3.77 4.88 70.17
N SER A 30 2.54 4.63 70.65
CA SER A 30 1.25 5.19 70.18
C SER A 30 0.77 4.70 68.79
N GLY A 31 -0.53 4.39 68.69
CA GLY A 31 -1.07 3.55 67.62
C GLY A 31 -1.71 4.32 66.46
N SER A 32 -1.54 3.77 65.25
CA SER A 32 -2.40 3.92 64.07
C SER A 32 -2.31 2.62 63.25
N GLY A 33 -3.37 2.29 62.48
CA GLY A 33 -3.55 0.95 61.90
C GLY A 33 -2.71 0.68 60.65
N SER A 34 -2.42 -0.60 60.38
CA SER A 34 -1.76 -1.04 59.14
C SER A 34 -2.73 -1.06 57.97
N CYS A 35 -2.20 -0.91 56.75
CA CYS A 35 -2.88 -1.20 55.50
C CYS A 35 -2.17 -2.37 54.82
N ASP A 36 -2.35 -3.57 55.36
CA ASP A 36 -1.83 -4.80 54.76
C ASP A 36 -2.67 -5.17 53.53
N GLY A 37 -2.07 -5.06 52.34
CA GLY A 37 -2.74 -5.41 51.08
C GLY A 37 -1.74 -5.55 49.94
N ILE A 38 -1.78 -6.70 49.27
CA ILE A 38 -0.96 -7.09 48.11
C ILE A 38 -1.10 -6.03 46.99
N PRO A 39 -0.05 -5.75 46.17
CA PRO A 39 -0.22 -4.92 44.98
C PRO A 39 -1.30 -5.52 44.06
N PRO A 40 -2.12 -4.68 43.38
CA PRO A 40 -3.09 -5.19 42.41
C PRO A 40 -2.37 -5.85 41.23
N GLU A 41 -3.06 -6.78 40.55
CA GLU A 41 -2.60 -7.35 39.28
C GLU A 41 -2.28 -6.24 38.28
N VAL A 42 -1.20 -6.43 37.54
CA VAL A 42 -0.79 -5.58 36.42
C VAL A 42 -1.47 -6.14 35.18
N ASP A 43 -2.33 -5.33 34.59
CA ASP A 43 -2.93 -5.57 33.27
C ASP A 43 -1.95 -5.09 32.18
N ASP A 44 -1.92 -5.77 31.03
CA ASP A 44 -0.94 -5.56 29.94
C ASP A 44 -1.05 -4.19 29.25
N THR A 45 -2.10 -3.45 29.60
CA THR A 45 -2.42 -2.07 29.18
C THR A 45 -1.66 -0.98 29.95
N VAL A 46 -0.99 -1.31 31.08
CA VAL A 46 -0.40 -0.34 32.02
C VAL A 46 1.13 -0.44 32.08
N GLU A 47 1.84 0.64 31.72
CA GLU A 47 3.32 0.68 31.72
C GLU A 47 3.93 0.80 33.13
N GLY A 48 3.17 1.32 34.10
CA GLY A 48 3.64 1.45 35.47
C GLY A 48 2.58 1.86 36.49
N VAL A 49 2.79 1.42 37.74
CA VAL A 49 1.92 1.66 38.89
C VAL A 49 2.73 2.13 40.10
N SER A 50 2.36 3.27 40.68
CA SER A 50 2.88 3.78 41.95
C SER A 50 1.77 3.90 43.00
N TRP A 51 2.10 3.81 44.29
CA TRP A 51 1.12 3.99 45.37
C TRP A 51 1.73 4.57 46.65
N LEU A 52 0.88 5.21 47.46
CA LEU A 52 1.23 5.81 48.77
C LEU A 52 0.05 5.70 49.75
N CYS A 53 0.33 5.38 51.01
CA CYS A 53 -0.63 5.53 52.11
C CYS A 53 -0.38 6.87 52.82
N VAL A 54 -1.35 7.79 52.75
CA VAL A 54 -1.19 9.16 53.27
C VAL A 54 -1.37 9.19 54.79
N GLY A 55 -0.29 9.52 55.50
CA GLY A 55 -0.32 9.79 56.94
C GLY A 55 -0.88 11.18 57.26
N PRO A 56 -1.18 11.49 58.54
CA PRO A 56 -1.70 12.80 58.94
C PRO A 56 -0.74 13.97 58.64
N GLY A 57 0.54 13.70 58.38
CA GLY A 57 1.52 14.70 57.95
C GLY A 57 1.58 14.96 56.43
N GLY A 58 0.67 14.40 55.64
CA GLY A 58 0.76 14.41 54.18
C GLY A 58 1.80 13.39 53.65
N GLY A 59 2.30 13.62 52.44
CA GLY A 59 3.35 12.80 51.83
C GLY A 59 3.58 13.15 50.35
N SER A 60 4.53 12.48 49.70
CA SER A 60 4.69 12.54 48.25
C SER A 60 4.89 11.16 47.63
N VAL A 61 4.50 11.02 46.36
CA VAL A 61 4.59 9.77 45.60
C VAL A 61 5.15 10.04 44.21
N LEU A 62 6.09 9.20 43.79
CA LEU A 62 6.70 9.29 42.46
C LEU A 62 5.71 8.79 41.41
N VAL A 63 5.56 9.56 40.34
CA VAL A 63 4.78 9.20 39.16
C VAL A 63 5.62 8.23 38.30
N PRO A 64 5.05 7.11 37.81
CA PRO A 64 5.78 6.18 36.93
C PRO A 64 6.33 6.88 35.67
N GLY A 65 7.56 6.54 35.29
CA GLY A 65 8.26 7.08 34.12
C GLY A 65 9.61 6.39 33.88
N ARG A 66 10.32 6.76 32.81
CA ARG A 66 11.62 6.16 32.47
C ARG A 66 12.69 6.40 33.55
N ALA A 67 13.60 5.44 33.69
CA ALA A 67 14.56 5.39 34.79
C ALA A 67 15.54 6.58 34.79
N GLY A 68 15.45 7.42 35.83
CA GLY A 68 16.38 8.52 36.08
C GLY A 68 15.74 9.75 36.71
N GLU A 69 14.56 10.16 36.21
CA GLU A 69 13.96 11.46 36.55
C GLU A 69 12.42 11.38 36.65
N ALA A 70 11.90 11.02 37.82
CA ALA A 70 10.46 10.90 38.04
C ALA A 70 9.78 12.23 38.39
N SER A 71 8.56 12.43 37.86
CA SER A 71 7.62 13.46 38.34
C SER A 71 7.03 13.05 39.70
N GLU A 72 6.46 13.98 40.46
CA GLU A 72 6.10 13.77 41.87
C GLU A 72 4.73 14.38 42.21
N LEU A 73 3.82 13.60 42.79
CA LEU A 73 2.57 14.10 43.36
C LEU A 73 2.77 14.37 44.85
N ILE A 74 2.61 15.63 45.26
CA ILE A 74 2.82 16.15 46.61
C ILE A 74 1.47 16.41 47.26
N ILE A 75 1.20 15.74 48.37
CA ILE A 75 -0.06 15.77 49.11
C ILE A 75 0.18 16.51 50.44
N PRO A 76 -0.34 17.74 50.62
CA PRO A 76 -0.11 18.50 51.85
C PRO A 76 -0.82 17.87 53.07
N PRO A 77 -0.39 18.19 54.30
CA PRO A 77 -1.05 17.75 55.52
C PRO A 77 -2.55 18.07 55.51
N GLU A 78 -3.36 17.14 56.03
CA GLU A 78 -4.82 17.22 56.14
C GLU A 78 -5.60 17.23 54.80
N ALA A 79 -4.95 17.28 53.63
CA ALA A 79 -5.59 17.30 52.30
C ALA A 79 -6.49 16.08 52.05
N LEU A 80 -6.11 14.93 52.60
CA LEU A 80 -6.86 13.68 52.58
C LEU A 80 -7.09 13.18 54.01
N ALA A 81 -8.11 12.33 54.18
CA ALA A 81 -8.27 11.58 55.41
C ALA A 81 -7.03 10.71 55.66
N ALA A 82 -6.56 10.67 56.92
CA ALA A 82 -5.44 9.81 57.30
C ALA A 82 -5.75 8.34 56.92
N SER A 83 -4.74 7.61 56.45
CA SER A 83 -4.82 6.26 55.86
C SER A 83 -5.54 6.12 54.51
N THR A 84 -5.78 7.22 53.77
CA THR A 84 -6.14 7.12 52.35
C THR A 84 -4.99 6.51 51.53
N LYS A 85 -5.27 5.44 50.78
CA LYS A 85 -4.33 4.87 49.79
C LYS A 85 -4.54 5.56 48.45
N VAL A 86 -3.49 6.17 47.92
CA VAL A 86 -3.46 6.79 46.58
C VAL A 86 -2.73 5.86 45.63
N VAL A 87 -3.26 5.66 44.43
CA VAL A 87 -2.66 4.85 43.36
C VAL A 87 -2.56 5.70 42.09
N ILE A 88 -1.43 5.65 41.40
CA ILE A 88 -1.19 6.33 40.12
C ILE A 88 -0.86 5.28 39.07
N ARG A 89 -1.61 5.28 37.96
CA ARG A 89 -1.42 4.40 36.79
C ARG A 89 -1.05 5.23 35.56
N ARG A 90 -0.13 4.73 34.73
CA ARG A 90 0.25 5.31 33.42
C ARG A 90 -0.10 4.33 32.28
N PRO A 91 -0.89 4.72 31.27
CA PRO A 91 -1.13 3.90 30.08
C PRO A 91 0.14 3.68 29.25
N LYS A 92 0.15 2.63 28.43
CA LYS A 92 1.28 2.23 27.57
C LYS A 92 1.58 3.19 26.39
N GLU A 93 0.64 4.06 26.05
CA GLU A 93 0.62 4.88 24.82
C GLU A 93 1.04 6.36 25.03
N ALA A 94 1.99 6.61 25.93
CA ALA A 94 2.40 7.97 26.27
C ALA A 94 3.56 8.49 25.39
N ASP A 95 3.22 9.27 24.37
CA ASP A 95 4.15 9.96 23.47
C ASP A 95 5.00 11.06 24.14
N TRP A 96 6.05 11.50 23.44
CA TRP A 96 7.07 12.44 23.96
C TRP A 96 6.53 13.82 24.37
N ASN A 97 5.34 14.19 23.90
CA ASN A 97 4.70 15.49 24.16
C ASN A 97 3.42 15.36 25.03
N ARG A 98 3.21 14.22 25.70
CA ARG A 98 1.97 13.91 26.44
C ARG A 98 2.23 13.14 27.74
N LEU A 99 1.53 13.51 28.81
CA LEU A 99 1.51 12.74 30.07
C LEU A 99 0.07 12.49 30.53
N ASP A 100 -0.37 11.24 30.39
CA ASP A 100 -1.65 10.74 30.87
C ASP A 100 -1.48 9.99 32.18
N LEU A 101 -2.25 10.38 33.20
CA LEU A 101 -2.27 9.74 34.51
C LEU A 101 -3.69 9.47 34.95
N ARG A 102 -3.89 8.29 35.56
CA ARG A 102 -5.11 7.98 36.32
C ARG A 102 -4.75 7.88 37.80
N ILE A 103 -5.31 8.78 38.60
CA ILE A 103 -5.10 8.87 40.05
C ILE A 103 -6.35 8.36 40.77
N GLU A 104 -6.18 7.37 41.63
CA GLU A 104 -7.27 6.68 42.35
C GLU A 104 -7.09 6.84 43.88
N PRO A 105 -8.19 6.92 44.67
CA PRO A 105 -9.59 6.82 44.25
C PRO A 105 -10.13 8.13 43.65
N ALA A 106 -10.80 8.06 42.50
CA ALA A 106 -11.22 9.24 41.73
C ALA A 106 -12.30 10.08 42.44
N ASP A 107 -13.05 9.51 43.38
CA ASP A 107 -14.04 10.19 44.21
C ASP A 107 -13.46 10.87 45.47
N ALA A 108 -12.14 10.94 45.60
CA ALA A 108 -11.47 11.59 46.72
C ALA A 108 -11.82 13.09 46.82
N VAL A 109 -12.57 13.45 47.87
CA VAL A 109 -12.82 14.85 48.25
C VAL A 109 -11.59 15.41 48.94
N LEU A 110 -10.80 16.18 48.21
CA LEU A 110 -9.63 16.88 48.74
C LEU A 110 -10.07 18.06 49.62
N SER A 111 -9.63 18.09 50.88
CA SER A 111 -9.88 19.23 51.79
C SER A 111 -9.01 20.45 51.43
N ARG A 112 -7.90 20.18 50.75
CA ARG A 112 -6.93 21.13 50.19
C ARG A 112 -6.39 20.57 48.87
N PRO A 113 -6.06 21.43 47.90
CA PRO A 113 -5.46 20.99 46.65
C PRO A 113 -4.14 20.24 46.87
N VAL A 114 -3.83 19.30 45.96
CA VAL A 114 -2.54 18.61 45.88
C VAL A 114 -1.72 19.15 44.71
N THR A 115 -0.41 18.99 44.75
CA THR A 115 0.50 19.53 43.71
C THR A 115 1.17 18.40 42.93
N LEU A 116 0.90 18.29 41.64
CA LEU A 116 1.63 17.43 40.71
C LEU A 116 2.81 18.22 40.11
N ARG A 117 4.03 17.91 40.55
CA ARG A 117 5.28 18.47 40.03
C ARG A 117 5.79 17.64 38.86
N VAL A 118 5.88 18.27 37.70
CA VAL A 118 6.25 17.62 36.42
C VAL A 118 7.66 18.05 36.02
N ARG A 119 8.50 17.10 35.59
CA ARG A 119 9.91 17.29 35.24
C ARG A 119 10.16 17.38 33.72
N PRO A 120 11.26 18.01 33.26
CA PRO A 120 11.36 18.63 31.93
C PRO A 120 11.48 17.67 30.74
N HIS A 121 11.43 16.36 30.93
CA HIS A 121 11.63 15.39 29.85
C HIS A 121 10.61 15.49 28.69
N TYR A 122 9.51 16.23 28.89
CA TYR A 122 8.46 16.53 27.91
C TYR A 122 8.53 17.96 27.32
N VAL A 123 9.51 18.79 27.71
CA VAL A 123 9.55 20.22 27.36
C VAL A 123 10.91 20.60 26.78
N ARG A 124 10.98 20.79 25.46
CA ARG A 124 12.12 21.45 24.80
C ARG A 124 11.88 22.95 24.66
N GLY A 125 12.50 23.73 25.56
CA GLY A 125 12.61 25.19 25.46
C GLY A 125 11.74 25.97 26.44
N ASP A 126 12.21 27.17 26.81
CA ASP A 126 11.62 28.04 27.84
C ASP A 126 10.21 28.57 27.50
N THR A 127 9.73 28.35 26.28
CA THR A 127 8.50 28.92 25.72
C THR A 127 7.33 27.94 25.59
N ALA A 128 7.48 26.67 26.00
CA ALA A 128 6.41 25.69 25.82
C ALA A 128 5.13 26.08 26.59
N THR A 129 3.99 26.07 25.88
CA THR A 129 2.69 26.19 26.52
C THR A 129 2.30 24.83 27.09
N VAL A 130 1.84 24.82 28.34
CA VAL A 130 1.40 23.60 29.01
C VAL A 130 -0.12 23.67 29.12
N LEU A 131 -0.80 22.71 28.51
CA LEU A 131 -2.22 22.47 28.74
C LEU A 131 -2.32 21.43 29.86
N ALA A 132 -3.01 21.76 30.94
CA ALA A 132 -3.26 20.84 32.05
C ALA A 132 -4.76 20.65 32.24
N LEU A 133 -5.25 19.44 31.98
CA LEU A 133 -6.65 19.05 32.14
C LEU A 133 -6.82 18.00 33.23
N HIS A 134 -7.89 18.14 34.00
CA HIS A 134 -8.28 17.22 35.08
C HIS A 134 -9.78 16.89 34.96
N ALA A 135 -10.09 15.60 34.78
CA ALA A 135 -11.44 15.06 34.86
C ALA A 135 -11.62 14.30 36.18
N GLY A 136 -12.68 14.62 36.91
CA GLY A 136 -13.05 13.90 38.13
C GLY A 136 -14.55 14.04 38.42
N PRO A 137 -15.15 13.14 39.21
CA PRO A 137 -16.58 13.15 39.55
C PRO A 137 -17.04 14.37 40.36
N SER A 138 -16.11 15.17 40.90
CA SER A 138 -16.39 16.47 41.52
C SER A 138 -16.59 17.61 40.52
N ASN A 139 -16.24 17.40 39.24
CA ASN A 139 -16.52 18.34 38.17
C ASN A 139 -17.97 18.10 37.67
N PRO A 140 -18.87 19.10 37.71
CA PRO A 140 -20.18 18.96 37.08
C PRO A 140 -20.00 18.73 35.58
N ILE A 141 -20.64 17.68 35.08
CA ILE A 141 -20.82 17.44 33.65
C ILE A 141 -21.54 18.67 33.09
N ARG A 142 -20.99 19.23 32.02
CA ARG A 142 -21.72 20.23 31.21
C ARG A 142 -22.36 19.47 30.06
N GLU A 143 -23.68 19.37 30.10
CA GLU A 143 -24.46 18.86 28.97
C GLU A 143 -24.38 19.87 27.82
N SER A 144 -24.02 19.40 26.63
CA SER A 144 -24.18 20.16 25.39
C SER A 144 -24.56 19.19 24.29
N ASP A 145 -25.48 19.57 23.40
CA ASP A 145 -26.21 18.64 22.49
C ASP A 145 -25.34 17.90 21.43
N ALA A 146 -24.01 17.96 21.55
CA ALA A 146 -23.05 17.12 20.85
C ALA A 146 -21.80 16.71 21.69
N GLU A 147 -21.53 17.32 22.85
CA GLU A 147 -20.33 17.05 23.67
C GLU A 147 -20.60 17.20 25.18
N ASP A 148 -20.85 16.07 25.87
CA ASP A 148 -20.90 16.03 27.34
C ASP A 148 -19.50 15.78 27.91
N SER A 149 -18.96 16.72 28.69
CA SER A 149 -17.65 16.50 29.35
C SER A 149 -17.57 16.98 30.79
N ASN A 150 -16.70 16.32 31.55
CA ASN A 150 -16.36 16.64 32.95
C ASN A 150 -14.89 17.09 33.11
N TRP A 151 -14.19 17.39 32.02
CA TRP A 151 -12.81 17.90 32.05
C TRP A 151 -12.80 19.38 32.49
N ARG A 152 -11.78 19.77 33.27
CA ARG A 152 -11.52 21.16 33.66
C ARG A 152 -10.04 21.46 33.59
N HIS A 153 -9.70 22.73 33.43
CA HIS A 153 -8.32 23.19 33.56
C HIS A 153 -7.80 22.95 34.99
N ALA A 154 -6.56 22.48 35.11
CA ALA A 154 -5.83 22.39 36.37
C ALA A 154 -4.79 23.52 36.43
N ASP A 155 -4.70 24.23 37.55
CA ASP A 155 -3.92 25.47 37.61
C ASP A 155 -2.41 25.19 37.64
N VAL A 156 -1.66 25.75 36.69
CA VAL A 156 -0.19 25.71 36.71
C VAL A 156 0.31 26.79 37.65
N VAL A 157 0.49 26.44 38.92
CA VAL A 157 0.72 27.38 40.04
C VAL A 157 2.18 27.81 40.20
N ALA A 158 3.14 27.07 39.66
CA ALA A 158 4.54 27.48 39.59
C ALA A 158 5.25 26.92 38.35
N ARG A 159 6.25 27.65 37.85
CA ARG A 159 7.27 27.17 36.89
C ARG A 159 8.66 27.48 37.46
N ASP A 160 9.54 26.49 37.48
CA ASP A 160 10.97 26.66 37.75
C ASP A 160 11.75 26.56 36.44
N SER A 161 12.11 27.71 35.88
CA SER A 161 12.90 27.78 34.64
C SER A 161 14.33 27.25 34.78
N SER A 162 14.84 27.05 35.99
CA SER A 162 16.20 26.50 36.19
C SER A 162 16.25 24.98 36.12
N SER A 163 15.13 24.31 36.38
CA SER A 163 14.98 22.86 36.24
C SER A 163 13.99 22.44 35.14
N GLY A 164 13.39 23.41 34.43
CA GLY A 164 12.34 23.18 33.44
C GLY A 164 11.09 22.50 34.00
N SER A 165 10.93 22.48 35.33
CA SER A 165 9.80 21.83 36.00
C SER A 165 8.66 22.80 36.27
N PHE A 166 7.45 22.27 36.46
CA PHE A 166 6.27 23.06 36.81
C PHE A 166 5.33 22.28 37.71
N ASP A 167 4.54 23.03 38.48
CA ASP A 167 3.62 22.52 39.50
C ASP A 167 2.18 22.73 39.03
N VAL A 168 1.42 21.64 38.93
CA VAL A 168 -0.02 21.62 38.60
C VAL A 168 -0.83 21.37 39.86
N GLU A 169 -1.78 22.24 40.16
CA GLU A 169 -2.66 22.12 41.31
C GLU A 169 -3.94 21.31 40.95
N LEU A 170 -4.16 20.20 41.66
CA LEU A 170 -5.30 19.32 41.45
C LEU A 170 -6.29 19.43 42.64
N ASN A 171 -7.55 19.71 42.30
CA ASN A 171 -8.67 19.88 43.24
C ASN A 171 -9.49 18.60 43.49
N GLY A 172 -9.11 17.50 42.84
CA GLY A 172 -9.66 16.17 43.04
C GLY A 172 -8.66 15.12 42.56
N PHE A 173 -9.08 13.85 42.55
CA PHE A 173 -8.43 12.77 41.81
C PHE A 173 -9.29 12.34 40.62
N GLY A 174 -8.70 11.55 39.71
CA GLY A 174 -9.33 11.15 38.46
C GLY A 174 -8.32 11.08 37.32
N GLY A 175 -8.75 11.45 36.11
CA GLY A 175 -7.89 11.56 34.95
C GLY A 175 -7.14 12.90 34.93
N VAL A 176 -5.82 12.87 34.80
CA VAL A 176 -4.98 14.03 34.51
C VAL A 176 -4.37 13.85 33.13
N PHE A 177 -4.56 14.83 32.27
CA PHE A 177 -3.99 14.90 30.92
C PHE A 177 -3.14 16.15 30.83
N LEU A 178 -1.86 16.00 30.48
CA LEU A 178 -0.95 17.12 30.22
C LEU A 178 -0.42 17.03 28.78
N ALA A 179 -0.51 18.13 28.04
CA ALA A 179 0.05 18.25 26.70
C ALA A 179 1.05 19.41 26.62
N PHE A 180 2.09 19.20 25.80
CA PHE A 180 3.24 20.09 25.65
C PHE A 180 3.38 20.53 24.20
N ASP A 181 3.12 21.81 23.93
CA ASP A 181 3.13 22.36 22.57
C ASP A 181 4.41 23.19 22.30
N PRO A 182 5.25 22.80 21.32
CA PRO A 182 6.40 23.56 20.86
C PRO A 182 6.01 24.75 19.94
N ALA A 183 5.15 25.63 20.45
CA ALA A 183 5.01 27.03 20.01
C ALA A 183 4.65 27.29 18.53
N ASP A 184 3.77 26.48 17.92
CA ASP A 184 3.17 26.83 16.64
C ASP A 184 2.04 27.87 16.78
N ARG A 185 2.05 28.90 15.93
CA ARG A 185 1.14 30.05 16.04
C ARG A 185 -0.10 29.89 15.17
N ALA A 186 -1.22 29.51 15.78
CA ALA A 186 -2.53 29.79 15.21
C ALA A 186 -2.83 31.31 15.26
N VAL A 187 -3.50 31.84 14.23
CA VAL A 187 -3.86 33.27 14.13
C VAL A 187 -5.37 33.42 13.94
N LEU A 188 -6.02 34.14 14.85
CA LEU A 188 -7.40 34.60 14.67
C LEU A 188 -7.38 35.82 13.75
N VAL A 189 -7.88 35.68 12.53
CA VAL A 189 -8.03 36.79 11.59
C VAL A 189 -9.52 37.15 11.52
N PRO A 190 -9.94 38.36 11.96
CA PRO A 190 -11.37 38.73 11.97
C PRO A 190 -11.98 38.83 10.55
N GLU A 191 -11.14 38.98 9.53
CA GLU A 191 -11.50 38.76 8.13
C GLU A 191 -10.43 37.88 7.48
N VAL A 192 -10.73 36.60 7.24
CA VAL A 192 -9.86 35.76 6.40
C VAL A 192 -9.98 36.27 4.96
N PRO A 193 -8.90 36.72 4.31
CA PRO A 193 -8.98 37.14 2.91
C PRO A 193 -9.37 35.92 2.07
N ARG A 194 -10.52 35.96 1.38
CA ARG A 194 -11.06 34.80 0.65
C ARG A 194 -10.03 34.10 -0.24
N GLY A 195 -9.21 34.88 -0.96
CA GLY A 195 -8.14 34.35 -1.82
C GLY A 195 -6.97 33.65 -1.10
N MET A 196 -6.93 33.64 0.24
CA MET A 196 -6.01 32.82 1.04
C MET A 196 -6.56 31.44 1.38
N LEU A 197 -7.88 31.25 1.37
CA LEU A 197 -8.49 29.93 1.56
C LEU A 197 -8.16 29.02 0.36
N ARG A 198 -8.14 27.72 0.61
CA ARG A 198 -7.89 26.68 -0.38
C ARG A 198 -8.77 25.46 -0.07
N PRO A 199 -9.20 24.70 -1.10
CA PRO A 199 -9.82 23.40 -0.91
C PRO A 199 -9.05 22.54 0.12
N GLY A 200 -9.75 21.93 1.07
CA GLY A 200 -9.16 21.13 2.14
C GLY A 200 -8.58 21.91 3.34
N ASP A 201 -8.63 23.25 3.36
CA ASP A 201 -8.30 23.98 4.59
C ASP A 201 -9.38 23.73 5.67
N ILE A 202 -8.96 23.48 6.90
CA ILE A 202 -9.83 23.15 8.04
C ILE A 202 -10.28 24.44 8.73
N LEU A 203 -11.58 24.52 9.05
CA LEU A 203 -12.23 25.70 9.61
C LEU A 203 -12.80 25.40 11.01
N PRO A 204 -12.00 25.53 12.09
CA PRO A 204 -12.52 25.49 13.46
C PRO A 204 -13.24 26.81 13.82
N TRP A 205 -14.38 26.76 14.51
CA TRP A 205 -15.03 27.97 15.06
C TRP A 205 -15.58 27.81 16.48
N LEU A 206 -15.69 28.95 17.18
CA LEU A 206 -16.22 29.03 18.54
C LEU A 206 -17.73 29.35 18.52
N THR A 207 -18.55 28.46 19.07
CA THR A 207 -19.99 28.63 19.23
C THR A 207 -20.37 29.22 20.60
N GLN A 208 -21.44 30.02 20.64
CA GLN A 208 -22.14 30.36 21.89
C GLN A 208 -23.17 29.29 22.25
N VAL A 209 -23.27 28.97 23.53
CA VAL A 209 -24.29 28.06 24.08
C VAL A 209 -25.18 28.88 25.01
N GLU A 210 -26.47 28.98 24.67
CA GLU A 210 -27.51 29.73 25.41
C GLU A 210 -27.20 31.23 25.70
N GLY A 211 -26.28 31.85 24.95
CA GLY A 211 -25.90 33.26 25.11
C GLY A 211 -24.85 33.52 26.18
N GLU A 212 -24.33 32.47 26.82
CA GLU A 212 -23.01 32.50 27.47
C GLU A 212 -21.96 32.05 26.44
N PRO A 213 -20.70 32.55 26.52
CA PRO A 213 -19.61 31.94 25.79
C PRO A 213 -19.50 30.46 26.17
N GLY A 214 -19.41 29.57 25.18
CA GLY A 214 -18.95 28.19 25.45
C GLY A 214 -17.60 28.22 26.18
N PRO A 215 -17.18 27.14 26.87
CA PRO A 215 -15.89 27.09 27.56
C PRO A 215 -14.75 27.40 26.55
N GLY A 216 -14.28 28.66 26.56
CA GLY A 216 -13.82 29.38 25.36
C GLY A 216 -12.41 29.04 24.85
N TRP A 217 -12.11 27.75 24.74
CA TRP A 217 -10.79 27.19 24.41
C TRP A 217 -10.88 25.94 23.52
N LEU A 218 -12.08 25.41 23.29
CA LEU A 218 -12.35 24.32 22.36
C LEU A 218 -13.16 24.84 21.16
N PRO A 219 -12.83 24.48 19.91
CA PRO A 219 -13.72 24.72 18.79
C PRO A 219 -14.98 23.88 18.97
N GLY A 220 -16.11 24.52 19.27
CA GLY A 220 -17.41 23.85 19.36
C GLY A 220 -17.95 23.37 18.01
N HIS A 221 -17.18 23.58 16.94
CA HIS A 221 -17.42 23.07 15.61
C HIS A 221 -16.17 23.10 14.73
N VAL A 222 -16.13 22.20 13.74
CA VAL A 222 -15.13 22.23 12.67
C VAL A 222 -15.76 21.88 11.32
N GLY A 223 -15.41 22.64 10.29
CA GLY A 223 -15.79 22.37 8.90
C GLY A 223 -14.58 22.26 7.97
N LEU A 224 -14.82 21.92 6.71
CA LEU A 224 -13.80 21.83 5.67
C LEU A 224 -14.11 22.78 4.52
N PHE A 225 -13.15 23.63 4.13
CA PHE A 225 -13.31 24.52 2.98
C PHE A 225 -13.34 23.69 1.68
N ALA A 226 -14.42 23.82 0.91
CA ALA A 226 -14.65 23.01 -0.28
C ALA A 226 -14.02 23.65 -1.53
N CYS A 227 -14.50 24.84 -1.92
CA CYS A 227 -14.07 25.50 -3.15
C CYS A 227 -14.48 26.99 -3.21
N HIS A 228 -13.86 27.72 -4.14
CA HIS A 228 -14.35 29.00 -4.64
C HIS A 228 -15.25 28.75 -5.84
N GLY A 229 -16.45 29.37 -5.90
CA GLY A 229 -17.36 29.22 -7.03
C GLY A 229 -18.14 30.49 -7.36
N GLU A 230 -18.79 30.50 -8.54
CA GLU A 230 -19.66 31.63 -8.98
C GLU A 230 -20.84 31.91 -8.02
N ARG A 231 -21.16 30.97 -7.12
CA ARG A 231 -22.21 31.09 -6.10
C ARG A 231 -21.68 31.52 -4.73
N GLY A 232 -20.39 31.80 -4.60
CA GLY A 232 -19.70 32.08 -3.35
C GLY A 232 -18.69 31.00 -2.98
N ASP A 233 -17.98 31.24 -1.88
CA ASP A 233 -17.09 30.27 -1.28
C ASP A 233 -17.89 29.23 -0.50
N MET A 234 -17.53 27.94 -0.58
CA MET A 234 -18.32 26.84 -0.03
C MET A 234 -17.58 26.10 1.10
N VAL A 235 -18.31 25.68 2.12
CA VAL A 235 -17.82 24.95 3.29
C VAL A 235 -18.68 23.70 3.52
N PHE A 236 -18.04 22.55 3.76
CA PHE A 236 -18.68 21.35 4.31
C PHE A 236 -18.74 21.44 5.83
N ASP A 237 -19.88 21.08 6.41
CA ASP A 237 -20.17 21.22 7.82
C ASP A 237 -21.22 20.20 8.30
N VAL A 238 -21.20 19.83 9.59
CA VAL A 238 -22.18 18.89 10.19
C VAL A 238 -22.91 19.55 11.36
N THR A 239 -23.88 20.40 11.02
CA THR A 239 -24.65 21.13 12.03
C THR A 239 -25.74 20.23 12.67
N PRO A 240 -25.85 20.16 14.01
CA PRO A 240 -26.93 19.46 14.70
C PRO A 240 -28.32 19.86 14.18
N GLY A 241 -29.16 18.86 13.89
CA GLY A 241 -30.50 19.07 13.33
C GLY A 241 -30.56 19.45 11.83
N ARG A 242 -29.41 19.62 11.15
CA ARG A 242 -29.32 19.76 9.69
C ARG A 242 -28.59 18.61 9.00
N GLY A 243 -27.74 17.87 9.73
CA GLY A 243 -26.90 16.81 9.17
C GLY A 243 -25.69 17.35 8.42
N ILE A 244 -25.04 16.50 7.62
CA ILE A 244 -23.93 16.91 6.75
C ILE A 244 -24.48 17.83 5.67
N CYS A 245 -23.95 19.05 5.58
CA CYS A 245 -24.40 20.06 4.64
C CYS A 245 -23.23 20.82 4.03
N MET A 246 -23.40 21.25 2.77
CA MET A 246 -22.51 22.20 2.13
C MET A 246 -23.22 23.57 2.12
N ARG A 247 -22.67 24.56 2.81
CA ARG A 247 -23.21 25.94 2.87
C ARG A 247 -22.20 26.95 2.35
N SER A 248 -22.65 28.15 2.00
CA SER A 248 -21.71 29.22 1.67
C SER A 248 -20.99 29.70 2.93
N LEU A 249 -19.75 30.17 2.79
CA LEU A 249 -18.99 30.80 3.86
C LEU A 249 -19.71 32.04 4.39
N ASP A 250 -20.47 32.74 3.54
CA ASP A 250 -21.29 33.89 3.95
C ASP A 250 -22.50 33.47 4.81
N ASP A 251 -23.13 32.31 4.55
CA ASP A 251 -24.18 31.74 5.41
C ASP A 251 -23.61 31.20 6.74
N LEU A 252 -22.33 30.84 6.78
CA LEU A 252 -21.60 30.46 8.00
C LEU A 252 -21.25 31.71 8.84
N LEU A 253 -20.70 32.75 8.21
CA LEU A 253 -20.35 34.02 8.86
C LEU A 253 -21.58 34.83 9.30
N GLY A 254 -22.74 34.63 8.66
CA GLY A 254 -24.02 35.20 9.06
C GLY A 254 -24.75 34.42 10.18
N ASP A 255 -24.19 33.31 10.65
CA ASP A 255 -24.79 32.47 11.69
C ASP A 255 -24.60 33.12 13.08
N ALA A 256 -25.70 33.52 13.73
CA ALA A 256 -25.66 34.27 14.99
C ALA A 256 -25.06 33.48 16.17
N THR A 257 -24.77 32.18 15.99
CA THR A 257 -24.10 31.34 16.98
C THR A 257 -22.57 31.39 16.87
N LEU A 258 -22.02 31.87 15.76
CA LEU A 258 -20.58 31.91 15.48
C LEU A 258 -19.96 33.18 16.08
N THR A 259 -19.00 33.01 16.99
CA THR A 259 -18.30 34.13 17.65
C THR A 259 -16.93 34.45 17.07
N SER A 260 -16.24 33.44 16.53
CA SER A 260 -14.99 33.61 15.80
C SER A 260 -14.71 32.41 14.91
N LEU A 261 -14.08 32.65 13.77
CA LEU A 261 -13.66 31.64 12.79
C LEU A 261 -12.13 31.57 12.75
N GLY A 262 -11.57 30.38 12.95
CA GLY A 262 -10.17 30.07 12.69
C GLY A 262 -9.99 29.39 11.34
N VAL A 263 -8.75 29.38 10.85
CA VAL A 263 -8.35 28.60 9.67
C VAL A 263 -7.08 27.85 10.01
N ARG A 264 -7.06 26.54 9.75
CA ARG A 264 -5.88 25.68 9.87
C ARG A 264 -5.61 25.00 8.55
N ARG A 265 -4.42 25.20 8.00
CA ARG A 265 -3.93 24.47 6.83
C ARG A 265 -3.35 23.13 7.26
N PHE A 266 -3.58 22.09 6.47
CA PHE A 266 -2.96 20.79 6.63
C PHE A 266 -1.58 20.78 5.94
N GLY A 267 -0.55 20.26 6.61
CA GLY A 267 0.83 20.21 6.10
C GLY A 267 1.83 21.15 6.79
N GLU A 268 3.11 20.88 6.52
CA GLU A 268 4.31 21.46 7.16
C GLU A 268 4.54 22.97 6.91
N PRO A 269 5.55 23.65 7.52
CA PRO A 269 5.64 25.10 7.54
C PRO A 269 5.64 25.78 6.15
N TYR A 270 5.29 27.06 6.15
CA TYR A 270 4.98 27.99 5.02
C TYR A 270 5.95 28.08 3.81
N HIS A 271 6.92 27.18 3.64
CA HIS A 271 8.06 27.31 2.73
C HIS A 271 8.29 26.19 1.70
N GLU A 272 7.49 25.12 1.65
CA GLU A 272 7.55 24.11 0.57
C GLU A 272 6.45 24.24 -0.50
N PRO A 273 6.65 23.71 -1.73
CA PRO A 273 5.67 23.79 -2.82
C PRO A 273 4.37 23.02 -2.53
N TYR A 274 3.25 23.56 -3.00
CA TYR A 274 1.90 23.08 -2.67
C TYR A 274 1.44 21.89 -3.51
N ASP A 275 0.86 20.88 -2.84
CA ASP A 275 0.14 19.76 -3.46
C ASP A 275 -1.37 20.07 -3.54
N ASP A 276 -1.87 20.33 -4.75
CA ASP A 276 -3.30 20.58 -5.02
C ASP A 276 -4.09 19.30 -5.32
N ASP A 277 -3.45 18.16 -5.58
CA ASP A 277 -4.13 16.88 -5.86
C ASP A 277 -4.55 16.18 -4.56
N LEU A 278 -3.71 16.23 -3.50
CA LEU A 278 -4.10 15.81 -2.16
C LEU A 278 -5.35 16.55 -1.66
N ARG A 279 -5.51 17.83 -2.02
CA ARG A 279 -6.66 18.65 -1.64
C ARG A 279 -7.94 18.26 -2.37
N ARG A 280 -7.84 17.88 -3.65
CA ARG A 280 -8.97 17.29 -4.39
C ARG A 280 -9.40 16.00 -3.72
N LEU A 281 -8.46 15.12 -3.36
CA LEU A 281 -8.75 13.86 -2.69
C LEU A 281 -9.55 14.04 -1.39
N VAL A 282 -9.15 14.98 -0.52
CA VAL A 282 -9.88 15.31 0.73
C VAL A 282 -11.28 15.89 0.45
N VAL A 283 -11.42 16.74 -0.57
CA VAL A 283 -12.72 17.32 -0.95
C VAL A 283 -13.64 16.28 -1.59
N ASP A 284 -13.13 15.40 -2.44
CA ASP A 284 -13.89 14.32 -3.08
C ASP A 284 -14.33 13.27 -2.04
N ALA A 285 -13.49 12.97 -1.05
CA ALA A 285 -13.87 12.17 0.12
C ALA A 285 -14.99 12.84 0.95
N ALA A 286 -14.91 14.14 1.21
CA ALA A 286 -15.96 14.90 1.88
C ALA A 286 -17.28 14.93 1.06
N VAL A 287 -17.20 15.04 -0.27
CA VAL A 287 -18.35 14.89 -1.18
C VAL A 287 -18.96 13.49 -1.01
N ALA A 288 -18.17 12.43 -1.10
CA ALA A 288 -18.63 11.05 -0.99
C ALA A 288 -19.30 10.76 0.37
N ALA A 289 -18.74 11.28 1.47
CA ALA A 289 -19.35 11.21 2.79
C ALA A 289 -20.69 11.97 2.86
N SER A 290 -20.77 13.17 2.25
CA SER A 290 -21.99 14.00 2.22
C SER A 290 -23.12 13.43 1.36
N LEU A 291 -22.82 12.54 0.41
CA LEU A 291 -23.80 11.90 -0.47
C LEU A 291 -24.48 10.67 0.16
N ARG A 292 -24.05 10.21 1.35
CA ARG A 292 -24.74 9.15 2.08
C ARG A 292 -26.14 9.65 2.53
N PRO A 293 -27.21 8.86 2.37
CA PRO A 293 -28.57 9.31 2.68
C PRO A 293 -28.79 9.46 4.20
N SER A 294 -28.57 10.66 4.72
CA SER A 294 -28.76 10.98 6.15
C SER A 294 -30.25 11.06 6.51
N SER A 295 -30.72 10.12 7.34
CA SER A 295 -32.11 10.03 7.79
C SER A 295 -32.44 10.98 8.94
N TYR A 296 -32.26 12.30 8.75
CA TYR A 296 -32.76 13.32 9.67
C TYR A 296 -34.28 13.52 9.53
N ALA A 297 -35.06 12.52 9.97
CA ALA A 297 -36.50 12.63 10.12
C ALA A 297 -36.86 13.35 11.44
N MET A 298 -37.75 14.35 11.39
CA MET A 298 -38.18 15.12 12.57
C MET A 298 -39.05 14.29 13.52
N ALA A 299 -38.44 13.42 14.34
CA ALA A 299 -39.13 12.54 15.27
C ALA A 299 -38.34 12.22 16.57
N GLY A 300 -37.90 13.24 17.31
CA GLY A 300 -37.81 13.21 18.78
C GLY A 300 -36.85 12.22 19.48
N SER A 301 -36.08 11.39 18.77
CA SER A 301 -35.05 10.52 19.35
C SER A 301 -33.80 10.51 18.47
N VAL A 302 -32.65 10.84 19.05
CA VAL A 302 -31.35 10.85 18.36
C VAL A 302 -30.94 9.42 18.02
N SER A 303 -30.67 9.14 16.75
CA SER A 303 -30.02 7.89 16.31
C SER A 303 -28.51 7.98 16.56
N THR A 304 -27.92 6.92 17.10
CA THR A 304 -26.51 6.84 17.53
C THR A 304 -25.46 6.79 16.40
N GLU A 305 -25.83 7.12 15.17
CA GLU A 305 -25.05 6.85 13.95
C GLU A 305 -24.72 8.11 13.11
N ALA A 306 -25.05 9.32 13.59
CA ALA A 306 -24.63 10.54 12.93
C ALA A 306 -23.21 10.95 13.41
N PRO A 307 -22.22 11.14 12.51
CA PRO A 307 -20.90 11.61 12.91
C PRO A 307 -20.98 13.04 13.48
N SER A 308 -20.12 13.35 14.45
CA SER A 308 -19.87 14.73 14.86
C SER A 308 -19.17 15.50 13.75
N SER A 309 -19.14 16.84 13.81
CA SER A 309 -18.41 17.64 12.82
C SER A 309 -16.90 17.36 12.83
N ALA A 310 -16.33 17.00 13.98
CA ALA A 310 -15.00 16.41 14.11
C ALA A 310 -14.86 15.07 13.36
N SER A 311 -15.73 14.10 13.65
CA SER A 311 -15.70 12.77 13.03
C SER A 311 -15.89 12.82 11.50
N PHE A 312 -16.67 13.76 10.97
CA PHE A 312 -16.80 13.95 9.53
C PHE A 312 -15.51 14.48 8.86
N VAL A 313 -14.79 15.39 9.52
CA VAL A 313 -13.48 15.88 9.03
C VAL A 313 -12.42 14.79 9.16
N GLU A 314 -12.46 13.98 10.23
CA GLU A 314 -11.62 12.80 10.42
C GLU A 314 -11.89 11.75 9.31
N ASP A 315 -13.14 11.33 9.09
CA ASP A 315 -13.53 10.40 8.03
C ASP A 315 -13.06 10.85 6.63
N ALA A 316 -13.15 12.16 6.33
CA ALA A 316 -12.72 12.72 5.05
C ALA A 316 -11.18 12.75 4.87
N LEU A 317 -10.42 12.88 5.96
CA LEU A 317 -8.95 12.83 5.94
C LEU A 317 -8.44 11.38 5.91
N ASP A 318 -9.09 10.48 6.65
CA ASP A 318 -8.77 9.05 6.69
C ASP A 318 -9.03 8.40 5.32
N ALA A 319 -10.17 8.71 4.68
CA ALA A 319 -10.48 8.29 3.31
C ALA A 319 -9.51 8.87 2.25
N ALA A 320 -8.86 10.00 2.55
CA ALA A 320 -7.77 10.56 1.73
C ALA A 320 -6.38 9.97 2.06
N GLY A 321 -6.31 8.89 2.85
CA GLY A 321 -5.06 8.24 3.25
C GLY A 321 -4.22 9.05 4.23
N ARG A 322 -4.81 10.05 4.90
CA ARG A 322 -4.14 10.98 5.84
C ARG A 322 -4.62 10.79 7.27
N GLY A 323 -4.76 9.53 7.66
CA GLY A 323 -5.14 9.05 8.99
C GLY A 323 -4.74 9.98 10.13
N LEU A 324 -5.72 10.59 10.80
CA LEU A 324 -5.45 11.24 12.08
C LEU A 324 -5.16 10.17 13.15
N LEU A 325 -4.37 10.53 14.16
CA LEU A 325 -3.88 9.58 15.18
C LEU A 325 -5.07 8.85 15.87
N PRO A 326 -4.94 7.54 16.16
CA PRO A 326 -6.11 6.66 16.34
C PRO A 326 -7.03 7.01 17.52
N SER A 327 -8.30 7.20 17.18
CA SER A 327 -9.52 6.94 17.98
C SER A 327 -9.46 7.04 19.52
N VAL A 328 -9.52 8.25 20.07
CA VAL A 328 -10.10 8.54 21.40
C VAL A 328 -10.81 9.89 21.37
N PRO A 329 -12.03 10.05 21.93
CA PRO A 329 -12.71 11.35 21.98
C PRO A 329 -11.87 12.42 22.71
N GLY A 330 -11.53 13.52 22.04
CA GLY A 330 -10.84 14.67 22.64
C GLY A 330 -9.66 15.27 21.85
N PHE A 331 -9.37 14.84 20.62
CA PHE A 331 -8.22 15.33 19.84
C PHE A 331 -8.21 16.86 19.61
N TRP A 332 -9.39 17.50 19.60
CA TRP A 332 -9.56 18.95 19.42
C TRP A 332 -9.17 19.81 20.64
N GLY A 333 -8.59 19.20 21.68
CA GLY A 333 -8.25 19.84 22.95
C GLY A 333 -7.09 20.85 22.96
N SER A 334 -6.27 20.94 21.90
CA SER A 334 -4.93 21.55 21.98
C SER A 334 -4.76 22.90 21.24
N ILE A 335 -5.54 23.93 21.59
CA ILE A 335 -5.26 25.32 21.16
C ILE A 335 -5.38 26.32 22.33
N PRO A 336 -4.27 26.77 22.94
CA PRO A 336 -4.31 27.74 24.03
C PRO A 336 -4.54 29.19 23.56
N HIS A 337 -5.45 29.91 24.23
CA HIS A 337 -5.70 31.35 24.06
C HIS A 337 -4.46 32.23 24.37
N GLY A 338 -3.43 31.68 25.04
CA GLY A 338 -2.14 32.34 25.29
C GLY A 338 -1.36 32.73 24.02
N THR A 339 -1.75 32.17 22.87
CA THR A 339 -1.19 32.49 21.55
C THR A 339 -1.85 33.73 20.91
N PHE A 340 -2.92 34.28 21.51
CA PHE A 340 -3.81 35.29 20.92
C PHE A 340 -3.95 36.51 21.84
N ALA A 341 -3.01 37.46 21.73
CA ALA A 341 -2.93 38.63 22.63
C ALA A 341 -3.67 39.88 22.14
N ASP A 342 -4.04 39.98 20.86
CA ASP A 342 -4.59 41.20 20.24
C ASP A 342 -5.83 40.90 19.36
N THR A 343 -7.04 41.15 19.88
CA THR A 343 -8.29 41.13 19.10
C THR A 343 -9.22 42.28 19.52
N VAL A 344 -9.84 42.96 18.55
CA VAL A 344 -10.84 44.01 18.76
C VAL A 344 -12.24 43.44 18.42
N PRO A 345 -13.31 43.77 19.18
CA PRO A 345 -14.66 43.33 18.86
C PRO A 345 -15.17 43.81 17.49
N ILE A 346 -16.00 43.00 16.83
CA ILE A 346 -16.57 43.25 15.50
C ILE A 346 -17.40 44.56 15.42
N ASP A 347 -17.97 45.02 16.53
CA ASP A 347 -18.93 46.14 16.57
C ASP A 347 -18.34 47.54 16.30
N GLU A 348 -17.01 47.71 16.17
CA GLU A 348 -16.37 49.04 16.11
C GLU A 348 -15.69 49.43 14.77
N LEU A 349 -15.85 48.67 13.68
CA LEU A 349 -15.21 49.00 12.38
C LEU A 349 -16.11 49.80 11.40
N PRO A 350 -15.61 50.89 10.77
CA PRO A 350 -16.41 51.78 9.93
C PRO A 350 -16.51 51.32 8.46
N VAL A 351 -17.74 51.14 7.98
CA VAL A 351 -18.08 50.74 6.60
C VAL A 351 -17.55 51.71 5.52
N PRO A 352 -16.69 51.27 4.59
CA PRO A 352 -16.35 52.02 3.37
C PRO A 352 -17.43 51.85 2.28
N ARG A 353 -17.55 52.84 1.40
CA ARG A 353 -18.71 53.00 0.50
C ARG A 353 -18.66 52.18 -0.79
N GLU A 354 -19.85 51.87 -1.27
CA GLU A 354 -20.19 51.35 -2.60
C GLU A 354 -19.42 52.02 -3.74
N THR A 355 -19.08 51.24 -4.77
CA THR A 355 -18.82 51.77 -6.12
C THR A 355 -19.65 50.96 -7.12
N GLU A 356 -20.73 51.55 -7.64
CA GLU A 356 -21.57 50.93 -8.68
C GLU A 356 -20.79 50.74 -10.00
N LEU A 357 -20.97 49.59 -10.65
CA LEU A 357 -20.92 49.51 -12.11
C LEU A 357 -22.06 48.63 -12.64
N GLN A 358 -22.70 49.09 -13.71
CA GLN A 358 -24.06 48.64 -14.08
C GLN A 358 -24.08 47.41 -14.99
N LEU A 359 -24.98 46.46 -14.70
CA LEU A 359 -25.43 45.42 -15.62
C LEU A 359 -26.74 45.85 -16.33
N PRO A 360 -26.91 45.61 -17.64
CA PRO A 360 -28.20 45.78 -18.31
C PRO A 360 -29.06 44.51 -18.18
N VAL A 361 -30.17 44.63 -17.45
CA VAL A 361 -31.21 43.59 -17.32
C VAL A 361 -31.99 43.41 -18.63
N SER A 362 -32.44 42.18 -18.93
CA SER A 362 -33.57 41.93 -19.84
C SER A 362 -34.48 40.83 -19.29
N LEU A 363 -35.80 41.00 -19.48
CA LEU A 363 -36.83 40.40 -18.61
C LEU A 363 -37.46 39.08 -19.07
N ARG A 364 -37.71 38.21 -18.07
CA ARG A 364 -38.87 37.33 -17.83
C ARG A 364 -39.79 36.93 -19.01
N ARG A 365 -40.11 35.63 -19.03
CA ARG A 365 -41.51 35.15 -19.10
C ARG A 365 -41.76 33.97 -18.17
N MET A 366 -42.98 33.85 -17.64
CA MET A 366 -43.39 32.85 -16.64
C MET A 366 -44.32 31.77 -17.21
N HIS A 367 -44.44 30.69 -16.41
CA HIS A 367 -45.58 29.77 -16.26
C HIS A 367 -45.84 28.64 -17.27
N GLY A 368 -46.08 27.45 -16.70
CA GLY A 368 -47.04 26.47 -17.23
C GLY A 368 -46.61 25.02 -17.05
N GLY A 369 -46.87 24.41 -15.88
CA GLY A 369 -46.80 22.95 -15.75
C GLY A 369 -48.16 22.30 -16.04
N LEU A 370 -48.17 21.03 -16.45
CA LEU A 370 -49.26 20.07 -16.22
C LEU A 370 -48.83 18.62 -16.52
N THR A 371 -49.49 17.69 -15.84
CA THR A 371 -49.22 16.24 -15.75
C THR A 371 -50.00 15.41 -16.82
N PRO A 372 -49.78 14.08 -16.94
CA PRO A 372 -49.94 13.37 -18.22
C PRO A 372 -51.31 12.70 -18.44
N THR A 373 -51.58 12.37 -19.70
CA THR A 373 -52.52 11.30 -20.12
C THR A 373 -52.02 10.67 -21.43
N GLY A 374 -52.27 9.39 -21.64
CA GLY A 374 -52.03 8.72 -22.92
C GLY A 374 -53.23 7.86 -23.33
N GLN A 375 -53.34 7.53 -24.62
CA GLN A 375 -53.96 6.28 -25.12
C GLN A 375 -53.84 6.13 -26.65
N TYR A 376 -53.29 4.98 -27.08
CA TYR A 376 -53.68 4.09 -28.19
C TYR A 376 -54.27 4.59 -29.52
N LEU A 377 -53.62 4.17 -30.61
CA LEU A 377 -54.10 3.64 -31.92
C LEU A 377 -52.84 3.40 -32.79
N GLY A 378 -52.66 2.40 -33.66
CA GLY A 378 -53.45 1.22 -34.04
C GLY A 378 -52.94 0.62 -35.38
N ASP A 379 -52.66 -0.69 -35.41
CA ASP A 379 -52.52 -1.62 -36.55
C ASP A 379 -51.53 -1.41 -37.73
N LEU A 380 -50.45 -2.22 -37.69
CA LEU A 380 -50.12 -3.33 -38.61
C LEU A 380 -50.01 -3.11 -40.14
N ALA A 381 -48.79 -3.28 -40.67
CA ALA A 381 -48.53 -3.82 -42.01
C ALA A 381 -47.24 -4.67 -42.03
N VAL A 382 -47.26 -5.79 -42.76
CA VAL A 382 -46.20 -6.83 -42.72
C VAL A 382 -45.13 -6.61 -43.81
N GLY A 383 -43.87 -6.59 -43.39
CA GLY A 383 -42.67 -6.69 -44.23
C GLY A 383 -41.46 -6.70 -43.31
N GLY A 384 -40.61 -7.72 -43.37
CA GLY A 384 -39.59 -7.97 -42.35
C GLY A 384 -38.55 -6.85 -42.24
N THR A 385 -38.50 -6.21 -41.07
CA THR A 385 -37.49 -5.22 -40.67
C THR A 385 -36.87 -5.61 -39.33
N ILE A 386 -35.55 -5.46 -39.21
CA ILE A 386 -34.86 -5.49 -37.92
C ILE A 386 -35.31 -4.25 -37.15
N ALA A 387 -35.97 -4.44 -36.00
CA ALA A 387 -36.35 -3.34 -35.13
C ALA A 387 -35.18 -3.00 -34.20
N ALA A 388 -34.60 -1.81 -34.38
CA ALA A 388 -33.65 -1.23 -33.44
C ALA A 388 -34.41 -0.30 -32.48
N GLU A 389 -34.77 -0.79 -31.29
CA GLU A 389 -35.30 0.06 -30.22
C GLU A 389 -34.15 0.83 -29.55
N GLY A 390 -34.35 2.12 -29.25
CA GLY A 390 -33.40 2.93 -28.48
C GLY A 390 -32.36 3.76 -29.25
N LEU A 391 -32.46 3.89 -30.59
CA LEU A 391 -31.56 4.78 -31.34
C LEU A 391 -31.87 6.27 -31.12
N PRO A 392 -30.85 7.14 -30.95
CA PRO A 392 -31.05 8.58 -30.76
C PRO A 392 -31.57 9.28 -32.02
N GLU A 393 -32.28 10.39 -31.84
CA GLU A 393 -32.93 11.11 -32.95
C GLU A 393 -31.90 11.55 -34.01
N GLY A 394 -32.14 11.17 -35.26
CA GLY A 394 -31.24 11.41 -36.39
C GLY A 394 -30.17 10.34 -36.64
N ALA A 395 -30.17 9.21 -35.92
CA ALA A 395 -29.36 8.05 -36.27
C ALA A 395 -29.94 7.28 -37.48
N THR A 396 -29.06 6.73 -38.31
CA THR A 396 -29.43 5.96 -39.53
C THR A 396 -28.62 4.67 -39.60
N PHE A 397 -29.27 3.59 -40.06
CA PHE A 397 -28.68 2.26 -40.23
C PHE A 397 -28.70 1.91 -41.73
N GLU A 398 -27.55 1.59 -42.31
CA GLU A 398 -27.42 1.23 -43.72
C GLU A 398 -26.70 -0.11 -43.87
N ALA A 399 -27.23 -1.00 -44.71
CA ALA A 399 -26.65 -2.32 -44.97
C ALA A 399 -25.75 -2.25 -46.21
N LEU A 400 -24.51 -2.72 -46.08
CA LEU A 400 -23.56 -2.82 -47.18
C LEU A 400 -23.79 -4.12 -47.97
N GLU A 401 -23.42 -4.11 -49.26
CA GLU A 401 -23.64 -5.24 -50.18
C GLU A 401 -22.88 -6.54 -49.78
N ASP A 402 -21.94 -6.46 -48.83
CA ASP A 402 -21.16 -7.58 -48.28
C ASP A 402 -21.73 -8.16 -46.98
N GLY A 403 -22.90 -7.69 -46.52
CA GLY A 403 -23.58 -8.19 -45.32
C GLY A 403 -23.17 -7.50 -44.01
N ARG A 404 -22.31 -6.47 -44.07
CA ARG A 404 -22.00 -5.61 -42.93
C ARG A 404 -23.02 -4.47 -42.80
N TYR A 405 -23.11 -3.87 -41.62
CA TYR A 405 -24.02 -2.75 -41.34
C TYR A 405 -23.24 -1.54 -40.82
N VAL A 406 -23.67 -0.34 -41.21
CA VAL A 406 -23.09 0.94 -40.77
C VAL A 406 -24.16 1.73 -40.03
N LEU A 407 -23.86 2.13 -38.78
CA LEU A 407 -24.63 3.08 -38.00
C LEU A 407 -23.99 4.47 -38.17
N SER A 408 -24.78 5.47 -38.57
CA SER A 408 -24.34 6.87 -38.69
C SER A 408 -25.23 7.81 -37.90
N TRP A 409 -24.63 8.65 -37.06
CA TRP A 409 -25.32 9.64 -36.22
C TRP A 409 -24.51 10.95 -36.17
N ARG A 410 -25.16 12.07 -35.82
CA ARG A 410 -24.55 13.40 -35.66
C ARG A 410 -25.01 14.04 -34.36
N PRO A 411 -24.21 14.02 -33.27
CA PRO A 411 -24.56 14.70 -32.04
C PRO A 411 -24.52 16.23 -32.22
N THR A 412 -25.52 16.91 -31.68
CA THR A 412 -25.46 18.35 -31.40
C THR A 412 -24.94 18.57 -29.98
N TRP A 413 -24.35 19.74 -29.70
CA TRP A 413 -23.60 20.05 -28.46
C TRP A 413 -24.40 19.97 -27.14
N ALA A 414 -25.66 19.56 -27.15
CA ALA A 414 -26.52 19.45 -25.97
C ALA A 414 -26.50 18.06 -25.27
N HIS A 415 -25.80 17.06 -25.82
CA HIS A 415 -25.87 15.66 -25.34
C HIS A 415 -24.51 15.01 -25.00
N VAL A 416 -23.49 15.79 -24.65
CA VAL A 416 -22.22 15.24 -24.15
C VAL A 416 -22.36 14.93 -22.67
N GLY A 417 -22.73 13.69 -22.33
CA GLY A 417 -22.82 13.22 -20.94
C GLY A 417 -23.66 11.96 -20.68
N GLU A 418 -24.55 11.57 -21.60
CA GLU A 418 -25.44 10.42 -21.40
C GLU A 418 -24.87 9.12 -22.01
N ARG A 419 -24.88 8.02 -21.24
CA ARG A 419 -24.61 6.66 -21.76
C ARG A 419 -25.86 6.14 -22.47
N HIS A 420 -25.69 5.62 -23.70
CA HIS A 420 -26.73 4.90 -24.42
C HIS A 420 -26.30 3.45 -24.68
N THR A 421 -27.12 2.49 -24.25
CA THR A 421 -26.88 1.05 -24.44
C THR A 421 -27.73 0.54 -25.61
N VAL A 422 -27.09 -0.02 -26.64
CA VAL A 422 -27.78 -0.63 -27.79
C VAL A 422 -27.72 -2.15 -27.65
N THR A 423 -28.88 -2.81 -27.56
CA THR A 423 -28.98 -4.27 -27.45
C THR A 423 -29.42 -4.87 -28.77
N LEU A 424 -28.68 -5.84 -29.31
CA LEU A 424 -29.03 -6.58 -30.52
C LEU A 424 -29.50 -7.99 -30.14
N ALA A 425 -30.81 -8.25 -30.23
CA ALA A 425 -31.37 -9.57 -29.97
C ALA A 425 -31.38 -10.45 -31.24
N ALA A 426 -30.51 -11.47 -31.28
CA ALA A 426 -30.52 -12.48 -32.33
C ALA A 426 -31.45 -13.64 -31.96
N GLY A 427 -32.71 -13.59 -32.42
CA GLY A 427 -33.69 -14.66 -32.21
C GLY A 427 -33.79 -15.64 -33.37
N GLY A 428 -33.22 -16.84 -33.24
CA GLY A 428 -33.44 -17.95 -34.18
C GLY A 428 -32.48 -19.13 -33.98
N GLU A 429 -33.03 -20.34 -33.83
CA GLU A 429 -32.26 -21.59 -33.74
C GLU A 429 -31.47 -21.87 -35.03
N VAL A 430 -30.23 -22.34 -34.91
CA VAL A 430 -29.39 -22.76 -36.04
C VAL A 430 -28.88 -24.19 -35.81
N ALA A 431 -29.09 -25.05 -36.81
CA ALA A 431 -28.64 -26.45 -36.79
C ALA A 431 -27.10 -26.57 -36.93
N PRO A 432 -26.47 -27.62 -36.36
CA PRO A 432 -25.02 -27.67 -36.23
C PRO A 432 -24.31 -27.99 -37.56
N GLY A 433 -23.23 -27.26 -37.88
CA GLY A 433 -22.25 -27.73 -38.88
C GLY A 433 -21.56 -26.72 -39.81
N VAL A 434 -21.23 -25.49 -39.39
CA VAL A 434 -20.30 -24.58 -40.11
C VAL A 434 -19.47 -23.80 -39.08
N PRO A 435 -18.13 -23.64 -39.24
CA PRO A 435 -17.33 -22.82 -38.33
C PRO A 435 -17.54 -21.31 -38.56
N TYR A 436 -17.50 -20.53 -37.49
CA TYR A 436 -17.58 -19.07 -37.52
C TYR A 436 -16.20 -18.43 -37.34
N ASP A 437 -15.85 -17.53 -38.25
CA ASP A 437 -14.98 -16.39 -38.00
C ASP A 437 -15.81 -15.13 -38.28
N ALA A 438 -16.03 -14.29 -37.28
CA ALA A 438 -16.80 -13.05 -37.41
C ALA A 438 -16.19 -11.95 -36.54
N SER A 439 -15.19 -11.27 -37.09
CA SER A 439 -14.54 -10.11 -36.46
C SER A 439 -15.40 -8.84 -36.60
N LEU A 440 -15.72 -8.20 -35.47
CA LEU A 440 -16.42 -6.91 -35.43
C LEU A 440 -15.40 -5.75 -35.49
N GLU A 441 -15.21 -5.14 -36.67
CA GLU A 441 -14.43 -3.89 -36.79
C GLU A 441 -15.31 -2.66 -36.54
N LEU A 442 -14.94 -1.84 -35.56
CA LEU A 442 -15.65 -0.61 -35.19
C LEU A 442 -14.92 0.63 -35.73
N GLY A 443 -15.07 0.89 -37.03
CA GLY A 443 -14.38 1.97 -37.74
C GLY A 443 -15.03 3.35 -37.56
N LEU A 444 -14.41 4.22 -36.76
CA LEU A 444 -14.86 5.62 -36.58
C LEU A 444 -14.44 6.49 -37.78
N PHE A 445 -15.35 6.74 -38.73
CA PHE A 445 -15.06 7.52 -39.94
C PHE A 445 -15.49 8.99 -39.81
N VAL A 446 -14.52 9.92 -39.76
CA VAL A 446 -14.77 11.38 -39.74
C VAL A 446 -14.42 12.00 -41.10
N PRO A 447 -15.40 12.28 -41.98
CA PRO A 447 -15.13 12.85 -43.30
C PRO A 447 -15.06 14.38 -43.25
N GLY A 448 -13.92 15.01 -43.58
CA GLY A 448 -13.93 16.48 -43.60
C GLY A 448 -12.72 17.34 -43.98
N ILE A 449 -11.55 16.82 -44.40
CA ILE A 449 -10.44 17.70 -44.84
C ILE A 449 -9.79 17.21 -46.14
N ARG A 450 -10.03 17.96 -47.23
CA ARG A 450 -9.16 18.03 -48.42
C ARG A 450 -8.95 19.52 -48.73
N GLY A 451 -7.69 19.97 -48.72
CA GLY A 451 -7.35 21.39 -48.76
C GLY A 451 -7.14 21.96 -50.17
N ALA A 452 -6.82 23.26 -50.23
CA ALA A 452 -6.17 23.92 -51.36
C ALA A 452 -5.54 25.26 -50.93
N PHE A 453 -4.29 25.51 -51.31
CA PHE A 453 -3.69 26.85 -51.28
C PHE A 453 -4.07 27.62 -52.56
N HIS A 454 -4.48 28.88 -52.44
CA HIS A 454 -4.41 29.86 -53.54
C HIS A 454 -4.28 31.30 -53.00
N VAL A 455 -3.56 32.16 -53.72
CA VAL A 455 -2.94 33.39 -53.16
C VAL A 455 -3.59 34.71 -53.63
N SER A 456 -3.64 35.70 -52.72
CA SER A 456 -3.75 37.18 -52.92
C SER A 456 -5.08 37.83 -53.40
N PRO A 457 -5.25 39.18 -53.28
CA PRO A 457 -4.54 40.19 -52.45
C PRO A 457 -5.46 41.24 -51.72
N GLY A 458 -4.95 42.01 -50.73
CA GLY A 458 -5.68 43.22 -50.27
C GLY A 458 -5.15 44.06 -49.08
N ASN A 459 -4.41 45.15 -49.36
CA ASN A 459 -4.22 46.40 -48.56
C ASN A 459 -3.81 46.31 -47.06
N ARG A 460 -2.54 46.57 -46.71
CA ARG A 460 -1.85 47.89 -46.54
C ARG A 460 -2.20 48.70 -45.26
N ARG A 461 -1.21 48.87 -44.36
CA ARG A 461 -0.47 50.15 -44.11
C ARG A 461 0.60 50.06 -42.99
N ARG A 462 1.87 50.38 -43.36
CA ARG A 462 2.95 51.13 -42.64
C ARG A 462 3.21 50.80 -41.14
N LEU A 463 4.45 50.56 -40.71
CA LEU A 463 5.64 51.43 -40.91
C LEU A 463 6.91 50.71 -41.41
N TYR A 464 7.79 51.49 -42.05
CA TYR A 464 9.22 51.23 -42.35
C TYR A 464 10.07 51.73 -41.15
N GLU A 465 11.40 51.55 -41.00
CA GLU A 465 12.52 50.93 -41.75
C GLU A 465 13.72 50.80 -40.77
N CYS A 466 14.61 49.82 -40.96
CA CYS A 466 16.08 49.91 -40.76
C CYS A 466 16.72 48.51 -40.65
N ILE A 467 17.40 48.05 -41.71
CA ILE A 467 18.65 47.24 -41.73
C ILE A 467 19.05 47.00 -43.21
N PRO A 468 20.34 46.87 -43.56
CA PRO A 468 20.80 46.87 -44.96
C PRO A 468 20.62 45.53 -45.72
N GLU A 469 20.79 45.60 -47.04
CA GLU A 469 20.65 44.48 -47.99
C GLU A 469 21.82 43.47 -47.94
N GLY A 470 21.51 42.18 -48.17
CA GLY A 470 22.38 41.33 -49.01
C GLY A 470 22.91 40.01 -48.44
N VAL A 471 22.07 38.97 -48.35
CA VAL A 471 22.48 37.55 -48.55
C VAL A 471 21.34 36.80 -49.25
N GLU A 472 21.63 36.16 -50.38
CA GLU A 472 20.73 35.18 -51.03
C GLU A 472 21.14 33.75 -50.60
N MET A 473 20.16 32.83 -50.45
CA MET A 473 20.39 31.38 -50.57
C MET A 473 19.26 30.73 -51.37
N GLY A 474 19.62 29.73 -52.18
CA GLY A 474 18.80 29.21 -53.28
C GLY A 474 17.98 27.96 -52.99
N GLU A 475 17.16 27.59 -53.98
CA GLU A 475 16.27 26.43 -53.96
C GLU A 475 17.02 25.09 -53.98
N TYR A 476 16.49 24.10 -53.26
CA TYR A 476 16.65 22.68 -53.61
C TYR A 476 15.30 21.97 -53.65
N ARG A 477 15.20 21.00 -54.56
CA ARG A 477 13.95 20.37 -55.01
C ARG A 477 14.15 18.87 -54.99
N LEU A 478 13.32 18.12 -54.24
CA LEU A 478 13.40 16.66 -54.19
C LEU A 478 12.27 16.00 -54.98
N LEU A 479 12.64 14.92 -55.68
CA LEU A 479 11.78 14.08 -56.49
C LEU A 479 11.35 12.84 -55.69
N HIS A 480 10.13 12.38 -55.96
CA HIS A 480 9.55 11.16 -55.40
C HIS A 480 9.84 9.98 -56.34
N GLU A 481 10.31 8.85 -55.80
CA GLU A 481 10.00 7.53 -56.36
C GLU A 481 10.09 6.45 -55.27
N ALA A 482 9.50 5.28 -55.51
CA ALA A 482 9.10 4.35 -54.46
C ALA A 482 9.55 2.90 -54.70
N THR A 483 9.99 2.24 -53.63
CA THR A 483 9.99 0.78 -53.47
C THR A 483 9.73 0.47 -51.99
N GLY A 484 8.82 -0.47 -51.70
CA GLY A 484 8.48 -0.82 -50.32
C GLY A 484 9.37 -1.93 -49.77
N GLU A 485 9.89 -1.70 -48.56
CA GLU A 485 10.36 -2.71 -47.60
C GLU A 485 10.23 -2.10 -46.20
N SER A 486 10.00 -2.92 -45.18
CA SER A 486 9.78 -2.47 -43.80
C SER A 486 11.09 -2.03 -43.14
N VAL A 487 11.17 -0.76 -42.72
CA VAL A 487 12.33 -0.22 -41.97
C VAL A 487 11.84 0.47 -40.70
N SER A 488 12.43 0.08 -39.58
CA SER A 488 12.24 0.69 -38.26
C SER A 488 12.72 2.15 -38.23
N ALA A 489 11.93 3.04 -37.64
CA ALA A 489 12.28 4.45 -37.54
C ALA A 489 13.33 4.71 -36.44
N HIS A 490 14.53 5.14 -36.84
CA HIS A 490 15.45 5.87 -35.95
C HIS A 490 15.16 7.38 -36.05
N PRO A 491 15.18 8.14 -34.94
CA PRO A 491 15.27 9.60 -34.99
C PRO A 491 16.73 10.05 -35.16
N PHE A 492 16.99 10.92 -36.14
CA PHE A 492 18.22 11.72 -36.19
C PHE A 492 17.96 13.10 -35.57
N PRO A 493 18.82 13.59 -34.65
CA PRO A 493 18.74 14.95 -34.12
C PRO A 493 19.46 15.95 -35.03
N GLY A 494 19.03 17.23 -35.02
CA GLY A 494 19.81 18.30 -35.62
C GLY A 494 19.00 19.53 -36.07
N THR A 495 18.78 20.49 -35.17
CA THR A 495 18.59 21.89 -35.56
C THR A 495 19.10 22.82 -34.46
N THR A 496 20.29 23.37 -34.65
CA THR A 496 20.89 24.34 -33.73
C THR A 496 20.23 25.71 -33.89
N LEU A 497 19.71 26.29 -32.81
CA LEU A 497 19.32 27.69 -32.77
C LEU A 497 20.56 28.54 -32.46
N VAL A 498 21.03 29.32 -33.44
CA VAL A 498 22.11 30.30 -33.20
C VAL A 498 21.49 31.62 -32.74
N ILE A 499 21.72 31.98 -31.48
CA ILE A 499 21.47 33.33 -30.98
C ILE A 499 22.81 34.07 -30.97
N SER A 500 22.93 35.11 -31.81
CA SER A 500 24.05 36.04 -31.75
C SER A 500 23.82 37.06 -30.64
N GLU A 501 24.74 37.16 -29.69
CA GLU A 501 24.68 38.15 -28.62
C GLU A 501 24.77 39.59 -29.14
N ILE A 502 24.02 40.49 -28.52
CA ILE A 502 24.15 41.94 -28.69
C ILE A 502 24.70 42.49 -27.38
N GLY A 503 25.98 42.89 -27.38
CA GLY A 503 26.63 43.47 -26.21
C GLY A 503 26.05 44.84 -25.80
N PRO A 504 26.24 45.26 -24.54
CA PRO A 504 25.64 46.48 -24.00
C PRO A 504 26.23 47.78 -24.57
N ASP A 505 25.42 48.84 -24.58
CA ASP A 505 25.85 50.21 -24.90
C ASP A 505 26.76 50.77 -23.77
N PRO A 506 27.97 51.24 -24.07
CA PRO A 506 28.93 51.70 -23.04
C PRO A 506 28.60 53.08 -22.42
N THR A 507 27.37 53.60 -22.55
CA THR A 507 27.04 54.98 -22.13
C THR A 507 25.91 55.18 -21.10
N ASP A 508 25.20 54.13 -20.66
CA ASP A 508 24.14 54.26 -19.61
C ASP A 508 24.06 53.01 -18.68
N PRO A 509 24.51 53.08 -17.41
CA PRO A 509 24.53 51.93 -16.49
C PRO A 509 23.18 51.47 -15.93
N ASP A 510 22.12 52.29 -15.99
CA ASP A 510 20.88 52.06 -15.22
C ASP A 510 19.66 51.65 -16.07
N CYS A 511 19.84 51.29 -17.35
CA CYS A 511 18.73 50.97 -18.27
C CYS A 511 18.48 49.46 -18.47
N TRP A 512 17.98 48.77 -17.44
CA TRP A 512 17.45 47.40 -17.58
C TRP A 512 16.05 47.44 -18.21
N ARG A 513 15.92 46.98 -19.47
CA ARG A 513 14.62 46.70 -20.10
C ARG A 513 14.34 45.20 -20.07
N GLY A 514 13.46 44.79 -19.16
CA GLY A 514 12.84 43.46 -19.23
C GLY A 514 11.99 43.32 -20.50
N VAL A 515 12.16 42.21 -21.21
CA VAL A 515 11.26 41.78 -22.29
C VAL A 515 10.31 40.75 -21.70
N GLU A 516 9.03 41.09 -21.59
CA GLU A 516 7.98 40.21 -21.11
C GLU A 516 7.38 39.45 -22.31
N PHE A 517 7.46 38.12 -22.30
CA PHE A 517 6.88 37.28 -23.35
C PHE A 517 5.44 36.92 -23.01
N TRP A 518 4.49 37.39 -23.83
CA TRP A 518 3.11 36.90 -23.81
C TRP A 518 3.00 35.71 -24.76
N VAL A 519 2.97 34.49 -24.21
CA VAL A 519 2.51 33.31 -24.95
C VAL A 519 0.99 33.37 -25.02
N ARG A 520 0.45 33.10 -26.21
CA ARG A 520 -0.98 33.16 -26.50
C ARG A 520 -1.46 31.75 -26.80
N ASP A 521 -2.21 31.17 -25.87
CA ASP A 521 -2.82 29.85 -26.01
C ASP A 521 -3.91 29.86 -27.11
N ASP A 522 -3.57 29.39 -28.30
CA ASP A 522 -4.47 29.19 -29.44
C ASP A 522 -4.10 27.88 -30.19
N LEU A 523 -4.04 26.73 -29.49
CA LEU A 523 -3.97 25.38 -30.10
C LEU A 523 -4.86 24.36 -29.37
N PRO A 524 -5.40 23.33 -30.08
CA PRO A 524 -6.59 22.61 -29.64
C PRO A 524 -6.34 21.45 -28.67
N GLU A 525 -7.29 21.26 -27.75
CA GLU A 525 -7.38 20.06 -26.90
C GLU A 525 -7.55 18.78 -27.75
N TYR A 526 -6.57 17.87 -27.69
CA TYR A 526 -6.80 16.42 -27.59
C TYR A 526 -5.49 15.67 -27.27
N VAL A 527 -5.04 15.78 -26.02
CA VAL A 527 -4.06 14.88 -25.40
C VAL A 527 -4.57 14.58 -23.98
N PRO A 528 -4.65 13.32 -23.52
CA PRO A 528 -5.05 13.03 -22.15
C PRO A 528 -4.04 13.65 -21.17
N ARG A 529 -4.49 14.54 -20.29
CA ARG A 529 -3.65 15.08 -19.20
C ARG A 529 -3.47 13.99 -18.14
N GLY A 530 -2.46 13.14 -18.35
CA GLY A 530 -2.09 12.03 -17.47
C GLY A 530 -0.57 11.76 -17.46
N SER A 531 0.22 12.81 -17.72
CA SER A 531 1.68 12.79 -17.67
C SER A 531 2.17 14.23 -17.48
N GLN A 532 2.34 14.67 -16.23
CA GLN A 532 3.21 15.82 -15.95
C GLN A 532 4.58 15.28 -15.59
N ASP A 533 5.52 15.44 -16.53
CA ASP A 533 6.93 15.18 -16.28
C ASP A 533 7.42 16.15 -15.20
N TRP A 534 7.62 15.65 -13.99
CA TRP A 534 8.36 16.40 -12.96
C TRP A 534 9.84 16.37 -13.32
N ILE A 535 10.26 17.28 -14.20
CA ILE A 535 11.66 17.66 -14.31
C ILE A 535 12.05 18.30 -12.98
N LEU A 536 12.69 17.51 -12.11
CA LEU A 536 13.25 17.99 -10.86
C LEU A 536 14.56 18.74 -11.14
N VAL A 537 14.46 19.94 -11.72
CA VAL A 537 15.55 20.93 -11.62
C VAL A 537 15.61 21.37 -10.15
N GLN A 538 16.45 20.69 -9.37
CA GLN A 538 16.74 21.11 -8.01
C GLN A 538 17.48 22.45 -8.04
N GLU A 539 16.87 23.46 -7.43
CA GLU A 539 17.39 24.83 -7.40
C GLU A 539 18.58 24.93 -6.43
N TYR A 540 19.79 24.56 -6.89
CA TYR A 540 21.05 24.81 -6.18
C TYR A 540 21.46 26.30 -6.24
N ALA A 541 20.54 27.20 -5.87
CA ALA A 541 20.76 28.63 -5.78
C ALA A 541 21.42 29.03 -4.45
N ASN A 542 22.66 28.60 -4.20
CA ASN A 542 23.59 29.25 -3.25
C ASN A 542 25.03 28.70 -3.36
N ASN A 543 25.79 29.13 -4.39
CA ASN A 543 27.23 29.48 -4.30
C ASN A 543 27.83 29.80 -5.68
N PHE A 544 27.34 30.86 -6.34
CA PHE A 544 28.09 31.53 -7.41
C PHE A 544 28.76 32.79 -6.83
N TRP A 545 29.83 32.59 -6.05
CA TRP A 545 30.81 33.66 -5.85
C TRP A 545 31.65 33.75 -7.13
N GLY A 546 31.69 34.95 -7.71
CA GLY A 546 32.08 35.13 -9.11
C GLY A 546 33.45 34.54 -9.47
N GLY A 547 33.48 33.77 -10.56
CA GLY A 547 34.72 33.45 -11.24
C GLY A 547 35.43 34.73 -11.69
N PRO A 548 36.78 34.74 -11.73
CA PRO A 548 37.51 35.86 -12.32
C PRO A 548 37.15 36.00 -13.81
N ALA A 549 37.30 37.21 -14.34
CA ALA A 549 36.93 37.54 -15.71
C ALA A 549 37.53 36.56 -16.73
N GLU A 550 36.70 36.19 -17.71
CA GLU A 550 37.11 35.42 -18.88
C GLU A 550 38.37 36.03 -19.51
N CYS A 551 39.39 35.21 -19.68
CA CYS A 551 40.55 35.60 -20.47
C CYS A 551 40.20 35.50 -21.95
N GLU A 552 40.45 36.57 -22.71
CA GLU A 552 40.52 36.49 -24.18
C GLU A 552 41.52 35.39 -24.60
N PRO A 553 41.34 34.74 -25.77
CA PRO A 553 42.01 33.47 -26.07
C PRO A 553 43.51 33.63 -26.26
N ASP A 554 44.27 33.29 -25.21
CA ASP A 554 45.70 33.03 -25.26
C ASP A 554 45.92 31.61 -25.81
N PRO A 555 46.66 31.42 -26.93
CA PRO A 555 46.90 30.10 -27.50
C PRO A 555 47.72 29.14 -26.61
N ASP A 556 48.33 29.63 -25.53
CA ASP A 556 49.04 28.79 -24.53
C ASP A 556 48.15 28.35 -23.34
N CYS A 557 46.85 28.73 -23.30
CA CYS A 557 45.89 28.15 -22.36
C CYS A 557 45.46 26.74 -22.80
N SER A 558 46.33 25.74 -22.58
CA SER A 558 45.95 24.33 -22.67
C SER A 558 44.78 24.06 -21.71
N VAL A 559 43.66 23.54 -22.22
CA VAL A 559 42.51 23.15 -21.38
C VAL A 559 43.02 22.08 -20.40
N PRO A 560 43.03 22.36 -19.08
CA PRO A 560 43.64 21.46 -18.13
C PRO A 560 42.84 20.15 -18.08
N GLY A 561 43.54 19.01 -18.13
CA GLY A 561 42.92 17.68 -18.13
C GLY A 561 42.42 17.15 -19.49
N ARG A 562 42.77 17.75 -20.64
CA ARG A 562 42.51 17.16 -21.97
C ARG A 562 43.49 16.03 -22.29
N VAL A 563 43.06 14.78 -22.09
CA VAL A 563 43.82 13.56 -22.43
C VAL A 563 43.85 13.39 -23.96
N ASN A 564 45.06 13.43 -24.54
CA ASN A 564 45.28 13.31 -25.99
C ASN A 564 46.16 12.11 -26.38
N SER A 565 46.48 11.23 -25.42
CA SER A 565 47.24 10.01 -25.65
C SER A 565 46.72 8.82 -24.84
N GLY A 566 46.78 7.63 -25.44
CA GLY A 566 46.54 6.34 -24.77
C GLY A 566 47.73 5.79 -23.97
N GLY A 567 48.81 6.58 -23.80
CA GLY A 567 49.95 6.23 -22.96
C GLY A 567 49.64 6.21 -21.46
N ASP A 568 50.64 5.84 -20.65
CA ASP A 568 50.56 5.75 -19.19
C ASP A 568 51.78 6.42 -18.48
N ALA A 569 52.44 7.36 -19.17
CA ALA A 569 53.47 8.17 -18.53
C ALA A 569 52.85 9.12 -17.48
N PRO A 570 53.51 9.34 -16.34
CA PRO A 570 53.07 10.31 -15.33
C PRO A 570 53.19 11.75 -15.85
N ASP A 571 52.55 12.68 -15.15
CA ASP A 571 52.83 14.10 -15.39
C ASP A 571 54.27 14.42 -14.98
N ARG A 572 54.91 15.31 -15.74
CA ARG A 572 56.31 15.68 -15.55
C ARG A 572 56.51 16.62 -14.37
N ASP A 573 55.63 17.60 -14.19
CA ASP A 573 55.76 18.69 -13.24
C ASP A 573 54.39 18.98 -12.55
N PRO A 574 53.77 18.01 -11.82
CA PRO A 574 52.39 18.11 -11.35
C PRO A 574 52.08 19.36 -10.50
N GLY A 575 50.97 20.02 -10.81
CA GLY A 575 50.46 21.25 -10.21
C GLY A 575 51.01 22.53 -10.84
N ASP A 576 51.69 22.44 -11.99
CA ASP A 576 52.21 23.62 -12.70
C ASP A 576 51.16 24.32 -13.57
N GLY A 577 50.05 23.65 -13.86
CA GLY A 577 48.95 24.14 -14.67
C GLY A 577 48.78 23.44 -16.02
N VAL A 578 49.66 22.52 -16.42
CA VAL A 578 49.68 21.89 -17.75
C VAL A 578 49.79 20.38 -17.61
N CYS A 579 48.89 19.62 -18.25
CA CYS A 579 49.08 18.17 -18.37
C CYS A 579 50.14 17.88 -19.45
N ASP A 580 51.39 17.62 -19.05
CA ASP A 580 52.50 17.30 -19.96
C ASP A 580 53.42 16.23 -19.35
N THR A 581 53.49 15.07 -20.00
CA THR A 581 54.43 13.99 -19.67
C THR A 581 55.89 14.30 -20.05
N GLY A 582 56.13 15.43 -20.72
CA GLY A 582 57.39 15.83 -21.33
C GLY A 582 57.62 15.24 -22.73
N ALA A 583 56.66 14.47 -23.25
CA ALA A 583 56.65 13.95 -24.61
C ALA A 583 55.75 14.80 -25.53
N ARG A 584 55.69 14.42 -26.82
CA ARG A 584 54.91 15.12 -27.84
C ARG A 584 54.07 14.11 -28.63
N THR A 585 52.81 14.45 -28.88
CA THR A 585 51.91 13.66 -29.72
C THR A 585 52.33 13.73 -31.20
N PRO A 586 51.73 12.92 -32.10
CA PRO A 586 51.94 13.06 -33.54
C PRO A 586 51.52 14.41 -34.14
N SER A 587 50.73 15.23 -33.43
CA SER A 587 50.37 16.62 -33.81
C SER A 587 51.31 17.69 -33.26
N ASP A 588 52.39 17.30 -32.54
CA ASP A 588 53.35 18.20 -31.85
C ASP A 588 52.76 18.95 -30.64
N GLU A 589 51.58 18.53 -30.17
CA GLU A 589 51.02 18.94 -28.87
C GLU A 589 51.75 18.23 -27.72
N PRO A 590 51.81 18.83 -26.51
CA PRO A 590 52.22 18.12 -25.28
C PRO A 590 51.42 16.83 -25.11
N GLU A 591 52.07 15.73 -24.72
CA GLU A 591 51.39 14.46 -24.48
C GLU A 591 50.79 14.44 -23.06
N CYS A 592 49.46 14.42 -22.99
CA CYS A 592 48.67 14.25 -21.78
C CYS A 592 48.02 12.86 -21.77
N THR A 593 48.37 12.05 -20.78
CA THR A 593 47.76 10.73 -20.51
C THR A 593 46.68 10.84 -19.43
N LEU A 594 45.86 9.80 -19.26
CA LEU A 594 44.93 9.73 -18.13
C LEU A 594 45.66 9.78 -16.77
N ARG A 595 46.85 9.17 -16.65
CA ARG A 595 47.67 9.25 -15.43
C ARG A 595 48.12 10.68 -15.15
N ALA A 596 48.65 11.36 -16.16
CA ALA A 596 49.11 12.73 -16.03
C ALA A 596 47.95 13.68 -15.67
N ALA A 597 46.79 13.53 -16.34
CA ALA A 597 45.59 14.31 -16.05
C ALA A 597 45.08 14.10 -14.61
N LEU A 598 45.14 12.88 -14.08
CA LEU A 598 44.79 12.57 -12.69
C LEU A 598 45.82 13.13 -11.70
N GLU A 599 47.12 13.04 -11.98
CA GLU A 599 48.18 13.62 -11.15
C GLU A 599 48.08 15.15 -11.09
N GLU A 600 47.82 15.79 -12.23
CA GLU A 600 47.65 17.23 -12.37
C GLU A 600 46.39 17.73 -11.65
N ALA A 601 45.25 17.05 -11.82
CA ALA A 601 44.03 17.40 -11.09
C ALA A 601 44.27 17.29 -9.57
N ASN A 602 44.79 16.16 -9.08
CA ASN A 602 45.09 15.97 -7.65
C ASN A 602 46.09 16.99 -7.04
N ALA A 603 46.89 17.66 -7.87
CA ALA A 603 47.82 18.69 -7.44
C ALA A 603 47.20 20.11 -7.41
N ALA A 604 46.09 20.32 -8.13
CA ALA A 604 45.42 21.61 -8.31
C ALA A 604 43.89 21.49 -8.05
N PRO A 605 43.43 21.82 -6.82
CA PRO A 605 42.02 21.66 -6.40
C PRO A 605 40.97 22.51 -7.12
N ASP A 606 41.41 23.44 -7.98
CA ASP A 606 40.58 24.22 -8.90
C ASP A 606 40.33 23.50 -10.24
N ARG A 607 40.82 22.27 -10.40
CA ARG A 607 40.64 21.42 -11.59
C ARG A 607 39.65 20.30 -11.31
N ASP A 608 38.45 20.49 -11.82
CA ASP A 608 37.27 19.64 -11.59
C ASP A 608 36.85 18.83 -12.83
N ARG A 609 37.61 18.84 -13.94
CA ARG A 609 37.25 18.11 -15.15
C ARG A 609 38.44 17.50 -15.92
N ILE A 610 38.25 16.27 -16.38
CA ILE A 610 39.10 15.57 -17.37
C ILE A 610 38.25 15.27 -18.59
N THR A 611 38.80 15.51 -19.79
CA THR A 611 38.15 15.25 -21.09
C THR A 611 39.11 14.50 -22.01
N PHE A 612 38.60 13.94 -23.11
CA PHE A 612 39.40 13.15 -24.06
C PHE A 612 39.32 13.72 -25.48
N ASP A 613 40.46 13.73 -26.16
CA ASP A 613 40.65 14.11 -27.57
C ASP A 613 41.90 13.39 -28.12
N ILE A 614 41.79 12.06 -28.22
CA ILE A 614 42.89 11.15 -28.60
C ILE A 614 42.88 10.98 -30.13
N PRO A 615 43.95 11.38 -30.85
CA PRO A 615 43.94 11.33 -32.32
C PRO A 615 43.76 9.93 -32.89
N GLY A 616 42.69 9.70 -33.65
CA GLY A 616 42.46 8.46 -34.38
C GLY A 616 40.98 8.21 -34.69
N ALA A 617 40.64 6.93 -34.84
CA ALA A 617 39.26 6.47 -34.80
C ALA A 617 39.14 5.52 -33.60
N GLY A 618 38.16 5.77 -32.72
CA GLY A 618 37.93 4.97 -31.54
C GLY A 618 37.35 3.57 -31.82
N PRO A 619 37.18 2.74 -30.78
CA PRO A 619 37.44 3.06 -29.38
C PRO A 619 38.94 3.13 -29.06
N HIS A 620 39.32 4.12 -28.25
CA HIS A 620 40.69 4.34 -27.81
C HIS A 620 40.96 3.56 -26.53
N VAL A 621 41.97 2.70 -26.56
CA VAL A 621 42.35 1.86 -25.41
C VAL A 621 43.51 2.53 -24.66
N ILE A 622 43.25 2.88 -23.40
CA ILE A 622 44.23 3.31 -22.41
C ILE A 622 44.58 2.08 -21.58
N ALA A 623 45.84 1.65 -21.58
CA ALA A 623 46.26 0.41 -20.91
C ALA A 623 47.34 0.70 -19.86
N PRO A 624 46.94 1.02 -18.60
CA PRO A 624 47.89 1.33 -17.54
C PRO A 624 48.83 0.15 -17.25
N GLY A 625 50.13 0.43 -17.12
CA GLY A 625 51.14 -0.55 -16.69
C GLY A 625 51.26 -0.68 -15.17
N LEU A 626 50.72 0.30 -14.43
CA LEU A 626 50.67 0.39 -12.97
C LEU A 626 49.27 0.88 -12.56
N PRO A 627 48.83 0.69 -11.30
CA PRO A 627 47.59 1.29 -10.80
C PRO A 627 47.52 2.79 -11.09
N LEU A 628 46.34 3.32 -11.44
CA LEU A 628 46.16 4.74 -11.67
C LEU A 628 46.29 5.53 -10.33
N PRO A 629 46.64 6.83 -10.39
CA PRO A 629 46.65 7.68 -9.20
C PRO A 629 45.24 7.75 -8.58
N SER A 630 45.15 7.72 -7.25
CA SER A 630 43.88 7.87 -6.55
C SER A 630 43.31 9.29 -6.71
N ILE A 631 41.99 9.40 -6.87
CA ILE A 631 41.26 10.67 -7.01
C ILE A 631 40.93 11.20 -5.62
N ARG A 632 41.56 12.31 -5.22
CA ARG A 632 41.48 12.87 -3.85
C ARG A 632 40.56 14.08 -3.70
N GLN A 633 39.98 14.53 -4.81
CA GLN A 633 39.12 15.71 -4.87
C GLN A 633 37.96 15.48 -5.85
N GLY A 634 36.97 16.36 -5.79
CA GLY A 634 35.82 16.27 -6.69
C GLY A 634 36.25 16.53 -8.13
N ILE A 635 35.83 15.65 -9.05
CA ILE A 635 36.22 15.70 -10.45
C ILE A 635 35.20 15.00 -11.34
N VAL A 636 35.01 15.51 -12.54
CA VAL A 636 34.21 14.92 -13.62
C VAL A 636 35.17 14.33 -14.66
N ILE A 637 35.14 13.01 -14.86
CA ILE A 637 35.90 12.31 -15.89
C ILE A 637 34.94 12.01 -17.05
N ASP A 638 35.07 12.75 -18.15
CA ASP A 638 34.06 12.82 -19.21
C ASP A 638 34.58 12.31 -20.56
N GLY A 639 34.20 11.07 -20.90
CA GLY A 639 34.48 10.43 -22.19
C GLY A 639 33.48 10.73 -23.31
N THR A 640 32.48 11.61 -23.10
CA THR A 640 31.38 11.80 -24.07
C THR A 640 31.83 12.36 -25.42
N SER A 641 32.94 13.13 -25.45
CA SER A 641 33.54 13.67 -26.67
C SER A 641 34.00 12.60 -27.67
N GLU A 642 34.28 11.39 -27.19
CA GLU A 642 34.89 10.30 -27.96
C GLU A 642 33.88 9.24 -28.44
N ALA A 643 32.60 9.39 -28.09
CA ALA A 643 31.58 8.37 -28.35
C ALA A 643 31.42 8.09 -29.86
N VAL A 644 31.76 6.86 -30.30
CA VAL A 644 31.73 6.47 -31.71
C VAL A 644 30.45 5.70 -32.02
N ALA A 645 29.57 6.29 -32.83
CA ALA A 645 28.34 5.66 -33.32
C ALA A 645 27.44 5.07 -32.21
N GLY A 646 27.27 5.81 -31.10
CA GLY A 646 26.43 5.40 -29.97
C GLY A 646 27.08 4.32 -29.09
N ARG A 647 28.42 4.29 -29.00
CA ARG A 647 29.19 3.40 -28.13
C ARG A 647 30.26 4.19 -27.39
N HIS A 648 30.70 3.67 -26.25
CA HIS A 648 31.81 4.22 -25.47
C HIS A 648 33.06 4.42 -26.32
N GLY A 649 33.62 5.63 -26.28
CA GLY A 649 34.82 6.01 -27.03
C GLY A 649 36.11 5.61 -26.36
N ILE A 650 36.11 5.53 -25.02
CA ILE A 650 37.29 5.33 -24.18
C ILE A 650 37.19 4.00 -23.43
N VAL A 651 38.25 3.21 -23.48
CA VAL A 651 38.40 1.95 -22.75
C VAL A 651 39.64 2.01 -21.88
N VAL A 652 39.46 1.99 -20.57
CA VAL A 652 40.53 1.84 -19.58
C VAL A 652 40.68 0.35 -19.28
N ASP A 653 41.79 -0.24 -19.74
CA ASP A 653 42.05 -1.69 -19.72
C ASP A 653 43.16 -2.03 -18.71
N GLY A 654 42.75 -2.56 -17.56
CA GLY A 654 43.62 -2.92 -16.45
C GLY A 654 44.39 -4.24 -16.61
N SER A 655 44.23 -4.96 -17.73
CA SER A 655 44.83 -6.30 -17.91
C SER A 655 46.37 -6.30 -17.91
N ALA A 656 46.99 -5.13 -18.15
CA ALA A 656 48.43 -4.92 -18.07
C ALA A 656 48.94 -4.51 -16.67
N VAL A 657 48.05 -4.19 -15.72
CA VAL A 657 48.41 -3.74 -14.36
C VAL A 657 48.96 -4.92 -13.56
N VAL A 658 50.28 -5.06 -13.57
CA VAL A 658 50.97 -6.15 -12.87
C VAL A 658 50.91 -5.91 -11.36
N ALA A 659 50.54 -6.94 -10.59
CA ALA A 659 50.44 -6.86 -9.14
C ALA A 659 51.80 -6.60 -8.45
N SER A 660 52.17 -5.33 -8.29
CA SER A 660 53.18 -4.92 -7.32
C SER A 660 52.66 -5.20 -5.91
N SER A 661 53.40 -6.01 -5.16
CA SER A 661 52.99 -6.62 -3.88
C SER A 661 52.34 -5.65 -2.89
N GLY A 662 51.02 -5.72 -2.75
CA GLY A 662 50.25 -5.10 -1.67
C GLY A 662 49.48 -3.82 -2.00
N GLY A 663 49.58 -3.28 -3.22
CA GLY A 663 48.75 -2.15 -3.64
C GLY A 663 47.32 -2.58 -4.01
N ASP A 664 46.36 -1.68 -3.82
CA ASP A 664 45.03 -1.85 -4.41
C ASP A 664 45.13 -1.81 -5.94
N ARG A 665 44.24 -2.54 -6.60
CA ARG A 665 44.23 -2.78 -8.05
C ARG A 665 42.92 -2.33 -8.69
N ALA A 666 42.22 -1.40 -8.03
CA ALA A 666 41.02 -0.80 -8.57
C ALA A 666 41.32 -0.08 -9.91
N GLY A 667 40.34 -0.07 -10.82
CA GLY A 667 40.44 0.69 -12.07
C GLY A 667 40.46 2.18 -11.83
N LEU A 668 39.49 2.67 -11.06
CA LEU A 668 39.46 4.02 -10.50
C LEU A 668 39.34 3.91 -8.96
N LEU A 669 40.29 4.49 -8.23
CA LEU A 669 40.26 4.59 -6.77
C LEU A 669 39.92 6.04 -6.38
N VAL A 670 38.79 6.24 -5.70
CA VAL A 670 38.29 7.54 -5.23
C VAL A 670 38.46 7.64 -3.72
N GLU A 671 39.33 8.54 -3.27
CA GLU A 671 39.64 8.81 -1.86
C GLU A 671 38.98 10.11 -1.33
N GLY A 672 38.45 10.98 -2.20
CA GLY A 672 37.82 12.23 -1.74
C GLY A 672 37.03 13.00 -2.81
N GLY A 673 36.09 13.82 -2.33
CA GLY A 673 35.21 14.66 -3.14
C GLY A 673 34.09 13.90 -3.87
N LEU A 674 33.18 14.65 -4.49
CA LEU A 674 32.14 14.13 -5.39
C LEU A 674 32.79 13.82 -6.74
N VAL A 675 32.72 12.56 -7.16
CA VAL A 675 33.31 12.11 -8.42
C VAL A 675 32.19 11.68 -9.36
N GLU A 676 32.27 12.17 -10.60
CA GLU A 676 31.39 11.79 -11.69
C GLU A 676 32.22 11.17 -12.82
N VAL A 677 31.78 10.02 -13.34
CA VAL A 677 32.41 9.35 -14.49
C VAL A 677 31.37 9.16 -15.58
N ARG A 678 31.66 9.63 -16.80
CA ARG A 678 30.73 9.54 -17.94
C ARG A 678 31.35 8.84 -19.15
N ALA A 679 30.57 8.01 -19.83
CA ALA A 679 30.87 7.49 -21.18
C ALA A 679 32.20 6.71 -21.36
N ILE A 680 32.66 6.04 -20.30
CA ILE A 680 33.94 5.29 -20.26
C ILE A 680 33.71 3.81 -19.95
N VAL A 681 34.51 2.94 -20.56
CA VAL A 681 34.62 1.52 -20.18
C VAL A 681 35.77 1.33 -19.20
N VAL A 682 35.54 0.64 -18.08
CA VAL A 682 36.58 0.25 -17.09
C VAL A 682 36.59 -1.27 -16.96
N ARG A 683 37.69 -1.91 -17.36
CA ARG A 683 37.71 -3.38 -17.45
C ARG A 683 39.03 -4.07 -17.15
N GLY A 684 38.96 -5.36 -16.85
CA GLY A 684 40.13 -6.25 -16.78
C GLY A 684 41.07 -5.99 -15.60
N PHE A 685 40.64 -5.22 -14.60
CA PHE A 685 41.45 -4.91 -13.43
C PHE A 685 41.55 -6.09 -12.46
N GLY A 686 42.73 -6.25 -11.85
CA GLY A 686 42.99 -7.27 -10.84
C GLY A 686 42.42 -6.97 -9.44
N GLY A 687 41.52 -5.98 -9.37
CA GLY A 687 40.77 -5.50 -8.20
C GLY A 687 39.39 -5.03 -8.65
N ASP A 688 38.79 -4.08 -7.93
CA ASP A 688 37.46 -3.57 -8.26
C ASP A 688 37.49 -2.71 -9.55
N GLY A 689 36.39 -2.57 -10.29
CA GLY A 689 36.32 -1.69 -11.46
C GLY A 689 36.42 -0.22 -11.03
N VAL A 690 35.47 0.22 -10.22
CA VAL A 690 35.50 1.52 -9.53
C VAL A 690 35.36 1.28 -8.02
N ARG A 691 36.28 1.85 -7.25
CA ARG A 691 36.30 1.79 -5.78
C ARG A 691 36.25 3.19 -5.20
N SER A 692 35.26 3.48 -4.35
CA SER A 692 35.14 4.77 -3.66
C SER A 692 35.15 4.59 -2.15
N GLU A 693 36.20 5.11 -1.52
CA GLU A 693 36.38 5.25 -0.07
C GLU A 693 36.05 6.70 0.39
N SER A 694 35.54 7.53 -0.53
CA SER A 694 35.06 8.90 -0.26
C SER A 694 33.74 8.88 0.53
N ALA A 695 33.55 9.89 1.39
CA ALA A 695 32.28 10.17 2.08
C ALA A 695 31.27 10.95 1.21
N SER A 696 31.58 11.19 -0.06
CA SER A 696 30.69 11.85 -1.03
C SER A 696 30.09 10.82 -2.00
N PRO A 697 28.88 11.05 -2.54
CA PRO A 697 28.28 10.17 -3.53
C PRO A 697 29.15 9.97 -4.78
N LEU A 698 29.11 8.76 -5.33
CA LEU A 698 29.72 8.40 -6.61
C LEU A 698 28.65 8.44 -7.71
N VAL A 699 28.90 9.19 -8.78
CA VAL A 699 28.01 9.28 -9.95
C VAL A 699 28.64 8.62 -11.16
N LEU A 700 27.92 7.69 -11.77
CA LEU A 700 28.33 6.92 -12.94
C LEU A 700 27.24 7.04 -14.00
N ASP A 701 27.53 7.72 -15.10
CA ASP A 701 26.58 7.91 -16.20
C ASP A 701 27.09 7.24 -17.49
N SER A 702 26.28 6.32 -18.02
CA SER A 702 26.53 5.68 -19.30
C SER A 702 27.92 5.02 -19.37
N VAL A 703 28.29 4.29 -18.33
CA VAL A 703 29.59 3.59 -18.21
C VAL A 703 29.45 2.08 -18.43
N GLU A 704 30.49 1.43 -18.94
CA GLU A 704 30.59 -0.04 -18.94
C GLU A 704 31.68 -0.49 -17.96
N ILE A 705 31.33 -1.27 -16.95
CA ILE A 705 32.27 -1.80 -15.97
C ILE A 705 32.27 -3.33 -16.07
N ALA A 706 33.33 -3.87 -16.68
CA ALA A 706 33.33 -5.25 -17.17
C ALA A 706 34.55 -6.07 -16.78
N ASP A 707 34.37 -7.37 -16.56
CA ASP A 707 35.45 -8.36 -16.51
C ASP A 707 36.54 -8.04 -15.45
N ASN A 708 36.17 -7.40 -14.34
CA ASN A 708 37.09 -7.07 -13.24
C ASN A 708 37.11 -8.18 -12.17
N ALA A 709 38.27 -8.39 -11.54
CA ALA A 709 38.47 -9.48 -10.59
C ALA A 709 37.87 -9.23 -9.20
N GLY A 710 37.62 -7.97 -8.84
CA GLY A 710 36.86 -7.54 -7.67
C GLY A 710 35.44 -7.13 -8.03
N TRP A 711 34.83 -6.24 -7.25
CA TRP A 711 33.49 -5.71 -7.55
C TRP A 711 33.50 -4.89 -8.84
N GLY A 712 32.39 -4.83 -9.56
CA GLY A 712 32.23 -3.82 -10.62
C GLY A 712 32.32 -2.41 -10.01
N VAL A 713 31.40 -2.12 -9.09
CA VAL A 713 31.42 -0.90 -8.28
C VAL A 713 31.47 -1.29 -6.80
N PHE A 714 32.41 -0.71 -6.07
CA PHE A 714 32.50 -0.74 -4.61
C PHE A 714 32.43 0.70 -4.10
N SER A 715 31.55 1.00 -3.14
CA SER A 715 31.51 2.33 -2.53
C SER A 715 31.14 2.32 -1.05
N ASP A 716 31.84 3.12 -0.25
CA ASP A 716 31.46 3.44 1.12
C ASP A 716 30.36 4.53 1.21
N SER A 717 29.96 5.08 0.06
CA SER A 717 28.96 6.16 -0.10
C SER A 717 27.84 5.77 -1.07
N PRO A 718 26.75 6.56 -1.15
CA PRO A 718 25.71 6.37 -2.14
C PRO A 718 26.23 6.32 -3.58
N VAL A 719 25.71 5.39 -4.37
CA VAL A 719 26.03 5.24 -5.80
C VAL A 719 24.82 5.63 -6.64
N THR A 720 25.02 6.51 -7.62
CA THR A 720 24.08 6.72 -8.72
C THR A 720 24.68 6.09 -9.97
N LEU A 721 23.99 5.12 -10.56
CA LEU A 721 24.32 4.53 -11.86
C LEU A 721 23.13 4.75 -12.80
N ALA A 722 23.35 5.46 -13.90
CA ALA A 722 22.29 5.81 -14.85
C ALA A 722 22.76 5.73 -16.30
N ASP A 723 21.85 5.51 -17.25
CA ASP A 723 22.09 5.68 -18.69
C ASP A 723 21.49 7.00 -19.20
N GLY A 724 21.92 8.14 -18.62
CA GLY A 724 21.42 9.47 -18.99
C GLY A 724 21.95 9.96 -20.35
N GLY A 725 23.15 9.51 -20.73
CA GLY A 725 23.76 9.75 -22.04
C GLY A 725 23.31 8.80 -23.15
N GLY A 726 22.63 7.69 -22.83
CA GLY A 726 22.09 6.73 -23.81
C GLY A 726 23.16 5.92 -24.55
N LEU A 727 24.32 5.70 -23.93
CA LEU A 727 25.39 4.83 -24.46
C LEU A 727 25.35 3.42 -23.84
N GLY A 728 24.47 3.19 -22.87
CA GLY A 728 24.36 1.99 -22.08
C GLY A 728 25.16 2.10 -20.78
N ALA A 729 24.47 1.99 -19.63
CA ALA A 729 25.09 1.78 -18.33
C ALA A 729 25.10 0.28 -18.01
N VAL A 730 26.28 -0.34 -18.01
CA VAL A 730 26.44 -1.81 -17.96
C VAL A 730 27.46 -2.22 -16.89
N VAL A 731 27.12 -3.19 -16.05
CA VAL A 731 28.04 -3.79 -15.07
C VAL A 731 28.02 -5.31 -15.23
N ARG A 732 29.09 -5.90 -15.79
CA ARG A 732 29.05 -7.31 -16.21
C ARG A 732 30.33 -8.13 -15.98
N GLY A 733 30.19 -9.42 -15.68
CA GLY A 733 31.34 -10.33 -15.57
C GLY A 733 32.34 -10.00 -14.46
N ASN A 734 31.95 -9.18 -13.47
CA ASN A 734 32.82 -8.80 -12.36
C ASN A 734 32.78 -9.86 -11.24
N GLY A 735 33.80 -9.86 -10.38
CA GLY A 735 33.97 -10.84 -9.30
C GLY A 735 34.75 -12.09 -9.71
N SER A 736 35.40 -12.09 -10.88
CA SER A 736 35.99 -13.28 -11.51
C SER A 736 37.20 -13.93 -10.79
N SER A 737 37.46 -13.56 -9.53
CA SER A 737 38.56 -14.05 -8.71
C SER A 737 38.05 -15.08 -7.70
N PRO A 738 38.52 -16.34 -7.72
CA PRO A 738 38.12 -17.34 -6.72
C PRO A 738 38.56 -16.99 -5.29
N ASP A 739 39.48 -16.03 -5.13
CA ASP A 739 39.95 -15.52 -3.83
C ASP A 739 39.22 -14.23 -3.36
N ARG A 740 38.18 -13.75 -4.07
CA ARG A 740 37.42 -12.54 -3.70
C ARG A 740 35.93 -12.78 -3.73
N GLU A 741 35.26 -12.43 -2.65
CA GLU A 741 33.80 -12.43 -2.56
C GLU A 741 33.31 -11.08 -3.12
N ALA A 742 33.03 -11.05 -4.43
CA ALA A 742 32.60 -9.86 -5.15
C ALA A 742 31.53 -10.12 -6.23
N GLY A 743 30.79 -9.07 -6.61
CA GLY A 743 29.74 -9.10 -7.64
C GLY A 743 29.65 -7.79 -8.44
N GLY A 744 28.44 -7.39 -8.83
CA GLY A 744 28.19 -6.20 -9.65
C GLY A 744 28.42 -4.89 -8.90
N VAL A 745 27.47 -4.48 -8.06
CA VAL A 745 27.51 -3.22 -7.30
C VAL A 745 27.40 -3.50 -5.80
N PHE A 746 28.32 -2.95 -5.00
CA PHE A 746 28.27 -2.94 -3.54
C PHE A 746 28.32 -1.50 -3.00
N SER A 747 27.33 -1.14 -2.16
CA SER A 747 27.34 0.13 -1.42
C SER A 747 27.18 -0.10 0.08
N ARG A 748 28.18 0.32 0.87
CA ARG A 748 28.11 0.32 2.34
C ARG A 748 27.35 1.51 2.92
N ALA A 749 26.79 2.39 2.10
CA ALA A 749 25.93 3.47 2.58
C ALA A 749 24.70 2.89 3.30
N GLY A 750 24.62 3.10 4.61
CA GLY A 750 23.54 2.59 5.45
C GLY A 750 22.65 3.68 6.06
N GLY A 751 21.56 3.24 6.69
CA GLY A 751 20.57 4.13 7.32
C GLY A 751 19.52 4.65 6.33
N PRO A 752 18.87 5.81 6.61
CA PRO A 752 17.70 6.27 5.85
C PRO A 752 18.02 6.79 4.43
N LEU A 753 19.30 6.83 4.07
CA LEU A 753 19.76 7.29 2.75
C LEU A 753 19.47 6.24 1.67
N THR A 754 19.31 6.70 0.43
CA THR A 754 19.35 5.82 -0.74
C THR A 754 20.81 5.46 -1.02
N ALA A 755 21.15 4.18 -0.87
CA ALA A 755 22.49 3.63 -1.06
C ALA A 755 22.81 3.39 -2.54
N ALA A 756 21.81 3.01 -3.33
CA ALA A 756 21.93 2.86 -4.78
C ALA A 756 20.71 3.45 -5.50
N THR A 757 20.97 4.32 -6.48
CA THR A 757 19.97 4.79 -7.45
C THR A 757 20.36 4.26 -8.82
N LEU A 758 19.50 3.42 -9.41
CA LEU A 758 19.77 2.70 -10.65
C LEU A 758 18.72 3.06 -11.70
N SER A 759 19.10 3.61 -12.85
CA SER A 759 18.16 4.00 -13.91
C SER A 759 18.64 3.62 -15.31
N GLY A 760 17.90 2.74 -15.99
CA GLY A 760 18.29 2.24 -17.33
C GLY A 760 19.54 1.36 -17.34
N VAL A 761 19.87 0.71 -16.22
CA VAL A 761 21.13 -0.03 -16.06
C VAL A 761 20.98 -1.50 -16.44
N THR A 762 22.06 -2.12 -16.91
CA THR A 762 22.15 -3.57 -17.19
C THR A 762 23.24 -4.20 -16.33
N ILE A 763 22.87 -4.94 -15.29
CA ILE A 763 23.79 -5.57 -14.33
C ILE A 763 23.73 -7.10 -14.48
N VAL A 764 24.69 -7.70 -15.19
CA VAL A 764 24.56 -9.08 -15.68
C VAL A 764 25.79 -9.97 -15.52
N ASP A 765 25.56 -11.27 -15.34
CA ASP A 765 26.60 -12.31 -15.36
C ASP A 765 27.78 -12.06 -14.39
N ASN A 766 27.57 -11.42 -13.24
CA ASN A 766 28.61 -11.22 -12.22
C ASN A 766 28.72 -12.45 -11.30
N ASP A 767 29.92 -12.75 -10.77
CA ASP A 767 30.23 -13.95 -9.97
C ASP A 767 29.71 -13.91 -8.49
N GLY A 768 29.07 -12.80 -8.14
CA GLY A 768 28.36 -12.57 -6.88
C GLY A 768 26.96 -11.99 -7.14
N PRO A 769 26.40 -11.14 -6.26
CA PRO A 769 25.09 -10.55 -6.48
C PRO A 769 25.17 -9.46 -7.54
N GLY A 770 24.05 -9.14 -8.18
CA GLY A 770 23.95 -7.98 -9.06
C GLY A 770 24.14 -6.68 -8.26
N VAL A 771 23.35 -6.51 -7.20
CA VAL A 771 23.38 -5.35 -6.31
C VAL A 771 23.34 -5.83 -4.85
N LEU A 772 24.25 -5.33 -4.02
CA LEU A 772 24.29 -5.56 -2.57
C LEU A 772 24.41 -4.22 -1.84
N THR A 773 23.50 -3.91 -0.91
CA THR A 773 23.53 -2.63 -0.18
C THR A 773 23.25 -2.78 1.31
N LEU A 774 23.77 -1.82 2.10
CA LEU A 774 23.42 -1.62 3.51
C LEU A 774 22.29 -0.59 3.73
N GLY A 775 21.70 -0.09 2.65
CA GLY A 775 20.67 0.94 2.65
C GLY A 775 19.82 0.87 1.38
N ARG A 776 18.96 1.87 1.17
CA ARG A 776 17.82 1.74 0.24
C ARG A 776 18.24 1.72 -1.23
N VAL A 777 17.47 1.01 -2.06
CA VAL A 777 17.66 0.94 -3.53
C VAL A 777 16.48 1.57 -4.25
N ARG A 778 16.75 2.41 -5.24
CA ARG A 778 15.77 2.93 -6.21
C ARG A 778 16.05 2.37 -7.60
N LEU A 779 15.02 1.89 -8.27
CA LEU A 779 15.10 1.21 -9.57
C LEU A 779 14.20 1.90 -10.60
N GLY A 780 14.75 2.46 -11.67
CA GLY A 780 13.98 3.09 -12.74
C GLY A 780 14.50 2.77 -14.14
N GLY A 781 13.87 3.39 -15.14
CA GLY A 781 14.38 3.44 -16.52
C GLY A 781 14.41 2.10 -17.27
N ALA A 782 13.63 1.10 -16.87
CA ALA A 782 13.66 -0.27 -17.41
C ALA A 782 14.98 -1.02 -17.14
N SER A 783 15.51 -0.89 -15.92
CA SER A 783 16.75 -1.56 -15.49
C SER A 783 16.63 -3.10 -15.53
N THR A 784 17.71 -3.78 -15.95
CA THR A 784 17.80 -5.25 -16.07
C THR A 784 18.92 -5.79 -15.19
N ILE A 785 18.62 -6.76 -14.34
CA ILE A 785 19.57 -7.38 -13.40
C ILE A 785 19.46 -8.91 -13.52
N SER A 786 20.42 -9.56 -14.19
CA SER A 786 20.22 -10.97 -14.57
C SER A 786 21.45 -11.85 -14.69
N GLY A 787 21.30 -13.15 -14.47
CA GLY A 787 22.37 -14.15 -14.65
C GLY A 787 23.48 -14.10 -13.58
N ASN A 788 23.35 -13.28 -12.54
CA ASN A 788 24.36 -13.14 -11.49
C ASN A 788 24.43 -14.41 -10.63
N LEU A 789 25.61 -14.76 -10.11
CA LEU A 789 25.82 -16.00 -9.35
C LEU A 789 25.43 -15.91 -7.86
N GLY A 790 25.02 -14.74 -7.38
CA GLY A 790 24.29 -14.51 -6.14
C GLY A 790 22.86 -14.01 -6.40
N GLU A 791 22.33 -13.19 -5.50
CA GLU A 791 21.03 -12.52 -5.67
C GLU A 791 21.02 -11.52 -6.84
N GLY A 792 19.83 -11.19 -7.35
CA GLY A 792 19.68 -10.02 -8.22
C GLY A 792 19.95 -8.73 -7.43
N ILE A 793 19.16 -8.51 -6.39
CA ILE A 793 19.31 -7.40 -5.43
C ILE A 793 19.23 -7.96 -4.01
N SER A 794 20.16 -7.55 -3.13
CA SER A 794 20.14 -7.85 -1.69
C SER A 794 20.33 -6.57 -0.87
N VAL A 795 19.38 -6.28 0.03
CA VAL A 795 19.44 -5.15 0.98
C VAL A 795 19.51 -5.70 2.40
N VAL A 796 20.67 -5.54 3.06
CA VAL A 796 20.96 -6.24 4.33
C VAL A 796 20.52 -5.44 5.57
N LEU A 797 20.52 -4.10 5.51
CA LEU A 797 20.24 -3.22 6.66
C LEU A 797 19.33 -2.03 6.29
N GLY A 798 18.21 -2.29 5.59
CA GLY A 798 17.28 -1.23 5.17
C GLY A 798 16.70 -0.40 6.34
N GLY A 799 16.62 -1.01 7.53
CA GLY A 799 16.42 -0.35 8.82
C GLY A 799 14.96 0.02 9.12
N PRO A 800 14.41 -0.33 10.30
CA PRO A 800 13.02 -0.04 10.64
C PRO A 800 12.82 1.45 10.87
N THR A 801 12.30 2.17 9.87
CA THR A 801 12.02 3.62 9.96
C THR A 801 10.73 4.02 9.28
N LEU A 802 10.02 4.97 9.89
CA LEU A 802 8.68 5.45 9.56
C LEU A 802 8.53 6.09 8.15
N TRP A 803 9.59 6.20 7.37
CA TRP A 803 9.64 7.04 6.15
C TRP A 803 10.55 6.44 5.06
N GLY A 804 10.06 5.43 4.33
CA GLY A 804 10.60 5.01 3.02
C GLY A 804 11.05 3.54 2.93
N ALA A 805 10.77 2.92 1.79
CA ALA A 805 11.05 1.52 1.51
C ALA A 805 12.54 1.19 1.35
N ALA A 806 12.91 -0.06 1.62
CA ALA A 806 14.23 -0.61 1.35
C ALA A 806 14.48 -0.79 -0.15
N VAL A 807 13.45 -1.15 -0.91
CA VAL A 807 13.47 -1.10 -2.39
C VAL A 807 12.24 -0.38 -2.91
N THR A 808 12.44 0.64 -3.74
CA THR A 808 11.38 1.32 -4.50
C THR A 808 11.62 1.13 -5.99
N VAL A 809 10.62 0.62 -6.70
CA VAL A 809 10.57 0.67 -8.17
C VAL A 809 9.94 2.00 -8.59
N GLU A 810 10.53 2.67 -9.57
CA GLU A 810 10.13 3.96 -10.11
C GLU A 810 9.75 3.79 -11.60
N SER A 811 9.52 4.91 -12.31
CA SER A 811 9.06 4.90 -13.70
C SER A 811 9.95 4.06 -14.64
N GLY A 812 9.32 3.30 -15.55
CA GLY A 812 9.99 2.42 -16.51
C GLY A 812 10.11 0.96 -16.06
N GLY A 813 9.91 0.66 -14.78
CA GLY A 813 9.94 -0.72 -14.26
C GLY A 813 11.33 -1.35 -14.23
N ALA A 814 11.38 -2.65 -13.94
CA ALA A 814 12.63 -3.42 -13.88
C ALA A 814 12.44 -4.91 -14.22
N THR A 815 13.50 -5.57 -14.69
CA THR A 815 13.57 -7.03 -14.90
C THR A 815 14.69 -7.62 -14.05
N ILE A 816 14.37 -8.59 -13.19
CA ILE A 816 15.30 -9.26 -12.28
C ILE A 816 15.22 -10.77 -12.54
N SER A 817 16.20 -11.37 -13.23
CA SER A 817 16.01 -12.74 -13.72
C SER A 817 17.23 -13.67 -13.78
N GLY A 818 17.00 -14.98 -13.62
CA GLY A 818 18.04 -16.00 -13.81
C GLY A 818 19.21 -15.94 -12.83
N ASN A 819 19.07 -15.24 -11.70
CA ASN A 819 20.13 -15.11 -10.70
C ASN A 819 20.18 -16.37 -9.81
N ARG A 820 21.38 -16.75 -9.31
CA ARG A 820 21.59 -17.97 -8.48
C ARG A 820 21.38 -17.76 -6.98
N GLY A 821 20.75 -16.66 -6.58
CA GLY A 821 20.19 -16.45 -5.26
C GLY A 821 18.70 -16.11 -5.37
N GLN A 822 18.23 -15.31 -4.42
CA GLN A 822 16.94 -14.64 -4.50
C GLN A 822 16.90 -13.66 -5.69
N GLY A 823 15.70 -13.35 -6.23
CA GLY A 823 15.55 -12.25 -7.18
C GLY A 823 15.79 -10.91 -6.50
N LEU A 824 14.88 -10.54 -5.59
CA LEU A 824 14.96 -9.36 -4.74
C LEU A 824 14.86 -9.80 -3.28
N ALA A 825 15.91 -9.58 -2.50
CA ALA A 825 15.98 -9.87 -1.08
C ALA A 825 16.11 -8.58 -0.25
N VAL A 826 15.28 -8.45 0.78
CA VAL A 826 15.39 -7.43 1.82
C VAL A 826 15.38 -8.12 3.17
N ALA A 827 16.44 -7.96 3.97
CA ALA A 827 16.46 -8.50 5.33
C ALA A 827 15.56 -7.68 6.28
N GLU A 828 15.62 -6.35 6.20
CA GLU A 828 14.75 -5.43 6.95
C GLU A 828 14.30 -4.25 6.07
N GLY A 829 13.00 -3.94 6.09
CA GLY A 829 12.37 -2.81 5.40
C GLY A 829 11.42 -3.22 4.27
N ASP A 830 10.73 -2.23 3.70
CA ASP A 830 9.63 -2.48 2.75
C ASP A 830 10.12 -2.66 1.29
N VAL A 831 9.31 -3.34 0.48
CA VAL A 831 9.44 -3.40 -0.98
C VAL A 831 8.19 -2.74 -1.58
N ILE A 832 8.36 -1.65 -2.34
CA ILE A 832 7.26 -0.90 -2.94
C ILE A 832 7.41 -0.82 -4.47
N VAL A 833 6.37 -1.28 -5.17
CA VAL A 833 6.19 -1.15 -6.62
C VAL A 833 4.91 -0.31 -6.85
N PRO A 834 5.03 1.01 -7.07
CA PRO A 834 3.90 1.92 -7.24
C PRO A 834 3.03 1.62 -8.48
N TRP A 835 1.81 2.17 -8.49
CA TRP A 835 0.96 2.20 -9.69
C TRP A 835 1.69 2.71 -10.93
N GLY A 836 1.33 2.15 -12.10
CA GLY A 836 1.93 2.53 -13.39
C GLY A 836 3.37 2.02 -13.58
N THR A 837 3.93 1.33 -12.60
CA THR A 837 5.20 0.61 -12.70
C THR A 837 4.95 -0.90 -12.62
N SER A 838 5.87 -1.69 -13.18
CA SER A 838 5.85 -3.15 -13.08
C SER A 838 7.25 -3.68 -12.91
N VAL A 839 7.39 -4.78 -12.18
CA VAL A 839 8.64 -5.54 -12.09
C VAL A 839 8.42 -6.97 -12.57
N ALA A 840 9.38 -7.49 -13.32
CA ALA A 840 9.41 -8.89 -13.76
C ALA A 840 10.52 -9.63 -13.01
N VAL A 841 10.16 -10.44 -12.01
CA VAL A 841 11.10 -11.19 -11.16
C VAL A 841 11.01 -12.68 -11.50
N THR A 842 11.92 -13.19 -12.33
CA THR A 842 11.71 -14.48 -13.01
C THR A 842 12.91 -15.43 -13.02
N ALA A 843 12.64 -16.74 -12.94
CA ALA A 843 13.67 -17.79 -13.08
C ALA A 843 14.87 -17.69 -12.11
N ASN A 844 14.72 -17.04 -10.96
CA ASN A 844 15.77 -16.97 -9.93
C ASN A 844 15.81 -18.28 -9.13
N ALA A 845 16.98 -18.67 -8.61
CA ALA A 845 17.15 -19.95 -7.93
C ALA A 845 16.45 -20.04 -6.56
N GLY A 846 16.40 -18.91 -5.85
CA GLY A 846 15.62 -18.72 -4.62
C GLY A 846 14.22 -18.19 -4.87
N TRP A 847 13.62 -17.54 -3.88
CA TRP A 847 12.38 -16.78 -4.03
C TRP A 847 12.53 -15.69 -5.09
N GLY A 848 11.42 -15.34 -5.74
CA GLY A 848 11.35 -14.13 -6.54
C GLY A 848 11.55 -12.90 -5.65
N ILE A 849 10.63 -12.68 -4.71
CA ILE A 849 10.70 -11.59 -3.74
C ILE A 849 10.78 -12.18 -2.33
N TYR A 850 11.77 -11.78 -1.55
CA TYR A 850 12.00 -12.17 -0.15
C TYR A 850 12.07 -10.91 0.72
N VAL A 851 11.23 -10.84 1.75
CA VAL A 851 11.31 -9.83 2.83
C VAL A 851 11.38 -10.55 4.17
N GLY A 852 12.43 -10.29 4.94
CA GLY A 852 12.67 -10.91 6.26
C GLY A 852 12.05 -10.16 7.45
N ASN A 853 11.78 -8.85 7.30
CA ASN A 853 10.98 -8.06 8.23
C ASN A 853 10.59 -6.72 7.57
N GLY A 854 9.37 -6.59 7.09
CA GLY A 854 8.88 -5.37 6.42
C GLY A 854 7.55 -5.59 5.72
N VAL A 855 7.16 -4.65 4.86
CA VAL A 855 5.92 -4.73 4.07
C VAL A 855 6.22 -4.84 2.58
N ILE A 856 5.52 -5.74 1.88
CA ILE A 856 5.51 -5.79 0.41
C ILE A 856 4.26 -5.06 -0.09
N ARG A 857 4.43 -4.10 -1.02
CA ARG A 857 3.32 -3.40 -1.69
C ARG A 857 3.54 -3.36 -3.18
N VAL A 858 2.63 -3.96 -3.94
CA VAL A 858 2.64 -3.96 -5.41
C VAL A 858 1.31 -3.38 -5.89
N GLY A 859 1.38 -2.30 -6.67
CA GLY A 859 0.23 -1.46 -7.01
C GLY A 859 -0.29 -0.65 -5.81
N SER A 860 -1.46 -0.05 -5.99
CA SER A 860 -2.41 0.19 -4.90
C SER A 860 -3.80 -0.23 -5.37
N ASP A 861 -4.83 0.59 -5.19
CA ASP A 861 -6.19 0.16 -4.92
C ASP A 861 -7.27 0.84 -5.79
N HIS A 862 -6.94 1.49 -6.92
CA HIS A 862 -7.91 2.34 -7.63
C HIS A 862 -7.89 2.40 -9.19
N SER A 863 -7.23 1.51 -9.96
CA SER A 863 -7.45 1.52 -11.44
C SER A 863 -7.15 0.22 -12.23
N PRO A 864 -8.10 -0.31 -13.04
CA PRO A 864 -7.92 -1.56 -13.82
C PRO A 864 -7.11 -1.39 -15.13
N LEU A 865 -6.22 -0.40 -15.22
CA LEU A 865 -5.58 0.01 -16.49
C LEU A 865 -4.04 0.13 -16.42
N SER A 866 -3.35 -0.60 -15.53
CA SER A 866 -1.90 -0.80 -15.69
C SER A 866 -1.66 -1.70 -16.92
N PRO A 867 -0.88 -1.26 -17.94
CA PRO A 867 -0.72 -2.02 -19.19
C PRO A 867 0.20 -3.24 -19.06
N SER A 868 0.81 -3.48 -17.90
CA SER A 868 1.60 -4.69 -17.62
C SER A 868 1.53 -5.01 -16.11
N PRO A 869 1.13 -6.23 -15.71
CA PRO A 869 1.14 -6.64 -14.32
C PRO A 869 2.55 -6.91 -13.83
N THR A 870 2.79 -6.76 -12.53
CA THR A 870 4.03 -7.25 -11.92
C THR A 870 4.04 -8.78 -11.97
N THR A 871 5.09 -9.36 -12.52
CA THR A 871 5.18 -10.80 -12.81
C THR A 871 6.26 -11.44 -11.95
N VAL A 872 5.91 -12.48 -11.19
CA VAL A 872 6.84 -13.25 -10.35
C VAL A 872 6.75 -14.73 -10.73
N SER A 873 7.63 -15.22 -11.60
CA SER A 873 7.46 -16.55 -12.20
C SER A 873 8.69 -17.42 -12.38
N GLY A 874 8.52 -18.74 -12.27
CA GLY A 874 9.59 -19.72 -12.47
C GLY A 874 10.72 -19.66 -11.43
N ASN A 875 10.55 -18.92 -10.33
CA ASN A 875 11.56 -18.82 -9.27
C ASN A 875 11.53 -20.08 -8.38
N GLY A 876 12.57 -20.31 -7.58
CA GLY A 876 12.57 -21.37 -6.58
C GLY A 876 12.70 -22.79 -7.14
N ALA A 877 13.23 -22.94 -8.36
CA ALA A 877 13.35 -24.24 -9.05
C ALA A 877 14.26 -25.27 -8.33
N GLY A 878 14.93 -24.87 -7.26
CA GLY A 878 15.75 -25.71 -6.40
C GLY A 878 17.18 -25.88 -6.91
N GLY A 879 18.13 -25.93 -5.98
CA GLY A 879 19.55 -26.17 -6.28
C GLY A 879 20.50 -25.44 -5.33
N PRO A 880 21.81 -25.56 -5.56
CA PRO A 880 22.81 -24.80 -4.81
C PRO A 880 22.65 -23.31 -5.14
N CYS A 881 22.29 -22.55 -4.12
CA CYS A 881 22.22 -21.10 -4.11
C CYS A 881 23.43 -20.52 -3.41
N ARG A 882 23.77 -19.29 -3.78
CA ARG A 882 24.74 -18.48 -3.05
C ARG A 882 24.01 -17.31 -2.40
N MET A 883 23.82 -17.40 -1.09
CA MET A 883 23.18 -16.37 -0.28
C MET A 883 24.23 -15.36 0.20
N TRP A 884 24.08 -14.09 -0.14
CA TRP A 884 25.01 -13.03 0.28
C TRP A 884 24.45 -12.18 1.41
N GLY A 885 25.32 -11.84 2.35
CA GLY A 885 25.08 -10.85 3.38
C GLY A 885 26.33 -10.03 3.64
N VAL A 886 26.38 -9.39 4.81
CA VAL A 886 27.61 -8.84 5.36
C VAL A 886 27.90 -9.44 6.73
N ASP A 887 29.18 -9.54 7.07
CA ASP A 887 29.61 -9.99 8.39
C ASP A 887 29.51 -8.89 9.45
N ALA A 888 29.94 -9.19 10.68
CA ALA A 888 29.95 -8.22 11.79
C ALA A 888 30.94 -7.05 11.61
N ALA A 889 31.80 -7.09 10.59
CA ALA A 889 32.69 -6.00 10.18
C ALA A 889 32.13 -5.20 8.98
N LEU A 890 30.92 -5.53 8.50
CA LEU A 890 30.29 -4.99 7.29
C LEU A 890 31.04 -5.32 6.00
N GLU A 891 31.80 -6.42 6.01
CA GLU A 891 32.42 -6.98 4.81
C GLU A 891 31.45 -7.95 4.12
N PRO A 892 31.34 -7.92 2.78
CA PRO A 892 30.47 -8.83 2.05
C PRO A 892 30.96 -10.27 2.19
N GLY A 893 30.03 -11.19 2.41
CA GLY A 893 30.32 -12.61 2.49
C GLY A 893 29.15 -13.46 2.02
N PHE A 894 29.42 -14.70 1.61
CA PHE A 894 28.36 -15.63 1.18
C PHE A 894 28.35 -16.98 1.91
N SER A 895 27.20 -17.64 1.87
CA SER A 895 27.04 -19.07 2.15
C SER A 895 26.48 -19.79 0.92
N ASP A 896 27.09 -20.93 0.58
CA ASP A 896 26.50 -21.87 -0.39
C ASP A 896 25.45 -22.71 0.36
N GLU A 897 24.18 -22.51 0.06
CA GLU A 897 23.04 -23.21 0.66
C GLU A 897 22.22 -23.92 -0.44
N THR A 898 21.21 -24.72 -0.06
CA THR A 898 20.21 -25.16 -1.06
C THR A 898 19.02 -24.22 -0.97
N CYS A 899 18.70 -23.50 -2.05
CA CYS A 899 17.46 -22.73 -2.07
C CYS A 899 16.27 -23.67 -2.15
N GLU A 900 15.44 -23.61 -1.12
CA GLU A 900 14.00 -23.77 -1.27
C GLU A 900 13.41 -22.35 -1.44
N GLY A 901 12.46 -22.19 -2.36
CA GLY A 901 11.90 -20.88 -2.69
C GLY A 901 10.63 -20.98 -3.51
N GLY A 902 9.88 -19.89 -3.57
CA GLY A 902 8.63 -19.74 -4.32
C GLY A 902 8.53 -18.39 -5.01
N GLY A 903 7.31 -17.88 -5.21
CA GLY A 903 7.10 -16.55 -5.78
C GLY A 903 7.50 -15.44 -4.81
N VAL A 904 6.70 -15.24 -3.77
CA VAL A 904 6.85 -14.16 -2.79
C VAL A 904 6.87 -14.72 -1.37
N PHE A 905 7.86 -14.32 -0.56
CA PHE A 905 7.92 -14.61 0.88
C PHE A 905 7.99 -13.32 1.69
N ALA A 906 7.18 -13.25 2.75
CA ALA A 906 7.25 -12.21 3.77
C ALA A 906 7.26 -12.86 5.16
N ASP A 907 8.43 -12.89 5.79
CA ASP A 907 8.54 -12.99 7.24
C ASP A 907 8.30 -11.58 7.80
N THR A 908 7.27 -11.44 8.62
CA THR A 908 6.99 -10.18 9.31
C THR A 908 6.57 -10.51 10.72
N ASN A 909 6.99 -9.67 11.67
CA ASN A 909 6.74 -9.86 13.10
C ASN A 909 5.80 -8.78 13.66
N ASN A 910 4.98 -8.17 12.79
CA ASN A 910 4.14 -7.04 13.14
C ASN A 910 2.70 -7.21 12.66
N GLU A 911 1.74 -6.78 13.49
CA GLU A 911 0.29 -6.89 13.24
C GLU A 911 -0.22 -5.97 12.11
N ARG A 912 0.66 -5.25 11.41
CA ARG A 912 0.26 -4.41 10.27
C ARG A 912 0.04 -5.30 9.05
N THR A 913 -0.40 -4.70 7.95
CA THR A 913 -0.52 -5.47 6.72
C THR A 913 0.86 -5.73 6.14
N ALA A 914 1.23 -7.01 6.12
CA ALA A 914 2.53 -7.54 5.70
C ALA A 914 2.69 -7.51 4.18
N VAL A 915 1.62 -7.81 3.44
CA VAL A 915 1.68 -7.92 1.98
C VAL A 915 0.41 -7.35 1.34
N TRP A 916 0.57 -6.47 0.36
CA TRP A 916 -0.47 -5.93 -0.53
C TRP A 916 -0.09 -6.22 -1.99
N LEU A 917 -0.90 -7.00 -2.70
CA LEU A 917 -0.67 -7.34 -4.11
C LEU A 917 -1.88 -6.97 -4.97
N PHE A 918 -1.71 -5.95 -5.80
CA PHE A 918 -2.67 -5.54 -6.81
C PHE A 918 -2.07 -5.55 -8.21
N GLY A 919 -2.75 -6.18 -9.16
CA GLY A 919 -2.29 -6.28 -10.55
C GLY A 919 -1.05 -7.16 -10.71
N VAL A 920 -1.10 -8.39 -10.20
CA VAL A 920 0.05 -9.31 -10.14
C VAL A 920 -0.21 -10.65 -10.82
N GLU A 921 0.86 -11.23 -11.40
CA GLU A 921 0.88 -12.60 -11.89
C GLU A 921 2.00 -13.39 -11.21
N ILE A 922 1.65 -14.47 -10.50
CA ILE A 922 2.57 -15.30 -9.71
C ILE A 922 2.47 -16.74 -10.20
N LEU A 923 3.38 -17.12 -11.10
CA LEU A 923 3.19 -18.28 -11.97
C LEU A 923 4.36 -19.28 -11.90
N ASP A 924 4.08 -20.58 -11.94
CA ASP A 924 5.10 -21.61 -12.21
C ASP A 924 6.29 -21.66 -11.24
N ASN A 925 6.18 -21.13 -10.01
CA ASN A 925 7.28 -21.13 -9.05
C ASN A 925 7.47 -22.52 -8.39
N GLY A 926 8.71 -22.86 -8.03
CA GLY A 926 9.11 -24.16 -7.47
C GLY A 926 8.74 -24.40 -5.99
N GLY A 927 8.03 -23.46 -5.38
CA GLY A 927 7.45 -23.51 -4.04
C GLY A 927 6.06 -22.85 -4.03
N PRO A 928 5.66 -22.14 -2.95
CA PRO A 928 4.37 -21.44 -2.89
C PRO A 928 4.31 -20.30 -3.90
N GLY A 929 3.10 -19.88 -4.27
CA GLY A 929 2.93 -18.60 -4.97
C GLY A 929 3.29 -17.44 -4.05
N VAL A 930 2.57 -17.31 -2.93
CA VAL A 930 2.86 -16.38 -1.84
C VAL A 930 2.94 -17.17 -0.53
N LEU A 931 3.89 -16.82 0.34
CA LEU A 931 3.99 -17.35 1.70
C LEU A 931 4.21 -16.20 2.69
N VAL A 932 3.35 -16.10 3.71
CA VAL A 932 3.42 -15.09 4.77
C VAL A 932 3.50 -15.79 6.12
N ALA A 933 4.48 -15.41 6.96
CA ALA A 933 4.64 -15.98 8.30
C ALA A 933 3.69 -15.34 9.33
N GLU A 934 3.59 -14.00 9.36
CA GLU A 934 2.65 -13.30 10.25
C GLU A 934 2.19 -11.99 9.59
N GLY A 935 1.03 -11.48 10.03
CA GLY A 935 0.44 -10.22 9.57
C GLY A 935 -0.73 -10.38 8.60
N ILE A 936 -1.26 -9.27 8.08
CA ILE A 936 -2.43 -9.27 7.17
C ILE A 936 -1.96 -9.34 5.70
N PHE A 937 -2.77 -9.93 4.82
CA PHE A 937 -2.55 -10.02 3.38
C PHE A 937 -3.74 -9.45 2.58
N ARG A 938 -3.48 -8.56 1.61
CA ARG A 938 -4.50 -8.03 0.67
C ARG A 938 -4.21 -8.37 -0.78
N LEU A 939 -5.29 -8.62 -1.52
CA LEU A 939 -5.33 -9.08 -2.90
C LEU A 939 -6.35 -8.27 -3.71
N GLY A 940 -6.03 -8.01 -4.98
CA GLY A 940 -7.00 -7.69 -6.02
C GLY A 940 -6.35 -7.77 -7.40
N GLN A 941 -7.08 -8.17 -8.45
CA GLN A 941 -6.49 -8.34 -9.80
C GLN A 941 -5.23 -9.23 -9.78
N ALA A 942 -5.31 -10.36 -9.08
CA ALA A 942 -4.17 -11.26 -8.84
C ALA A 942 -4.40 -12.62 -9.50
N ARG A 943 -3.40 -13.13 -10.21
CA ARG A 943 -3.40 -14.46 -10.84
C ARG A 943 -2.26 -15.30 -10.27
N ILE A 944 -2.57 -16.34 -9.51
CA ILE A 944 -1.59 -17.16 -8.77
C ILE A 944 -1.74 -18.62 -9.23
N GLU A 945 -0.92 -19.04 -10.20
CA GLU A 945 -1.16 -20.30 -10.93
C GLU A 945 0.07 -21.23 -11.01
N ARG A 946 -0.16 -22.55 -10.98
CA ARG A 946 0.84 -23.60 -11.23
C ARG A 946 2.07 -23.59 -10.30
N ASN A 947 1.96 -23.04 -9.10
CA ASN A 947 3.05 -23.04 -8.13
C ASN A 947 3.17 -24.40 -7.41
N ARG A 948 4.39 -24.84 -7.11
CA ARG A 948 4.70 -26.14 -6.46
C ARG A 948 4.60 -26.05 -4.93
N GLY A 949 3.44 -25.65 -4.47
CA GLY A 949 3.09 -25.41 -3.07
C GLY A 949 1.65 -24.89 -3.00
N PRO A 950 1.21 -24.34 -1.86
CA PRO A 950 -0.03 -23.60 -1.84
C PRO A 950 0.04 -22.38 -2.78
N GLY A 951 -1.10 -21.97 -3.34
CA GLY A 951 -1.19 -20.69 -4.06
C GLY A 951 -0.86 -19.54 -3.12
N ILE A 952 -1.58 -19.49 -2.00
CA ILE A 952 -1.28 -18.63 -0.85
C ILE A 952 -1.07 -19.51 0.38
N GLY A 953 0.11 -19.45 0.98
CA GLY A 953 0.38 -19.96 2.33
C GLY A 953 0.41 -18.82 3.34
N ALA A 954 -0.29 -19.02 4.44
CA ALA A 954 -0.36 -18.12 5.58
C ALA A 954 -0.16 -18.96 6.85
N VAL A 955 1.09 -19.14 7.24
CA VAL A 955 1.51 -20.19 8.18
C VAL A 955 2.09 -19.53 9.41
N ALA A 956 1.66 -19.95 10.59
CA ALA A 956 1.94 -19.20 11.81
C ALA A 956 3.44 -19.18 12.15
N GLY A 957 4.04 -17.99 12.05
CA GLY A 957 5.35 -17.71 12.63
C GLY A 957 5.38 -17.86 14.15
N THR A 958 6.54 -17.58 14.74
CA THR A 958 6.81 -17.83 16.17
C THR A 958 5.88 -17.12 17.17
N THR A 959 5.14 -16.08 16.75
CA THR A 959 4.22 -15.34 17.63
C THR A 959 2.77 -15.85 17.62
N GLY A 960 2.38 -16.66 16.63
CA GLY A 960 1.03 -17.26 16.56
C GLY A 960 -0.09 -16.31 16.10
N ASN A 961 0.26 -15.23 15.40
CA ASN A 961 -0.71 -14.22 14.95
C ASN A 961 -1.59 -14.68 13.77
N ALA A 962 -2.86 -14.27 13.81
CA ALA A 962 -3.86 -14.59 12.79
C ALA A 962 -3.60 -13.89 11.45
N VAL A 963 -3.29 -14.64 10.40
CA VAL A 963 -3.24 -14.08 9.04
C VAL A 963 -4.66 -13.88 8.52
N LYS A 964 -4.90 -12.71 7.92
CA LYS A 964 -6.17 -12.38 7.27
C LYS A 964 -5.94 -12.18 5.79
N VAL A 965 -6.52 -13.02 4.96
CA VAL A 965 -6.56 -12.83 3.50
C VAL A 965 -7.80 -11.99 3.18
N TRP A 966 -7.60 -10.79 2.63
CA TRP A 966 -8.66 -9.94 2.09
C TRP A 966 -8.54 -9.84 0.57
N ALA A 967 -9.56 -10.31 -0.13
CA ALA A 967 -9.80 -9.95 -1.52
C ALA A 967 -10.81 -8.80 -1.51
N ASP A 968 -10.38 -7.61 -1.96
CA ASP A 968 -11.16 -6.37 -1.92
C ASP A 968 -11.31 -5.84 -3.35
N TRP A 969 -12.48 -6.08 -3.95
CA TRP A 969 -12.86 -5.66 -5.32
C TRP A 969 -11.99 -6.34 -6.42
N TRP A 970 -12.56 -6.51 -7.62
CA TRP A 970 -11.95 -7.24 -8.76
C TRP A 970 -11.78 -8.76 -8.60
N ASP A 971 -11.34 -9.38 -9.70
CA ASP A 971 -11.13 -10.82 -9.83
C ASP A 971 -9.78 -11.24 -9.21
N VAL A 972 -9.79 -12.35 -8.47
CA VAL A 972 -8.60 -13.06 -7.98
C VAL A 972 -8.71 -14.52 -8.42
N ALA A 973 -7.73 -15.01 -9.17
CA ALA A 973 -7.69 -16.39 -9.66
C ALA A 973 -6.50 -17.14 -9.06
N ILE A 974 -6.77 -18.27 -8.42
CA ILE A 974 -5.75 -19.11 -7.77
C ILE A 974 -5.96 -20.55 -8.23
N ARG A 975 -5.16 -21.00 -9.20
CA ARG A 975 -5.45 -22.23 -9.94
C ARG A 975 -4.26 -23.14 -10.19
N GLU A 976 -4.51 -24.44 -10.35
CA GLU A 976 -3.51 -25.43 -10.76
C GLU A 976 -2.28 -25.52 -9.82
N ASN A 977 -2.34 -24.94 -8.60
CA ASN A 977 -1.23 -25.00 -7.63
C ASN A 977 -1.19 -26.39 -6.98
N TRP A 978 0.00 -26.89 -6.64
CA TRP A 978 0.15 -28.29 -6.21
C TRP A 978 -0.24 -28.53 -4.74
N GLY A 979 -0.35 -27.49 -3.92
CA GLY A 979 -0.91 -27.54 -2.57
C GLY A 979 -2.38 -27.13 -2.53
N PRO A 980 -2.86 -26.60 -1.40
CA PRO A 980 -4.13 -25.89 -1.34
C PRO A 980 -4.15 -24.61 -2.20
N GLY A 981 -5.32 -24.13 -2.61
CA GLY A 981 -5.46 -22.80 -3.21
C GLY A 981 -5.07 -21.72 -2.20
N ILE A 982 -5.75 -21.71 -1.06
CA ILE A 982 -5.41 -20.91 0.13
C ILE A 982 -5.20 -21.84 1.31
N LEU A 983 -4.05 -21.71 1.97
CA LEU A 983 -3.72 -22.30 3.26
C LEU A 983 -3.57 -21.16 4.29
N CYS A 984 -4.30 -21.21 5.40
CA CYS A 984 -4.16 -20.27 6.52
C CYS A 984 -4.21 -21.02 7.86
N ASP A 985 -3.05 -21.34 8.44
CA ASP A 985 -2.95 -22.22 9.62
C ASP A 985 -3.60 -21.64 10.87
N LEU A 986 -3.26 -20.39 11.21
CA LEU A 986 -3.92 -19.61 12.25
C LEU A 986 -4.51 -18.34 11.62
N GLY A 987 -5.81 -18.10 11.79
CA GLY A 987 -6.43 -16.80 11.52
C GLY A 987 -7.75 -16.86 10.77
N GLY A 988 -7.76 -16.44 9.50
CA GLY A 988 -8.96 -16.59 8.69
C GLY A 988 -8.90 -15.99 7.29
N VAL A 989 -9.78 -16.51 6.43
CA VAL A 989 -9.96 -16.03 5.05
C VAL A 989 -11.24 -15.20 5.00
N ARG A 990 -11.15 -13.92 4.57
CA ARG A 990 -12.32 -13.08 4.35
C ARG A 990 -12.33 -12.53 2.93
N VAL A 991 -13.24 -13.04 2.10
CA VAL A 991 -13.54 -12.43 0.79
C VAL A 991 -14.50 -11.27 1.03
N GLY A 992 -14.06 -10.05 0.72
CA GLY A 992 -14.81 -8.82 0.93
C GLY A 992 -15.87 -8.57 -0.14
N TRP A 993 -16.75 -7.61 0.14
CA TRP A 993 -17.85 -7.24 -0.75
C TRP A 993 -17.33 -6.84 -2.14
N GLY A 994 -17.86 -7.48 -3.18
CA GLY A 994 -17.56 -7.16 -4.59
C GLY A 994 -16.27 -7.81 -5.14
N ALA A 995 -15.57 -8.64 -4.37
CA ALA A 995 -14.46 -9.45 -4.88
C ALA A 995 -14.95 -10.80 -5.46
N HIS A 996 -14.39 -11.21 -6.61
CA HIS A 996 -14.64 -12.53 -7.20
C HIS A 996 -13.40 -13.41 -7.01
N LEU A 997 -13.47 -14.35 -6.07
CA LEU A 997 -12.41 -15.32 -5.83
C LEU A 997 -12.67 -16.61 -6.60
N ASP A 998 -11.72 -17.05 -7.42
CA ASP A 998 -11.78 -18.28 -8.21
C ASP A 998 -10.65 -19.22 -7.81
N LEU A 999 -11.00 -20.27 -7.05
CA LEU A 999 -10.10 -21.30 -6.54
C LEU A 999 -10.34 -22.61 -7.30
N ALA A 1000 -9.57 -22.85 -8.36
CA ALA A 1000 -9.83 -23.98 -9.26
C ALA A 1000 -8.65 -24.93 -9.47
N ASP A 1001 -8.93 -26.23 -9.56
CA ASP A 1001 -7.95 -27.25 -9.98
C ASP A 1001 -6.67 -27.33 -9.13
N ASN A 1002 -6.71 -26.86 -7.86
CA ASN A 1002 -5.58 -26.97 -6.95
C ASN A 1002 -5.44 -28.41 -6.41
N GLY A 1003 -4.21 -28.81 -6.06
CA GLY A 1003 -3.85 -30.20 -5.76
C GLY A 1003 -4.57 -30.77 -4.54
N SER A 1004 -4.74 -29.95 -3.49
CA SER A 1004 -5.43 -30.30 -2.23
C SER A 1004 -6.74 -29.50 -2.12
N TRP A 1005 -7.04 -28.88 -0.97
CA TRP A 1005 -8.27 -28.10 -0.77
C TRP A 1005 -8.25 -26.78 -1.54
N GLY A 1006 -9.42 -26.27 -1.94
CA GLY A 1006 -9.53 -24.89 -2.43
C GLY A 1006 -9.17 -23.89 -1.32
N ILE A 1007 -9.83 -24.00 -0.17
CA ILE A 1007 -9.49 -23.28 1.07
C ILE A 1007 -9.20 -24.29 2.18
N PHE A 1008 -8.10 -24.11 2.91
CA PHE A 1008 -7.76 -24.87 4.11
C PHE A 1008 -7.42 -23.94 5.27
N VAL A 1009 -8.28 -23.91 6.29
CA VAL A 1009 -8.07 -23.16 7.54
C VAL A 1009 -8.26 -24.15 8.70
N PRO A 1010 -7.19 -24.70 9.32
CA PRO A 1010 -7.33 -25.65 10.42
C PRO A 1010 -7.69 -24.99 11.75
N PHE A 1011 -7.32 -23.72 11.97
CA PHE A 1011 -7.74 -22.95 13.14
C PHE A 1011 -8.07 -21.51 12.73
N GLY A 1012 -9.35 -21.17 12.70
CA GLY A 1012 -9.74 -19.84 12.27
C GLY A 1012 -11.18 -19.70 11.79
N THR A 1013 -11.43 -18.68 10.97
CA THR A 1013 -12.73 -18.44 10.34
C THR A 1013 -12.61 -18.38 8.82
N VAL A 1014 -13.71 -18.68 8.14
CA VAL A 1014 -13.84 -18.48 6.69
C VAL A 1014 -15.11 -17.69 6.46
N THR A 1015 -14.97 -16.51 5.87
CA THR A 1015 -16.06 -15.58 5.58
C THR A 1015 -16.01 -15.21 4.11
N MET A 1016 -17.14 -15.31 3.41
CA MET A 1016 -17.24 -14.90 2.01
C MET A 1016 -18.49 -14.04 1.84
N GLU A 1017 -18.30 -12.76 1.52
CA GLU A 1017 -19.38 -11.79 1.40
C GLU A 1017 -19.65 -11.44 -0.07
N ALA A 1018 -20.52 -12.21 -0.75
CA ALA A 1018 -20.99 -11.81 -2.07
C ALA A 1018 -21.84 -10.53 -2.02
N ASP A 1019 -21.64 -9.65 -3.00
CA ASP A 1019 -22.44 -8.44 -3.19
C ASP A 1019 -23.85 -8.79 -3.69
N PRO A 1020 -24.92 -8.48 -2.92
CA PRO A 1020 -26.29 -8.78 -3.32
C PRO A 1020 -26.79 -7.96 -4.51
N GLU A 1021 -26.16 -6.83 -4.84
CA GLU A 1021 -26.50 -6.01 -6.02
C GLU A 1021 -25.81 -6.50 -7.31
N LEU A 1022 -24.75 -7.32 -7.18
CA LEU A 1022 -23.99 -7.89 -8.29
C LEU A 1022 -23.98 -9.44 -8.24
N PRO A 1023 -25.13 -10.12 -8.42
CA PRO A 1023 -25.24 -11.58 -8.31
C PRO A 1023 -24.41 -12.37 -9.36
N SER A 1024 -23.78 -11.71 -10.34
CA SER A 1024 -22.80 -12.34 -11.24
C SER A 1024 -21.39 -12.46 -10.65
N ALA A 1025 -21.10 -11.83 -9.50
CA ALA A 1025 -19.82 -11.87 -8.79
C ALA A 1025 -19.76 -13.06 -7.80
N THR A 1026 -20.21 -14.24 -8.25
CA THR A 1026 -20.20 -15.48 -7.45
C THR A 1026 -18.77 -16.01 -7.33
N SER A 1027 -18.24 -16.11 -6.11
CA SER A 1027 -16.92 -16.74 -5.91
C SER A 1027 -16.99 -18.26 -6.14
N ARG A 1028 -15.96 -18.85 -6.74
CA ARG A 1028 -15.89 -20.27 -7.13
C ARG A 1028 -14.81 -21.03 -6.35
N VAL A 1029 -15.15 -22.25 -5.91
CA VAL A 1029 -14.23 -23.21 -5.30
C VAL A 1029 -14.44 -24.58 -5.93
N THR A 1030 -13.78 -24.83 -7.05
CA THR A 1030 -14.15 -25.91 -7.97
C THR A 1030 -12.99 -26.81 -8.40
N GLY A 1031 -13.24 -28.10 -8.62
CA GLY A 1031 -12.22 -28.98 -9.21
C GLY A 1031 -10.97 -29.20 -8.33
N ASN A 1032 -11.01 -28.89 -7.04
CA ASN A 1032 -9.84 -29.04 -6.16
C ASN A 1032 -9.68 -30.48 -5.65
N GLY A 1033 -8.46 -30.91 -5.39
CA GLY A 1033 -8.13 -32.18 -4.72
C GLY A 1033 -7.66 -33.31 -5.64
N PHE A 1034 -7.26 -33.04 -6.90
CA PHE A 1034 -6.96 -34.06 -7.92
C PHE A 1034 -5.47 -34.34 -8.15
N GLY A 1035 -4.56 -33.76 -7.36
CA GLY A 1035 -3.13 -34.10 -7.45
C GLY A 1035 -2.85 -35.55 -7.05
N SER A 1036 -1.66 -36.06 -7.38
CA SER A 1036 -1.15 -37.32 -6.83
C SER A 1036 -0.14 -37.11 -5.70
N GLU A 1037 0.54 -35.96 -5.70
CA GLU A 1037 1.47 -35.50 -4.68
C GLU A 1037 1.17 -34.01 -4.45
N CYS A 1038 0.99 -33.65 -3.18
CA CYS A 1038 0.69 -32.29 -2.75
C CYS A 1038 1.85 -31.77 -1.90
N PHE A 1039 2.08 -30.46 -1.97
CA PHE A 1039 3.21 -29.82 -1.28
C PHE A 1039 2.70 -28.90 -0.19
N TRP A 1040 3.02 -29.25 1.06
CA TRP A 1040 2.81 -28.41 2.22
C TRP A 1040 4.04 -27.53 2.38
N TRP A 1041 3.84 -26.31 2.86
CA TRP A 1041 4.93 -25.42 3.22
C TRP A 1041 4.66 -24.87 4.60
N ASP A 1042 5.69 -24.84 5.43
CA ASP A 1042 5.66 -24.33 6.81
C ASP A 1042 6.93 -23.49 7.05
N VAL A 1043 6.90 -22.60 8.03
CA VAL A 1043 8.07 -21.83 8.47
C VAL A 1043 8.68 -22.54 9.67
N GLY A 1044 9.83 -23.17 9.45
CA GLY A 1044 10.54 -23.92 10.48
C GLY A 1044 10.93 -23.08 11.68
N VAL A 1045 11.28 -23.74 12.79
CA VAL A 1045 11.72 -23.07 14.04
C VAL A 1045 13.01 -22.24 13.91
N ASP A 1046 13.70 -22.34 12.77
CA ASP A 1046 14.85 -21.54 12.36
C ASP A 1046 14.48 -20.35 11.46
N GLY A 1047 13.18 -20.07 11.28
CA GLY A 1047 12.63 -19.00 10.42
C GLY A 1047 12.68 -19.33 8.93
N ARG A 1048 13.08 -20.55 8.54
CA ARG A 1048 13.26 -20.91 7.14
C ARG A 1048 11.99 -21.60 6.60
N PRO A 1049 11.40 -21.11 5.50
CA PRO A 1049 10.29 -21.81 4.86
C PRO A 1049 10.80 -23.10 4.18
N GLY A 1050 10.10 -24.22 4.37
CA GLY A 1050 10.46 -25.51 3.78
C GLY A 1050 9.24 -26.32 3.33
N GLY A 1051 9.45 -27.19 2.32
CA GLY A 1051 8.37 -27.91 1.64
C GLY A 1051 8.36 -29.43 1.83
N ASP A 1052 7.26 -29.99 2.35
CA ASP A 1052 7.06 -31.45 2.50
C ASP A 1052 6.00 -31.99 1.51
N ALA A 1053 6.29 -33.15 0.90
CA ALA A 1053 5.41 -33.81 -0.06
C ALA A 1053 4.51 -34.86 0.63
N PHE A 1054 3.20 -34.78 0.41
CA PHE A 1054 2.20 -35.67 0.99
C PHE A 1054 1.18 -36.15 -0.07
N ALA A 1055 0.38 -37.16 0.25
CA ALA A 1055 -0.65 -37.66 -0.66
C ALA A 1055 -1.82 -36.66 -0.74
N CYS A 1056 -2.21 -36.25 -1.95
CA CYS A 1056 -3.30 -35.29 -2.11
C CYS A 1056 -4.65 -35.87 -1.66
N GLU A 1057 -5.10 -35.41 -0.50
CA GLU A 1057 -6.51 -35.38 -0.16
C GLU A 1057 -6.94 -33.91 -0.04
N GLY A 1058 -8.21 -33.64 -0.34
CA GLY A 1058 -8.70 -32.28 -0.54
C GLY A 1058 -10.16 -32.26 -0.96
N GLY A 1059 -10.82 -31.14 -0.71
CA GLY A 1059 -12.20 -30.83 -1.07
C GLY A 1059 -12.34 -29.36 -1.46
N GLY A 1060 -13.55 -28.80 -1.39
CA GLY A 1060 -13.75 -27.37 -1.64
C GLY A 1060 -13.16 -26.51 -0.52
N ILE A 1061 -13.83 -26.49 0.64
CA ILE A 1061 -13.47 -25.67 1.80
C ILE A 1061 -13.33 -26.54 3.05
N TYR A 1062 -12.17 -26.44 3.72
CA TYR A 1062 -11.97 -26.93 5.09
C TYR A 1062 -11.85 -25.75 6.05
N ALA A 1063 -12.64 -25.78 7.12
CA ALA A 1063 -12.67 -24.74 8.15
C ALA A 1063 -12.79 -25.34 9.55
N GLY A 1064 -11.64 -25.59 10.18
CA GLY A 1064 -11.53 -26.09 11.55
C GLY A 1064 -11.91 -25.04 12.61
N PRO A 1065 -11.87 -25.39 13.90
CA PRO A 1065 -12.45 -24.59 14.98
C PRO A 1065 -11.76 -23.23 15.13
N SER A 1066 -12.54 -22.17 15.36
CA SER A 1066 -12.01 -20.81 15.48
C SER A 1066 -11.39 -20.49 16.85
N GLY A 1067 -11.67 -21.30 17.88
CA GLY A 1067 -11.30 -21.05 19.29
C GLY A 1067 -12.04 -19.88 19.96
N SER A 1068 -12.59 -18.96 19.18
CA SER A 1068 -13.48 -17.86 19.59
C SER A 1068 -14.96 -18.24 19.61
N GLY A 1069 -15.34 -19.35 18.95
CA GLY A 1069 -16.74 -19.72 18.72
C GLY A 1069 -17.44 -18.88 17.64
N ASP A 1070 -16.67 -18.22 16.77
CA ASP A 1070 -17.19 -17.46 15.64
C ASP A 1070 -17.84 -18.39 14.59
N THR A 1071 -18.69 -17.83 13.75
CA THR A 1071 -19.42 -18.58 12.71
C THR A 1071 -18.72 -18.43 11.36
N HIS A 1072 -18.41 -19.55 10.70
CA HIS A 1072 -18.00 -19.53 9.30
C HIS A 1072 -19.21 -19.10 8.45
N ALA A 1073 -19.08 -18.06 7.63
CA ALA A 1073 -20.21 -17.45 6.95
C ALA A 1073 -19.92 -17.32 5.45
N LEU A 1074 -20.53 -18.19 4.65
CA LEU A 1074 -20.35 -18.20 3.19
C LEU A 1074 -21.62 -17.68 2.52
N ARG A 1075 -21.50 -16.62 1.73
CA ARG A 1075 -22.60 -16.04 0.96
C ARG A 1075 -22.25 -16.02 -0.52
N GLY A 1076 -23.15 -16.56 -1.36
CA GLY A 1076 -23.04 -16.48 -2.82
C GLY A 1076 -21.79 -17.16 -3.40
N ALA A 1077 -21.50 -18.38 -2.95
CA ALA A 1077 -20.38 -19.20 -3.44
C ALA A 1077 -20.84 -20.42 -4.25
N GLU A 1078 -20.09 -20.76 -5.30
CA GLU A 1078 -20.24 -21.98 -6.12
C GLU A 1078 -19.10 -22.95 -5.78
N ILE A 1079 -19.42 -24.10 -5.17
CA ILE A 1079 -18.47 -25.04 -4.58
C ILE A 1079 -18.73 -26.43 -5.17
N GLY A 1080 -17.93 -26.84 -6.16
CA GLY A 1080 -18.29 -28.05 -6.90
C GLY A 1080 -17.23 -28.77 -7.73
N GLY A 1081 -17.51 -30.03 -8.06
CA GLY A 1081 -16.57 -30.88 -8.77
C GLY A 1081 -15.29 -31.22 -7.99
N ASN A 1082 -15.23 -30.94 -6.68
CA ASN A 1082 -14.04 -31.21 -5.86
C ASN A 1082 -13.93 -32.71 -5.55
N ASN A 1083 -12.71 -33.21 -5.38
CA ASN A 1083 -12.46 -34.65 -5.20
C ASN A 1083 -12.93 -35.18 -3.83
N GLY A 1084 -12.98 -34.33 -2.80
CA GLY A 1084 -13.47 -34.66 -1.46
C GLY A 1084 -14.84 -34.05 -1.16
N ALA A 1085 -15.09 -33.68 0.09
CA ALA A 1085 -16.30 -32.95 0.47
C ALA A 1085 -16.34 -31.56 -0.19
N GLY A 1086 -17.54 -31.03 -0.44
CA GLY A 1086 -17.69 -29.64 -0.87
C GLY A 1086 -17.26 -28.68 0.24
N ILE A 1087 -17.84 -28.84 1.43
CA ILE A 1087 -17.52 -28.09 2.64
C ILE A 1087 -17.33 -29.06 3.80
N LEU A 1088 -16.30 -28.85 4.61
CA LEU A 1088 -16.04 -29.54 5.87
C LEU A 1088 -15.69 -28.48 6.93
N ALA A 1089 -16.61 -28.19 7.86
CA ALA A 1089 -16.45 -27.08 8.81
C ALA A 1089 -16.85 -27.45 10.25
N THR A 1090 -16.34 -26.75 11.27
CA THR A 1090 -16.62 -27.04 12.70
C THR A 1090 -16.73 -25.79 13.58
N PRO A 1091 -17.68 -25.71 14.53
CA PRO A 1091 -18.99 -26.36 14.60
C PRO A 1091 -20.13 -25.46 14.05
N ARG A 1092 -19.85 -24.17 13.81
CA ARG A 1092 -20.84 -23.15 13.41
C ARG A 1092 -20.64 -22.74 11.96
N LEU A 1093 -21.56 -23.15 11.08
CA LEU A 1093 -21.51 -22.84 9.66
C LEU A 1093 -22.81 -22.20 9.20
N ARG A 1094 -22.72 -21.03 8.58
CA ARG A 1094 -23.82 -20.33 7.92
C ARG A 1094 -23.58 -20.26 6.42
N LEU A 1095 -24.51 -20.80 5.65
CA LEU A 1095 -24.52 -20.80 4.19
C LEU A 1095 -25.68 -19.95 3.69
N GLU A 1096 -25.40 -18.93 2.89
CA GLU A 1096 -26.42 -18.08 2.27
C GLU A 1096 -26.29 -18.14 0.75
N GLN A 1097 -27.36 -18.48 0.03
CA GLN A 1097 -27.39 -18.44 -1.44
C GLN A 1097 -26.23 -19.24 -2.12
N CYS A 1098 -25.76 -20.31 -1.48
CA CYS A 1098 -24.62 -21.10 -1.94
C CYS A 1098 -25.04 -22.30 -2.80
N THR A 1099 -24.21 -22.68 -3.76
CA THR A 1099 -24.39 -23.85 -4.63
C THR A 1099 -23.27 -24.85 -4.36
N VAL A 1100 -23.57 -26.01 -3.78
CA VAL A 1100 -22.61 -27.06 -3.37
C VAL A 1100 -22.90 -28.35 -4.15
N VAL A 1101 -22.21 -28.53 -5.29
CA VAL A 1101 -22.64 -29.52 -6.29
C VAL A 1101 -21.54 -30.41 -6.88
N ASP A 1102 -21.91 -31.62 -7.30
CA ASP A 1102 -21.06 -32.53 -8.08
C ASP A 1102 -19.72 -32.90 -7.39
N ASN A 1103 -19.62 -32.79 -6.06
CA ASN A 1103 -18.42 -33.16 -5.30
C ASN A 1103 -18.35 -34.68 -5.11
N ALA A 1104 -17.14 -35.25 -5.07
CA ALA A 1104 -16.93 -36.69 -4.96
C ALA A 1104 -16.93 -37.23 -3.50
N GLY A 1105 -17.06 -36.35 -2.51
CA GLY A 1105 -17.50 -36.65 -1.14
C GLY A 1105 -18.94 -36.19 -0.87
N PRO A 1106 -19.34 -36.00 0.39
CA PRO A 1106 -20.58 -35.31 0.75
C PRO A 1106 -20.57 -33.83 0.34
N GLY A 1107 -21.75 -33.21 0.24
CA GLY A 1107 -21.86 -31.77 -0.05
C GLY A 1107 -21.32 -30.92 1.10
N VAL A 1108 -21.98 -30.99 2.26
CA VAL A 1108 -21.61 -30.28 3.49
C VAL A 1108 -21.43 -31.27 4.63
N VAL A 1109 -20.31 -31.20 5.34
CA VAL A 1109 -19.99 -32.04 6.51
C VAL A 1109 -19.69 -31.15 7.71
N VAL A 1110 -20.35 -31.41 8.83
CA VAL A 1110 -20.04 -30.83 10.14
C VAL A 1110 -19.76 -31.97 11.12
N PRO A 1111 -18.47 -32.30 11.37
CA PRO A 1111 -18.08 -33.44 12.20
C PRO A 1111 -18.26 -33.12 13.68
N GLU A 1112 -18.28 -34.16 14.52
CA GLU A 1112 -18.30 -33.99 15.97
C GLU A 1112 -16.91 -33.56 16.45
N ASP A 1113 -16.85 -32.39 17.07
CA ASP A 1113 -15.76 -31.97 17.95
C ASP A 1113 -16.23 -32.16 19.42
N PRO A 1114 -15.50 -32.91 20.26
CA PRO A 1114 -15.92 -33.20 21.63
C PRO A 1114 -15.60 -32.07 22.62
N ASP A 1115 -14.78 -31.09 22.24
CA ASP A 1115 -14.31 -29.99 23.08
C ASP A 1115 -15.08 -28.67 22.81
N GLU A 1116 -15.80 -28.60 21.68
CA GLU A 1116 -16.69 -27.51 21.26
C GLU A 1116 -18.19 -27.81 21.55
N PRO A 1117 -19.11 -26.82 21.50
CA PRO A 1117 -20.55 -27.08 21.62
C PRO A 1117 -21.08 -27.87 20.41
N PRO A 1118 -22.27 -28.50 20.52
CA PRO A 1118 -22.94 -29.13 19.38
C PRO A 1118 -23.00 -28.21 18.17
N ALA A 1119 -22.90 -28.80 16.99
CA ALA A 1119 -22.92 -28.06 15.73
C ALA A 1119 -24.19 -27.22 15.57
N ASP A 1120 -24.05 -26.14 14.81
CA ASP A 1120 -25.12 -25.22 14.45
C ASP A 1120 -24.93 -24.89 12.97
N LEU A 1121 -25.67 -25.59 12.13
CA LEU A 1121 -25.63 -25.45 10.67
C LEU A 1121 -26.85 -24.66 10.21
N GLU A 1122 -26.63 -23.42 9.80
CA GLU A 1122 -27.63 -22.56 9.20
C GLU A 1122 -27.51 -22.54 7.66
N VAL A 1123 -28.57 -22.83 6.93
CA VAL A 1123 -28.63 -22.70 5.45
C VAL A 1123 -29.83 -21.82 5.06
N TRP A 1124 -29.55 -20.67 4.45
CA TRP A 1124 -30.52 -19.61 4.16
C TRP A 1124 -30.61 -19.27 2.66
N GLY A 1125 -31.82 -18.87 2.25
CA GLY A 1125 -32.11 -18.41 0.88
C GLY A 1125 -32.04 -19.53 -0.15
N PRO A 1126 -32.09 -19.21 -1.46
CA PRO A 1126 -32.02 -20.19 -2.53
C PRO A 1126 -30.61 -20.81 -2.59
N ALA A 1127 -30.42 -21.90 -1.83
CA ALA A 1127 -29.21 -22.71 -1.80
C ALA A 1127 -29.46 -24.06 -2.50
N GLU A 1128 -28.52 -24.54 -3.31
CA GLU A 1128 -28.58 -25.86 -3.97
C GLU A 1128 -27.46 -26.76 -3.44
N ILE A 1129 -27.79 -27.91 -2.86
CA ILE A 1129 -26.82 -28.91 -2.41
C ILE A 1129 -27.12 -30.21 -3.14
N ALA A 1130 -26.45 -30.47 -4.26
CA ALA A 1130 -26.92 -31.47 -5.21
C ALA A 1130 -25.84 -32.31 -5.92
N ARG A 1131 -26.22 -33.53 -6.31
CA ARG A 1131 -25.38 -34.44 -7.13
C ARG A 1131 -24.03 -34.84 -6.49
N ASN A 1132 -23.88 -34.66 -5.18
CA ASN A 1132 -22.67 -35.06 -4.47
C ASN A 1132 -22.64 -36.59 -4.26
N ALA A 1133 -21.44 -37.19 -4.21
CA ALA A 1133 -21.26 -38.65 -4.13
C ALA A 1133 -21.32 -39.23 -2.69
N GLY A 1134 -21.43 -38.36 -1.68
CA GLY A 1134 -21.82 -38.70 -0.31
C GLY A 1134 -23.26 -38.27 0.00
N ALA A 1135 -23.52 -37.91 1.26
CA ALA A 1135 -24.76 -37.23 1.65
C ALA A 1135 -24.81 -35.79 1.09
N GLY A 1136 -25.99 -35.19 1.05
CA GLY A 1136 -26.11 -33.74 0.77
C GLY A 1136 -25.57 -32.92 1.94
N ILE A 1137 -26.17 -33.10 3.11
CA ILE A 1137 -25.73 -32.55 4.40
C ILE A 1137 -25.47 -33.71 5.37
N GLU A 1138 -24.33 -33.68 6.06
CA GLU A 1138 -23.94 -34.65 7.09
C GLU A 1138 -23.47 -33.91 8.36
N VAL A 1139 -24.27 -33.93 9.42
CA VAL A 1139 -23.92 -33.35 10.73
C VAL A 1139 -23.83 -34.48 11.76
N VAL A 1140 -22.71 -34.63 12.45
CA VAL A 1140 -22.56 -35.76 13.40
C VAL A 1140 -23.33 -35.49 14.69
N THR A 1141 -23.14 -34.31 15.31
CA THR A 1141 -23.83 -33.91 16.54
C THR A 1141 -24.14 -32.43 16.49
N GLY A 1142 -25.41 -32.03 16.41
CA GLY A 1142 -25.84 -30.63 16.35
C GLY A 1142 -27.17 -30.37 15.64
N GLU A 1143 -27.57 -29.10 15.61
CA GLU A 1143 -28.81 -28.60 15.01
C GLU A 1143 -28.59 -28.20 13.54
N VAL A 1144 -29.63 -28.36 12.72
CA VAL A 1144 -29.62 -27.97 11.30
C VAL A 1144 -30.86 -27.13 10.99
N HIS A 1145 -30.64 -25.86 10.63
CA HIS A 1145 -31.66 -24.90 10.23
C HIS A 1145 -31.66 -24.72 8.71
N LEU A 1146 -32.80 -24.98 8.05
CA LEU A 1146 -32.96 -24.92 6.59
C LEU A 1146 -34.05 -23.91 6.19
N GLU A 1147 -33.69 -22.90 5.40
CA GLU A 1147 -34.61 -21.95 4.78
C GLU A 1147 -34.27 -21.80 3.28
N GLY A 1148 -35.26 -21.86 2.38
CA GLY A 1148 -35.04 -21.74 0.93
C GLY A 1148 -34.21 -22.85 0.26
N THR A 1149 -33.80 -23.88 1.00
CA THR A 1149 -32.73 -24.82 0.59
C THR A 1149 -33.26 -26.01 -0.23
N SER A 1150 -32.59 -26.32 -1.35
CA SER A 1150 -32.86 -27.48 -2.20
C SER A 1150 -31.71 -28.50 -2.11
N VAL A 1151 -31.95 -29.64 -1.47
CA VAL A 1151 -30.99 -30.75 -1.33
C VAL A 1151 -31.41 -31.92 -2.23
N SER A 1152 -30.69 -32.18 -3.33
CA SER A 1152 -31.22 -33.08 -4.37
C SER A 1152 -30.22 -33.97 -5.11
N ALA A 1153 -30.68 -35.13 -5.57
CA ALA A 1153 -29.90 -36.07 -6.39
C ALA A 1153 -28.54 -36.50 -5.81
N ASN A 1154 -28.33 -36.37 -4.49
CA ASN A 1154 -27.11 -36.82 -3.84
C ASN A 1154 -27.11 -38.37 -3.74
N ALA A 1155 -25.93 -38.98 -3.79
CA ALA A 1155 -25.79 -40.43 -3.80
C ALA A 1155 -26.20 -41.07 -2.46
N GLY A 1156 -25.93 -40.39 -1.35
CA GLY A 1156 -26.37 -40.77 0.00
C GLY A 1156 -27.62 -40.02 0.44
N THR A 1157 -27.94 -40.10 1.73
CA THR A 1157 -29.04 -39.36 2.37
C THR A 1157 -29.03 -37.88 1.97
N GLY A 1158 -30.20 -37.27 1.78
CA GLY A 1158 -30.30 -35.82 1.58
C GLY A 1158 -29.73 -35.05 2.77
N VAL A 1159 -30.32 -35.24 3.96
CA VAL A 1159 -29.85 -34.66 5.23
C VAL A 1159 -29.68 -35.77 6.26
N PHE A 1160 -28.46 -35.95 6.77
CA PHE A 1160 -28.14 -36.85 7.86
C PHE A 1160 -27.72 -36.07 9.11
N VAL A 1161 -28.33 -36.38 10.25
CA VAL A 1161 -27.94 -35.83 11.56
C VAL A 1161 -27.72 -36.98 12.54
N GLY A 1162 -26.50 -37.17 13.05
CA GLY A 1162 -26.21 -38.26 13.99
C GLY A 1162 -26.94 -38.10 15.33
N ALA A 1163 -26.90 -36.90 15.92
CA ALA A 1163 -27.72 -36.52 17.08
C ALA A 1163 -27.99 -35.00 17.13
N GLY A 1164 -29.26 -34.59 17.09
CA GLY A 1164 -29.70 -33.19 17.14
C GLY A 1164 -31.01 -33.01 16.38
N ASN A 1165 -31.52 -31.79 16.19
CA ASN A 1165 -32.79 -31.58 15.47
C ASN A 1165 -32.56 -30.96 14.07
N VAL A 1166 -33.57 -31.12 13.22
CA VAL A 1166 -33.67 -30.42 11.93
C VAL A 1166 -34.87 -29.48 11.99
N GLU A 1167 -34.63 -28.19 11.87
CA GLU A 1167 -35.66 -27.16 11.75
C GLU A 1167 -35.72 -26.63 10.31
N ALA A 1168 -36.93 -26.57 9.73
CA ALA A 1168 -37.14 -26.11 8.35
C ALA A 1168 -38.19 -24.99 8.29
N SER A 1169 -37.74 -23.79 7.92
CA SER A 1169 -38.55 -22.58 7.76
C SER A 1169 -38.68 -22.18 6.28
N GLY A 1170 -39.66 -21.31 5.99
CA GLY A 1170 -39.93 -20.82 4.64
C GLY A 1170 -41.37 -21.05 4.20
N VAL A 1171 -41.76 -20.36 3.12
CA VAL A 1171 -43.07 -20.47 2.47
C VAL A 1171 -42.88 -20.52 0.96
N ALA A 1172 -43.77 -21.22 0.25
CA ALA A 1172 -43.68 -21.33 -1.21
C ALA A 1172 -43.52 -19.96 -1.91
N PRO A 1173 -42.60 -19.83 -2.90
CA PRO A 1173 -41.84 -20.91 -3.53
C PRO A 1173 -40.56 -21.34 -2.79
N ASP A 1174 -40.14 -20.60 -1.78
CA ASP A 1174 -38.82 -20.69 -1.14
C ASP A 1174 -38.86 -21.53 0.15
N HIS A 1175 -39.57 -22.65 0.13
CA HIS A 1175 -39.58 -23.64 1.20
C HIS A 1175 -38.56 -24.76 0.93
N PRO A 1176 -37.97 -25.42 1.96
CA PRO A 1176 -36.99 -26.47 1.76
C PRO A 1176 -37.51 -27.69 0.98
N ARG A 1177 -36.64 -28.24 0.11
CA ARG A 1177 -36.96 -29.37 -0.79
C ARG A 1177 -35.85 -30.41 -0.76
N ILE A 1178 -36.17 -31.64 -0.34
CA ILE A 1178 -35.25 -32.77 -0.25
C ILE A 1178 -35.65 -33.84 -1.28
N VAL A 1179 -35.04 -33.82 -2.47
CA VAL A 1179 -35.58 -34.54 -3.65
C VAL A 1179 -34.58 -35.50 -4.31
N GLY A 1180 -34.94 -36.78 -4.45
CA GLY A 1180 -34.21 -37.73 -5.29
C GLY A 1180 -32.85 -38.20 -4.75
N ASN A 1181 -32.62 -38.11 -3.44
CA ASN A 1181 -31.36 -38.51 -2.79
C ASN A 1181 -31.32 -40.03 -2.51
N GLY A 1182 -30.15 -40.57 -2.13
CA GLY A 1182 -29.95 -41.98 -1.77
C GLY A 1182 -29.73 -42.93 -2.96
N VAL A 1183 -29.53 -42.40 -4.17
CA VAL A 1183 -29.50 -43.17 -5.43
C VAL A 1183 -28.19 -43.96 -5.66
N GLY A 1184 -27.18 -43.77 -4.80
CA GLY A 1184 -25.86 -44.40 -4.92
C GLY A 1184 -25.79 -45.84 -4.41
N PRO A 1185 -25.03 -46.74 -5.07
CA PRO A 1185 -24.77 -48.09 -4.55
C PRO A 1185 -23.74 -48.12 -3.41
N THR A 1186 -22.86 -47.11 -3.35
CA THR A 1186 -21.80 -46.91 -2.36
C THR A 1186 -21.56 -45.41 -2.20
N CYS A 1187 -21.36 -44.97 -0.97
CA CYS A 1187 -21.13 -43.58 -0.62
C CYS A 1187 -19.76 -43.42 0.03
N HIS A 1188 -19.11 -42.28 -0.22
CA HIS A 1188 -17.94 -41.89 0.54
C HIS A 1188 -18.39 -41.35 1.90
N ALA A 1189 -18.15 -42.12 2.96
CA ALA A 1189 -18.22 -41.62 4.32
C ALA A 1189 -16.91 -40.88 4.63
N VAL A 1190 -17.01 -39.71 5.27
CA VAL A 1190 -15.85 -38.93 5.70
C VAL A 1190 -15.56 -39.27 7.16
N ARG A 1191 -14.37 -39.82 7.42
CA ARG A 1191 -13.90 -40.07 8.78
C ARG A 1191 -12.64 -39.28 9.06
N LEU A 1192 -12.72 -38.35 10.01
CA LEU A 1192 -11.55 -37.65 10.52
C LEU A 1192 -10.79 -38.54 11.51
N ASP A 1193 -9.56 -38.90 11.18
CA ASP A 1193 -8.65 -39.49 12.16
C ASP A 1193 -8.03 -38.39 13.03
N ARG A 1194 -8.51 -38.27 14.27
CA ARG A 1194 -8.03 -37.28 15.26
C ARG A 1194 -6.56 -37.50 15.67
N GLY A 1195 -5.90 -38.57 15.20
CA GLY A 1195 -4.50 -38.89 15.51
C GLY A 1195 -3.44 -38.29 14.58
N VAL A 1196 -3.83 -37.70 13.45
CA VAL A 1196 -2.93 -37.15 12.42
C VAL A 1196 -3.24 -35.67 12.23
N PHE A 1197 -2.21 -34.81 12.17
CA PHE A 1197 -2.36 -33.42 11.75
C PHE A 1197 -1.61 -33.19 10.42
N PRO A 1198 -2.22 -32.50 9.44
CA PRO A 1198 -3.64 -32.14 9.40
C PRO A 1198 -4.57 -33.39 9.38
N PRO A 1199 -5.81 -33.28 9.90
CA PRO A 1199 -6.72 -34.41 9.97
C PRO A 1199 -7.26 -34.76 8.59
N TRP A 1200 -6.60 -35.72 7.93
CA TRP A 1200 -7.00 -36.20 6.61
C TRP A 1200 -8.32 -37.00 6.70
N PRO A 1201 -9.35 -36.65 5.90
CA PRO A 1201 -10.61 -37.37 5.88
C PRO A 1201 -10.47 -38.68 5.10
N GLU A 1202 -10.17 -39.79 5.80
CA GLU A 1202 -10.10 -41.12 5.19
C GLU A 1202 -11.42 -41.44 4.48
N ARG A 1203 -11.34 -41.74 3.17
CA ARG A 1203 -12.50 -42.11 2.35
C ARG A 1203 -12.85 -43.58 2.55
N GLU A 1204 -13.75 -43.87 3.48
CA GLU A 1204 -14.33 -45.21 3.59
C GLU A 1204 -15.53 -45.36 2.64
N LEU A 1205 -15.47 -46.36 1.73
CA LEU A 1205 -16.59 -46.72 0.86
C LEU A 1205 -17.61 -47.53 1.66
N ALA A 1206 -18.61 -46.84 2.21
CA ALA A 1206 -19.75 -47.44 2.90
C ALA A 1206 -20.90 -47.74 1.93
N PRO A 1207 -21.80 -48.70 2.23
CA PRO A 1207 -23.12 -48.73 1.62
C PRO A 1207 -23.83 -47.41 1.91
N CYS A 1208 -24.43 -46.77 0.89
CA CYS A 1208 -25.15 -45.52 1.11
C CYS A 1208 -26.27 -45.72 2.14
N GLY A 1209 -26.29 -44.86 3.16
CA GLY A 1209 -27.53 -44.54 3.86
C GLY A 1209 -28.48 -43.95 2.83
N GLY A 1210 -29.64 -44.58 2.66
CA GLY A 1210 -30.70 -44.07 1.80
C GLY A 1210 -31.75 -43.32 2.63
N GLY A 1211 -32.20 -42.18 2.12
CA GLY A 1211 -33.37 -41.46 2.63
C GLY A 1211 -33.38 -39.98 2.26
N GLY A 1212 -34.50 -39.31 2.53
CA GLY A 1212 -34.58 -37.85 2.46
C GLY A 1212 -33.88 -37.21 3.66
N ILE A 1213 -34.49 -37.30 4.84
CA ILE A 1213 -33.95 -36.83 6.12
C ILE A 1213 -33.81 -38.01 7.08
N VAL A 1214 -32.64 -38.23 7.66
CA VAL A 1214 -32.37 -39.32 8.60
C VAL A 1214 -31.64 -38.79 9.84
N LEU A 1215 -32.26 -38.96 11.02
CA LEU A 1215 -31.69 -38.59 12.30
C LEU A 1215 -31.42 -39.84 13.15
N GLY A 1216 -30.18 -39.99 13.63
CA GLY A 1216 -29.79 -41.01 14.60
C GLY A 1216 -30.20 -40.69 16.05
N GLY A 1217 -30.64 -39.46 16.29
CA GLY A 1217 -31.18 -38.98 17.56
C GLY A 1217 -31.73 -37.56 17.37
N GLY A 1218 -32.85 -37.22 18.03
CA GLY A 1218 -33.49 -35.91 17.93
C GLY A 1218 -34.66 -35.83 16.93
N SER A 1219 -35.20 -34.62 16.71
CA SER A 1219 -36.53 -34.38 16.12
C SER A 1219 -36.49 -33.59 14.81
N VAL A 1220 -37.59 -33.60 14.05
CA VAL A 1220 -37.80 -32.74 12.88
C VAL A 1220 -38.96 -31.79 13.14
N ALA A 1221 -38.77 -30.50 12.87
CA ALA A 1221 -39.81 -29.48 12.95
C ALA A 1221 -39.80 -28.62 11.67
N ALA A 1222 -40.91 -28.58 10.94
CA ALA A 1222 -41.01 -27.85 9.68
C ALA A 1222 -42.32 -27.07 9.53
N GLY A 1223 -42.23 -25.81 9.11
CA GLY A 1223 -43.39 -25.03 8.68
C GLY A 1223 -43.90 -25.50 7.31
N GLN A 1224 -43.02 -25.53 6.31
CA GLN A 1224 -43.30 -26.11 5.01
C GLN A 1224 -42.08 -26.90 4.50
N LEU A 1225 -42.27 -28.15 4.10
CA LEU A 1225 -41.17 -29.04 3.68
C LEU A 1225 -41.63 -30.06 2.62
N ASP A 1226 -40.92 -30.14 1.50
CA ASP A 1226 -41.11 -31.21 0.51
C ASP A 1226 -39.97 -32.25 0.61
N VAL A 1227 -40.32 -33.54 0.71
CA VAL A 1227 -39.39 -34.68 0.73
C VAL A 1227 -39.87 -35.72 -0.27
N GLU A 1228 -39.32 -35.71 -1.48
CA GLU A 1228 -39.86 -36.45 -2.62
C GLU A 1228 -38.83 -37.35 -3.34
N ASP A 1229 -39.30 -38.46 -3.91
CA ASP A 1229 -38.54 -39.33 -4.82
C ASP A 1229 -37.21 -39.92 -4.25
N ASN A 1230 -36.97 -39.88 -2.93
CA ASN A 1230 -35.72 -40.37 -2.33
C ASN A 1230 -35.69 -41.92 -2.23
N VAL A 1231 -34.49 -42.49 -2.38
CA VAL A 1231 -34.25 -43.93 -2.20
C VAL A 1231 -33.95 -44.18 -0.72
N GLY A 1232 -34.88 -44.83 -0.03
CA GLY A 1232 -34.90 -44.96 1.43
C GLY A 1232 -36.16 -44.35 2.03
N ASP A 1233 -36.19 -44.17 3.35
CA ASP A 1233 -37.32 -43.51 4.01
C ASP A 1233 -37.37 -42.02 3.64
N GLY A 1234 -38.56 -41.42 3.60
CA GLY A 1234 -38.70 -39.97 3.41
C GLY A 1234 -38.09 -39.22 4.59
N ILE A 1235 -38.70 -39.36 5.76
CA ILE A 1235 -38.18 -38.84 7.03
C ILE A 1235 -38.03 -39.99 8.03
N ARG A 1236 -36.84 -40.16 8.62
CA ARG A 1236 -36.59 -41.09 9.74
C ARG A 1236 -35.99 -40.34 10.93
N ALA A 1237 -36.62 -40.41 12.11
CA ALA A 1237 -36.16 -39.75 13.33
C ALA A 1237 -36.34 -40.62 14.58
N GLU A 1238 -35.49 -40.48 15.60
CA GLU A 1238 -35.75 -41.08 16.92
C GLU A 1238 -36.65 -40.20 17.81
N GLY A 1239 -36.75 -38.90 17.53
CA GLY A 1239 -37.62 -37.94 18.24
C GLY A 1239 -38.98 -37.75 17.59
N ASP A 1240 -39.54 -36.54 17.79
CA ASP A 1240 -40.80 -36.11 17.17
C ASP A 1240 -40.58 -35.74 15.68
N VAL A 1241 -41.63 -35.83 14.86
CA VAL A 1241 -41.66 -35.29 13.50
C VAL A 1241 -42.90 -34.41 13.37
N ARG A 1242 -42.71 -33.10 13.18
CA ARG A 1242 -43.79 -32.12 13.01
C ARG A 1242 -43.63 -31.38 11.69
N VAL A 1243 -44.63 -31.45 10.82
CA VAL A 1243 -44.60 -30.80 9.48
C VAL A 1243 -45.95 -30.17 9.21
N GLU A 1244 -46.06 -28.83 9.24
CA GLU A 1244 -47.36 -28.13 9.14
C GLU A 1244 -47.93 -28.13 7.72
N ALA A 1245 -47.08 -28.04 6.69
CA ALA A 1245 -47.42 -28.10 5.27
C ALA A 1245 -46.32 -28.76 4.41
N GLY A 1246 -46.67 -29.16 3.18
CA GLY A 1246 -45.71 -29.66 2.17
C GLY A 1246 -46.07 -31.03 1.59
N ARG A 1247 -45.09 -31.76 1.04
CA ARG A 1247 -45.28 -33.05 0.37
C ARG A 1247 -44.26 -34.09 0.83
N ILE A 1248 -44.69 -35.28 1.19
CA ILE A 1248 -43.82 -36.42 1.51
C ILE A 1248 -44.26 -37.61 0.66
N CYS A 1249 -43.53 -37.88 -0.42
CA CYS A 1249 -44.09 -38.59 -1.59
C CYS A 1249 -43.05 -39.41 -2.35
N ASN A 1250 -43.47 -40.54 -2.93
CA ASN A 1250 -42.66 -41.38 -3.84
C ASN A 1250 -41.32 -41.90 -3.26
N ASN A 1251 -41.05 -41.71 -1.96
CA ASN A 1251 -39.84 -42.25 -1.33
C ASN A 1251 -39.94 -43.79 -1.29
N THR A 1252 -38.85 -44.53 -1.55
CA THR A 1252 -38.93 -45.98 -1.77
C THR A 1252 -39.04 -46.82 -0.48
N GLY A 1253 -38.78 -46.21 0.68
CA GLY A 1253 -38.98 -46.77 2.01
C GLY A 1253 -40.31 -46.33 2.62
N GLU A 1254 -40.35 -46.14 3.93
CA GLU A 1254 -41.51 -45.56 4.61
C GLU A 1254 -41.48 -44.03 4.47
N GLN A 1255 -42.63 -43.39 4.23
CA GLN A 1255 -42.68 -41.94 4.03
C GLN A 1255 -42.27 -41.17 5.29
N VAL A 1256 -42.70 -41.62 6.48
CA VAL A 1256 -42.27 -41.09 7.79
C VAL A 1256 -42.12 -42.24 8.80
N VAL A 1257 -40.96 -42.31 9.45
CA VAL A 1257 -40.65 -43.21 10.57
C VAL A 1257 -40.17 -42.38 11.76
N ALA A 1258 -40.93 -42.38 12.85
CA ALA A 1258 -40.54 -41.71 14.08
C ALA A 1258 -40.70 -42.65 15.29
N SER A 1259 -39.84 -42.52 16.29
CA SER A 1259 -40.07 -43.15 17.60
C SER A 1259 -40.81 -42.22 18.58
N GLY A 1260 -40.85 -40.91 18.32
CA GLY A 1260 -41.68 -39.92 19.01
C GLY A 1260 -43.05 -39.69 18.36
N VAL A 1261 -43.60 -38.49 18.52
CA VAL A 1261 -44.90 -38.07 17.97
C VAL A 1261 -44.75 -37.63 16.52
N VAL A 1262 -45.55 -38.21 15.63
CA VAL A 1262 -45.74 -37.74 14.24
C VAL A 1262 -46.96 -36.81 14.20
N ASP A 1263 -46.74 -35.52 13.96
CA ASP A 1263 -47.79 -34.50 13.81
C ASP A 1263 -47.68 -33.86 12.41
N LEU A 1264 -48.52 -34.33 11.48
CA LEU A 1264 -48.56 -33.83 10.11
C LEU A 1264 -49.78 -32.95 9.95
N GLY A 1265 -49.55 -31.67 9.72
CA GLY A 1265 -50.59 -30.67 9.54
C GLY A 1265 -51.50 -30.98 8.35
N THR A 1266 -52.72 -30.46 8.36
CA THR A 1266 -53.74 -30.77 7.33
C THR A 1266 -53.38 -30.28 5.92
N ALA A 1267 -52.32 -29.48 5.78
CA ALA A 1267 -51.77 -29.04 4.50
C ALA A 1267 -50.62 -29.94 4.00
N THR A 1268 -50.16 -30.91 4.80
CA THR A 1268 -49.10 -31.86 4.43
C THR A 1268 -49.69 -33.04 3.67
N THR A 1269 -49.23 -33.24 2.44
CA THR A 1269 -49.65 -34.35 1.57
C THR A 1269 -48.64 -35.49 1.68
N VAL A 1270 -49.03 -36.57 2.36
CA VAL A 1270 -48.28 -37.84 2.30
C VAL A 1270 -48.84 -38.67 1.15
N CYS A 1271 -48.00 -39.07 0.19
CA CYS A 1271 -48.42 -39.94 -0.91
C CYS A 1271 -47.49 -41.16 -1.08
N PRO A 1272 -47.98 -42.24 -1.73
CA PRO A 1272 -47.32 -43.56 -1.70
C PRO A 1272 -45.91 -43.59 -2.24
#